data_AF-A0A922NB22-F1
#
_entry.id   AF-A0A922NB22-F1
#
_cell.length_a   1.000
_cell.length_b   1.000
_cell.length_c   1.000
_cell.angle_alpha   90.00
_cell.angle_beta   90.00
_cell.angle_gamma   90.00
#
_symmetry.space_group_name_H-M   'P 1'
#
loop_
_entity.id
_entity.type
_entity.pdbx_description
1 polymer ?
#
loop_
_entity_poly.entity_id
_entity_poly.type
_entity_poly.pdbx_seq_one_letter_code
_entity_poly.pdbx_strand_id
1 'polypeptide(L)'
;MDKYLREWRQEALNRCQYDTAIFVADKLLALTDDDQDAFWLAQVHFTTGNYNRTQSLLARGNLVERTPQCRYLAAHCSIKLGKMEEALQILGDKNPTHLISAPGSARTKLRHVDVNTRAGARHNKAGSRTDRLPTSEERDREDVNNIKSEAGMCYLRGVCFAKQNSFDRAKECYKTAVQIDVQCFEAFDALMSNSLMAPDEEWKFLESLNFDTINVSNNPSLSQEAASFTKTLYTTRLSKYTRPEEFASATETLTTHYHLGENPDIVLSKADLTFTLCRFRDTLALTSSVLANDKYNFNIMPIHIASLHELGEKNTLFLLAHELADTNPSEPCSWFAVGTYYLAIGRIAEARRYFSKSSMMDPHFGPAWIGFAHTFAAEGEHDQAISAYSTAARLFQGSHLPQLFLGMQNLQLNNLSLSKEYLKTSYELCENDPCLLNEMGVVCFHEGQLPDAIQFFRRALAFSEQNEADPDTWIPTRINLAHALRKDEQYNEALAMFDEVLRHGIKDPSVFAAKALVLLNMNRTWDAIVTLHEALAVAPQDPMATDLLNRALEVNESESGLLELGPSANSAAIEDADESEAIEELERKMNGKLREIEQNRVAGRTGRRRRHAQGMGAEDSTPRDLLGNAVYKSRVKDWLYGITKNHPGGTAKSIVDGAFEAEDLLSMYHLLVWQKELGGAGITPGYGLWENVTSIFPLHNKPINGALLTRLSKKFFLDHADLDQIRNLWGAKVAFYFAFIQTYFRSLSFPCVAGVFAWAFLEKYSLAFAVLIGIWCTVFLEYWKIKQNDLAIRWNVRGVGELKLNRPQFRYEKEIIDSVGRVRHIFPRWKRIVRQLVVIPFVLVSTLLLGILITFVFAIETFIAEAYEGPYKFYLEYLPTVLLAVFLPYVTNLLEDIATGLAEYENHRTADHYEMSLTQKLFVLNSITNYMPIFLTAFVYVPFGSTVLPLLQQAMNRALGVQSKLEFSADPDRLRNEVIALTVTGQVSSAVEELALPWVKIQVKQWWRDRQTSRAHDRTSYDKMPFEDPAETRFLRRTRRQALRPAYNVQEDIAEMVIQFGYLALFSPVWPLIPIGFFVNNWFELRSDFIKICIEHQRPDPSRSDGIGPWVDSMECLTWLGSVSSAAIVHLFGTHQFLGDYLGLSTWASLPITILISEHIFMGFRAAVRFALSRIGSEQTRREKAEQYANRKKHLDELEANAEKASHLGVAERERRKSIRINAADFFWTKQAETGASSAAGIRIIKALKSAEHETAITGRDTKID
;
A
#
# COMPACT_ATOMS: atom_id res chain seq x y z
N MET A 1 18.20 26.15 67.59
CA MET A 1 17.22 26.54 66.57
C MET A 1 17.47 25.78 65.28
N ASP A 2 18.71 25.73 64.80
CA ASP A 2 19.11 25.09 63.53
C ASP A 2 18.72 23.62 63.44
N LYS A 3 18.92 22.84 64.52
CA LYS A 3 18.48 21.45 64.62
C LYS A 3 16.96 21.30 64.41
N TYR A 4 16.16 22.16 65.05
CA TYR A 4 14.70 22.17 64.89
C TYR A 4 14.29 22.51 63.45
N LEU A 5 14.94 23.50 62.81
CA LEU A 5 14.67 23.86 61.42
C LEU A 5 15.08 22.76 60.43
N ARG A 6 16.21 22.07 60.67
CA ARG A 6 16.65 20.91 59.89
C ARG A 6 15.65 19.75 59.99
N GLU A 7 15.19 19.45 61.21
CA GLU A 7 14.15 18.43 61.47
C GLU A 7 12.82 18.81 60.79
N TRP A 8 12.38 20.06 60.93
CA TRP A 8 11.14 20.53 60.31
C TRP A 8 11.20 20.49 58.78
N ARG A 9 12.32 20.91 58.18
CA ARG A 9 12.56 20.76 56.72
C ARG A 9 12.42 19.30 56.30
N GLN A 10 13.09 18.39 57.02
CA GLN A 10 13.08 16.97 56.68
C GLN A 10 11.69 16.36 56.85
N GLU A 11 10.96 16.71 57.90
CA GLU A 11 9.60 16.25 58.14
C GLU A 11 8.64 16.76 57.07
N ALA A 12 8.78 18.04 56.66
CA ALA A 12 8.02 18.61 55.55
C ALA A 12 8.32 17.89 54.23
N LEU A 13 9.59 17.62 53.94
CA LEU A 13 10.01 16.88 52.75
C LEU A 13 9.45 15.45 52.74
N ASN A 14 9.54 14.74 53.86
CA ASN A 14 9.02 13.37 54.01
C ASN A 14 7.48 13.30 53.88
N ARG A 15 6.77 14.40 54.19
CA ARG A 15 5.31 14.53 54.03
C ARG A 15 4.90 15.10 52.66
N CYS A 16 5.84 15.26 51.73
CA CYS A 16 5.62 15.89 50.42
C CYS A 16 5.09 17.34 50.50
N GLN A 17 5.32 18.04 51.62
CA GLN A 17 4.95 19.45 51.79
C GLN A 17 6.07 20.34 51.27
N TYR A 18 6.27 20.32 49.95
CA TYR A 18 7.45 20.91 49.32
C TYR A 18 7.56 22.42 49.51
N ASP A 19 6.45 23.17 49.48
CA ASP A 19 6.48 24.62 49.73
C ASP A 19 6.92 24.95 51.16
N THR A 20 6.46 24.18 52.14
CA THR A 20 6.90 24.28 53.53
C THR A 20 8.39 23.94 53.65
N ALA A 21 8.84 22.87 52.98
CA ALA A 21 10.24 22.48 52.98
C ALA A 21 11.14 23.55 52.33
N ILE A 22 10.73 24.15 51.21
CA ILE A 22 11.44 25.26 50.55
C ILE A 22 11.48 26.49 51.47
N PHE A 23 10.34 26.86 52.05
CA PHE A 23 10.25 28.01 52.95
C PHE A 23 11.20 27.86 54.14
N VAL A 24 11.21 26.69 54.79
CA VAL A 24 12.08 26.42 55.95
C VAL A 24 13.54 26.32 55.51
N ALA A 25 13.85 25.63 54.40
CA ALA A 25 15.22 25.45 53.91
C ALA A 25 15.87 26.78 53.46
N ASP A 26 15.12 27.67 52.81
CA ASP A 26 15.60 29.00 52.40
C ASP A 26 15.97 29.85 53.63
N LYS A 27 15.16 29.81 54.68
CA LYS A 27 15.42 30.54 55.93
C LYS A 27 16.55 29.91 56.73
N LEU A 28 16.65 28.58 56.74
CA LEU A 28 17.75 27.86 57.36
C LEU A 28 19.08 28.21 56.68
N LEU A 29 19.15 28.15 55.34
CA LEU A 29 20.36 28.51 54.60
C LEU A 29 20.76 29.97 54.83
N ALA A 30 19.80 30.90 54.87
CA ALA A 30 20.09 32.31 55.18
C ALA A 30 20.63 32.52 56.61
N LEU A 31 20.32 31.62 57.55
CA LEU A 31 20.79 31.67 58.94
C LEU A 31 22.15 31.00 59.12
N THR A 32 22.38 29.85 58.49
CA THR A 32 23.57 29.01 58.71
C THR A 32 24.67 29.26 57.69
N ASP A 33 24.32 29.58 56.43
CA ASP A 33 25.26 29.69 55.30
C ASP A 33 26.16 28.45 55.18
N ASP A 34 25.60 27.28 55.49
CA ASP A 34 26.26 25.96 55.49
C ASP A 34 26.05 25.26 54.14
N ASP A 35 27.12 24.64 53.61
CA ASP A 35 27.10 23.95 52.31
C ASP A 35 26.09 22.78 52.31
N GLN A 36 25.93 22.10 53.46
CA GLN A 36 24.95 21.02 53.63
C GLN A 36 23.52 21.54 53.56
N ASP A 37 23.22 22.69 54.17
CA ASP A 37 21.89 23.28 54.10
C ASP A 37 21.57 23.80 52.68
N ALA A 38 22.58 24.24 51.92
CA ALA A 38 22.45 24.58 50.51
C ALA A 38 22.15 23.35 49.64
N PHE A 39 22.83 22.23 49.88
CA PHE A 39 22.54 20.95 49.22
C PHE A 39 21.09 20.51 49.45
N TRP A 40 20.60 20.56 50.69
CA TRP A 40 19.23 20.15 50.98
C TRP A 40 18.18 21.09 50.39
N LEU A 41 18.42 22.40 50.34
CA LEU A 41 17.54 23.33 49.61
C LEU A 41 17.53 23.01 48.10
N ALA A 42 18.69 22.71 47.51
CA ALA A 42 18.80 22.23 46.13
C ALA A 42 18.02 20.92 45.94
N GLN A 43 18.14 19.96 46.85
CA GLN A 43 17.44 18.68 46.80
C GLN A 43 15.91 18.86 46.82
N VAL A 44 15.39 19.77 47.66
CA VAL A 44 13.94 20.07 47.68
C VAL A 44 13.52 20.66 46.33
N HIS A 45 14.27 21.62 45.78
CA HIS A 45 13.98 22.16 44.45
C HIS A 45 14.05 21.10 43.34
N PHE A 46 15.01 20.17 43.41
CA PHE A 46 15.10 19.04 42.49
C PHE A 46 13.84 18.15 42.56
N THR A 47 13.41 17.79 43.77
CA THR A 47 12.20 16.95 43.96
C THR A 47 10.92 17.62 43.46
N THR A 48 10.85 18.96 43.45
CA THR A 48 9.73 19.72 42.86
C THR A 48 9.78 19.85 41.33
N GLY A 49 10.80 19.29 40.67
CA GLY A 49 10.99 19.41 39.22
C GLY A 49 11.62 20.75 38.76
N ASN A 50 12.07 21.58 39.70
CA ASN A 50 12.68 22.89 39.41
C ASN A 50 14.19 22.77 39.12
N TYR A 51 14.55 22.02 38.07
CA TYR A 51 15.94 21.66 37.76
C TYR A 51 16.85 22.87 37.46
N ASN A 52 16.36 23.88 36.70
CA ASN A 52 17.15 25.08 36.39
C ASN A 52 17.47 25.91 37.65
N ARG A 53 16.51 26.02 38.58
CA ARG A 53 16.70 26.74 39.84
C ARG A 53 17.70 26.00 40.72
N THR A 54 17.61 24.67 40.76
CA THR A 54 18.58 23.81 41.45
C THR A 54 19.98 24.00 40.91
N GLN A 55 20.15 23.96 39.58
CA GLN A 55 21.45 24.16 38.93
C GLN A 55 22.03 25.56 39.23
N SER A 56 21.19 26.61 39.21
CA SER A 56 21.62 27.97 39.56
C SER A 56 22.03 28.12 41.03
N LEU A 57 21.39 27.37 41.93
CA LEU A 57 21.71 27.38 43.36
C LEU A 57 23.05 26.67 43.61
N LEU A 58 23.27 25.52 42.98
CA LEU A 58 24.50 24.74 43.09
C LEU A 58 25.71 25.43 42.43
N ALA A 59 25.49 26.23 41.39
CA ALA A 59 26.54 27.01 40.74
C ALA A 59 27.02 28.20 41.58
N ARG A 60 26.22 28.68 42.55
CA ARG A 60 26.63 29.75 43.46
C ARG A 60 27.67 29.20 44.45
N GLY A 61 28.80 29.89 44.59
CA GLY A 61 29.81 29.58 45.61
C GLY A 61 30.66 28.32 45.35
N ASN A 62 30.77 27.86 44.11
CA ASN A 62 31.54 26.67 43.70
C ASN A 62 31.18 25.38 44.47
N LEU A 63 29.91 25.21 44.89
CA LEU A 63 29.47 24.03 45.65
C LEU A 63 29.65 22.71 44.88
N VAL A 64 29.55 22.74 43.54
CA VAL A 64 29.78 21.58 42.65
C VAL A 64 31.22 21.04 42.76
N GLU A 65 32.21 21.89 43.01
CA GLU A 65 33.60 21.46 43.16
C GLU A 65 33.92 21.02 44.59
N ARG A 66 33.24 21.60 45.58
CA ARG A 66 33.52 21.42 47.02
C ARG A 66 32.95 20.13 47.62
N THR A 67 31.78 19.65 47.17
CA THR A 67 31.11 18.49 47.77
C THR A 67 30.65 17.49 46.70
N PRO A 68 30.99 16.19 46.81
CA PRO A 68 30.52 15.15 45.88
C PRO A 68 28.99 15.05 45.76
N GLN A 69 28.27 15.31 46.85
CA GLN A 69 26.80 15.33 46.90
C GLN A 69 26.20 16.42 45.98
N CYS A 70 26.74 17.64 46.02
CA CYS A 70 26.35 18.74 45.15
C CYS A 70 26.70 18.45 43.69
N ARG A 71 27.84 17.80 43.43
CA ARG A 71 28.26 17.38 42.09
C ARG A 71 27.32 16.33 41.50
N TYR A 72 26.98 15.31 42.27
CA TYR A 72 25.98 14.31 41.92
C TYR A 72 24.64 14.97 41.54
N LEU A 73 24.13 15.85 42.41
CA LEU A 73 22.84 16.51 42.17
C LEU A 73 22.86 17.44 40.96
N ALA A 74 23.96 18.17 40.73
CA ALA A 74 24.14 19.02 39.55
C ALA A 74 24.16 18.19 38.26
N ALA A 75 24.89 17.07 38.23
CA ALA A 75 24.90 16.16 37.09
C ALA A 75 23.51 15.55 36.85
N HIS A 76 22.80 15.17 37.91
CA HIS A 76 21.44 14.62 37.81
C HIS A 76 20.46 15.66 37.23
N CYS A 77 20.57 16.93 37.63
CA CYS A 77 19.80 18.03 37.03
C CYS A 77 20.05 18.15 35.52
N SER A 78 21.31 18.13 35.10
CA SER A 78 21.69 18.21 33.68
C SER A 78 21.10 17.05 32.86
N ILE A 79 21.10 15.83 33.41
CA ILE A 79 20.47 14.65 32.76
C ILE A 79 18.96 14.83 32.62
N LYS A 80 18.27 15.32 33.67
CA LYS A 80 16.81 15.57 33.62
C LYS A 80 16.44 16.69 32.65
N LEU A 81 17.34 17.65 32.42
CA LEU A 81 17.20 18.70 31.40
C LEU A 81 17.58 18.25 29.98
N GLY A 82 18.01 16.99 29.79
CA GLY A 82 18.41 16.46 28.49
C GLY A 82 19.84 16.81 28.05
N LYS A 83 20.66 17.41 28.94
CA LYS A 83 22.01 17.89 28.64
C LYS A 83 23.10 16.89 29.07
N MET A 84 23.29 15.85 28.25
CA MET A 84 24.20 14.74 28.59
C MET A 84 25.68 15.12 28.61
N GLU A 85 26.12 15.99 27.68
CA GLU A 85 27.52 16.43 27.60
C GLU A 85 27.92 17.29 28.82
N GLU A 86 27.04 18.20 29.24
CA GLU A 86 27.24 19.02 30.44
C GLU A 86 27.28 18.14 31.70
N ALA A 87 26.45 17.10 31.77
CA ALA A 87 26.49 16.13 32.85
C ALA A 87 27.82 15.35 32.90
N LEU A 88 28.34 14.91 31.75
CA LEU A 88 29.64 14.21 31.67
C LEU A 88 30.80 15.13 32.06
N GLN A 89 30.77 16.41 31.69
CA GLN A 89 31.78 17.38 32.13
C GLN A 89 31.78 17.55 33.65
N ILE A 90 30.61 17.57 34.29
CA ILE A 90 30.48 17.65 35.74
C ILE A 90 30.97 16.35 36.42
N LEU A 91 30.65 15.19 35.85
CA LEU A 91 31.00 13.87 36.40
C LEU A 91 32.46 13.48 36.16
N GLY A 92 33.11 14.03 35.14
CA GLY A 92 34.44 13.63 34.68
C GLY A 92 34.47 12.28 33.96
N ASP A 93 35.56 12.02 33.23
CA ASP A 93 35.67 10.88 32.31
C ASP A 93 36.15 9.56 32.96
N LYS A 94 36.68 9.60 34.19
CA LYS A 94 37.30 8.43 34.84
C LYS A 94 36.49 7.92 36.02
N ASN A 95 36.33 6.60 36.08
CA ASN A 95 35.75 5.91 37.23
C ASN A 95 36.76 5.89 38.41
N PRO A 96 36.32 6.14 39.65
CA PRO A 96 37.19 6.13 40.83
C PRO A 96 37.44 4.69 41.32
N THR A 97 38.23 3.93 40.56
CA THR A 97 38.52 2.51 40.84
C THR A 97 39.26 2.27 42.16
N HIS A 98 39.90 3.30 42.73
CA HIS A 98 40.56 3.24 44.03
C HIS A 98 39.59 3.09 45.22
N LEU A 99 38.28 3.35 45.01
CA LEU A 99 37.24 3.20 46.02
C LEU A 99 36.63 1.78 46.07
N ILE A 100 37.01 0.90 45.14
CA ILE A 100 36.51 -0.48 45.07
C ILE A 100 37.09 -1.29 46.25
N SER A 101 36.22 -1.86 47.07
CA SER A 101 36.62 -2.67 48.22
C SER A 101 36.72 -4.16 47.85
N ALA A 102 37.91 -4.76 48.00
CA ALA A 102 38.12 -6.18 47.73
C ALA A 102 37.43 -7.09 48.79
N PRO A 103 36.92 -8.27 48.39
CA PRO A 103 36.35 -9.25 49.31
C PRO A 103 37.39 -9.64 50.39
N GLY A 104 37.00 -9.58 51.67
CA GLY A 104 37.88 -9.91 52.80
C GLY A 104 38.79 -8.77 53.30
N SER A 105 38.71 -7.56 52.75
CA SER A 105 39.48 -6.39 53.24
C SER A 105 38.94 -5.80 54.55
N ALA A 106 37.76 -6.23 55.00
CA ALA A 106 37.12 -5.78 56.24
C ALA A 106 37.75 -6.44 57.48
N ARG A 107 38.96 -6.02 57.86
CA ARG A 107 39.43 -6.26 59.24
C ARG A 107 40.41 -5.26 59.85
N THR A 108 40.75 -4.15 59.20
CA THR A 108 41.81 -3.28 59.74
C THR A 108 41.48 -1.80 59.67
N LYS A 109 40.50 -1.35 60.46
CA LYS A 109 40.41 0.05 60.94
C LYS A 109 39.47 0.23 62.13
N LEU A 110 39.53 -0.68 63.10
CA LEU A 110 38.93 -0.49 64.43
C LEU A 110 39.90 -1.03 65.49
N ARG A 111 41.12 -0.47 65.54
CA ARG A 111 42.00 -0.60 66.71
C ARG A 111 43.18 0.36 66.65
N HIS A 112 43.43 1.04 67.77
CA HIS A 112 44.57 1.89 68.13
C HIS A 112 44.53 3.36 67.70
N VAL A 113 43.88 4.17 68.55
CA VAL A 113 44.41 5.50 68.89
C VAL A 113 45.30 5.29 70.11
N ASP A 114 46.62 5.36 69.92
CA ASP A 114 47.58 5.66 70.98
C ASP A 114 48.69 6.58 70.43
N VAL A 115 48.73 7.77 71.02
CA VAL A 115 49.89 8.60 71.41
C VAL A 115 51.06 8.82 70.43
N ASN A 116 51.35 10.12 70.23
CA ASN A 116 52.59 10.77 69.73
C ASN A 116 52.91 10.71 68.23
N THR A 117 52.88 11.86 67.56
CA THR A 117 54.07 12.67 67.23
C THR A 117 53.74 13.96 66.45
N ARG A 118 54.49 15.01 66.77
CA ARG A 118 54.49 16.37 66.19
C ARG A 118 55.11 16.38 64.77
N ALA A 119 54.61 17.25 63.89
CA ALA A 119 55.37 18.37 63.28
C ALA A 119 54.67 18.94 62.03
N GLY A 120 54.71 20.28 61.87
CA GLY A 120 54.62 20.91 60.55
C GLY A 120 53.48 21.91 60.32
N ALA A 121 53.42 23.00 61.10
CA ALA A 121 52.57 24.15 60.81
C ALA A 121 53.08 24.98 59.62
N ARG A 122 52.17 25.47 58.76
CA ARG A 122 52.28 26.79 58.11
C ARG A 122 50.91 27.47 58.05
N HIS A 123 50.85 28.63 58.71
CA HIS A 123 49.72 29.53 58.82
C HIS A 123 49.38 30.24 57.50
N ASN A 124 48.09 30.48 57.27
CA ASN A 124 47.61 31.81 56.86
C ASN A 124 46.26 32.11 57.54
N LYS A 125 46.15 33.33 58.08
CA LYS A 125 45.02 33.86 58.88
C LYS A 125 44.00 34.55 57.96
N ALA A 126 42.71 34.30 58.17
CA ALA A 126 41.71 35.29 58.62
C ALA A 126 40.27 34.76 58.48
N GLY A 127 39.40 35.14 59.43
CA GLY A 127 37.94 34.96 59.34
C GLY A 127 37.34 34.14 60.48
N SER A 128 36.93 34.81 61.56
CA SER A 128 36.20 34.20 62.67
C SER A 128 34.83 33.69 62.22
N ARG A 129 34.67 32.38 62.17
CA ARG A 129 33.38 31.68 62.36
C ARG A 129 33.61 30.63 63.44
N THR A 130 32.67 30.55 64.36
CA THR A 130 32.69 29.58 65.47
C THR A 130 32.47 28.17 64.92
N ASP A 131 33.53 27.57 64.36
CA ASP A 131 33.49 26.20 63.87
C ASP A 131 33.54 25.23 65.06
N ARG A 132 32.39 24.64 65.35
CA ARG A 132 32.31 23.43 66.16
C ARG A 132 33.03 22.34 65.37
N LEU A 133 34.21 21.91 65.83
CA LEU A 133 34.94 20.80 65.22
C LEU A 133 34.01 19.56 65.17
N PRO A 134 33.75 18.96 64.00
CA PRO A 134 32.86 17.82 63.89
C PRO A 134 33.42 16.65 64.70
N THR A 135 32.53 16.00 65.45
CA THR A 135 32.82 14.76 66.19
C THR A 135 33.32 13.68 65.23
N SER A 136 34.08 12.69 65.73
CA SER A 136 34.57 11.59 64.87
C SER A 136 33.43 10.89 64.14
N GLU A 137 32.29 10.73 64.81
CA GLU A 137 31.07 10.15 64.21
C GLU A 137 30.46 11.02 63.10
N GLU A 138 30.56 12.34 63.16
CA GLU A 138 30.08 13.24 62.10
C GLU A 138 30.96 13.14 60.85
N ARG A 139 32.28 13.01 61.04
CA ARG A 139 33.24 12.80 59.93
C ARG A 139 33.06 11.43 59.26
N ASP A 140 32.92 10.37 60.04
CA ASP A 140 32.70 9.03 59.50
C ASP A 140 31.40 8.94 58.69
N ARG A 141 30.33 9.67 59.09
CA ARG A 141 29.08 9.76 58.34
C ARG A 141 29.22 10.56 57.04
N GLU A 142 29.98 11.65 57.06
CA GLU A 142 30.26 12.44 55.85
C GLU A 142 31.05 11.62 54.83
N ASP A 143 32.05 10.85 55.26
CA ASP A 143 32.85 9.97 54.41
C ASP A 143 31.98 8.87 53.76
N VAL A 144 31.09 8.23 54.52
CA VAL A 144 30.15 7.24 53.97
C VAL A 144 29.20 7.86 52.95
N ASN A 145 28.63 9.05 53.23
CA ASN A 145 27.73 9.73 52.30
C ASN A 145 28.45 10.19 51.02
N ASN A 146 29.74 10.53 51.14
CA ASN A 146 30.57 10.86 49.99
C ASN A 146 30.81 9.62 49.11
N ILE A 147 31.12 8.46 49.70
CA ILE A 147 31.28 7.19 48.95
C ILE A 147 29.99 6.83 48.20
N LYS A 148 28.82 6.96 48.85
CA LYS A 148 27.52 6.73 48.21
C LYS A 148 27.26 7.70 47.05
N SER A 149 27.66 8.96 47.20
CA SER A 149 27.54 9.96 46.13
C SER A 149 28.48 9.67 44.96
N GLU A 150 29.69 9.17 45.22
CA GLU A 150 30.65 8.73 44.20
C GLU A 150 30.13 7.51 43.42
N ALA A 151 29.54 6.52 44.10
CA ALA A 151 28.85 5.41 43.46
C ALA A 151 27.68 5.90 42.59
N GLY A 152 26.84 6.81 43.13
CA GLY A 152 25.75 7.44 42.39
C GLY A 152 26.21 8.24 41.17
N MET A 153 27.38 8.89 41.24
CA MET A 153 27.98 9.57 40.08
C MET A 153 28.44 8.59 39.00
N CYS A 154 29.00 7.45 39.37
CA CYS A 154 29.31 6.36 38.42
C CYS A 154 28.04 5.84 37.73
N TYR A 155 26.95 5.67 38.48
CA TYR A 155 25.65 5.31 37.92
C TYR A 155 25.18 6.36 36.89
N LEU A 156 25.15 7.65 37.25
CA LEU A 156 24.75 8.73 36.34
C LEU A 156 25.63 8.80 35.09
N ARG A 157 26.94 8.54 35.23
CA ARG A 157 27.87 8.44 34.09
C ARG A 157 27.48 7.29 33.16
N GLY A 158 27.11 6.15 33.73
CA GLY A 158 26.55 5.02 32.99
C GLY A 158 25.27 5.40 32.23
N VAL A 159 24.34 6.13 32.86
CA VAL A 159 23.11 6.61 32.22
C VAL A 159 23.42 7.55 31.04
N CYS A 160 24.38 8.45 31.18
CA CYS A 160 24.83 9.31 30.09
C CYS A 160 25.40 8.51 28.92
N PHE A 161 26.27 7.52 29.18
CA PHE A 161 26.85 6.69 28.13
C PHE A 161 25.81 5.79 27.45
N ALA A 162 24.86 5.24 28.20
CA ALA A 162 23.75 4.46 27.65
C ALA A 162 22.91 5.32 26.68
N LYS A 163 22.58 6.56 27.06
CA LYS A 163 21.85 7.51 26.18
C LYS A 163 22.66 7.97 24.96
N GLN A 164 23.99 7.86 24.99
CA GLN A 164 24.87 8.08 23.84
C GLN A 164 25.14 6.81 23.02
N ASN A 165 24.47 5.69 23.33
CA ASN A 165 24.67 4.36 22.72
C ASN A 165 26.08 3.77 22.91
N SER A 166 26.80 4.15 23.98
CA SER A 166 28.10 3.58 24.36
C SER A 166 27.94 2.55 25.48
N PHE A 167 27.35 1.41 25.15
CA PHE A 167 26.93 0.39 26.13
C PHE A 167 28.09 -0.26 26.88
N ASP A 168 29.24 -0.48 26.24
CA ASP A 168 30.42 -1.06 26.91
C ASP A 168 30.92 -0.15 28.03
N ARG A 169 30.94 1.17 27.79
CA ARG A 169 31.33 2.16 28.81
C ARG A 169 30.25 2.28 29.89
N ALA A 170 28.98 2.23 29.50
CA ALA A 170 27.87 2.25 30.45
C ALA A 170 27.94 1.05 31.40
N LYS A 171 28.15 -0.16 30.85
CA LYS A 171 28.32 -1.41 31.60
C LYS A 171 29.43 -1.29 32.64
N GLU A 172 30.61 -0.84 32.25
CA GLU A 172 31.74 -0.68 33.18
C GLU A 172 31.47 0.39 34.25
N CYS A 173 30.75 1.48 33.93
CA CYS A 173 30.34 2.48 34.91
C CYS A 173 29.34 1.93 35.94
N TYR A 174 28.33 1.16 35.49
CA TYR A 174 27.37 0.51 36.37
C TYR A 174 28.05 -0.55 37.25
N LYS A 175 28.94 -1.38 36.69
CA LYS A 175 29.72 -2.37 37.46
C LYS A 175 30.55 -1.69 38.55
N THR A 176 31.25 -0.61 38.19
CA THR A 176 32.03 0.17 39.16
C THR A 176 31.13 0.75 40.26
N ALA A 177 29.94 1.27 39.92
CA ALA A 177 29.01 1.84 40.90
C ALA A 177 28.62 0.82 41.99
N VAL A 178 28.24 -0.40 41.59
CA VAL A 178 27.86 -1.48 42.52
C VAL A 178 29.07 -2.03 43.28
N GLN A 179 30.26 -2.05 42.68
CA GLN A 179 31.51 -2.45 43.36
C GLN A 179 31.96 -1.45 44.43
N ILE A 180 31.63 -0.16 44.28
CA ILE A 180 31.89 0.88 45.28
C ILE A 180 30.83 0.81 46.39
N ASP A 181 29.56 0.74 46.01
CA ASP A 181 28.43 0.61 46.93
C ASP A 181 27.49 -0.51 46.47
N VAL A 182 27.53 -1.63 47.17
CA VAL A 182 26.69 -2.80 46.85
C VAL A 182 25.20 -2.47 47.02
N GLN A 183 24.85 -1.43 47.78
CA GLN A 183 23.46 -0.97 47.96
C GLN A 183 22.95 -0.09 46.80
N CYS A 184 23.78 0.25 45.80
CA CYS A 184 23.37 1.00 44.61
C CYS A 184 22.59 0.09 43.65
N PHE A 185 21.36 -0.25 44.03
CA PHE A 185 20.50 -1.17 43.30
C PHE A 185 20.16 -0.66 41.91
N GLU A 186 20.02 0.65 41.69
CA GLU A 186 19.68 1.21 40.37
C GLU A 186 20.73 0.89 39.31
N ALA A 187 22.02 0.83 39.69
CA ALA A 187 23.10 0.43 38.79
C ALA A 187 23.07 -1.08 38.53
N PHE A 188 22.77 -1.88 39.54
CA PHE A 188 22.62 -3.32 39.41
C PHE A 188 21.42 -3.68 38.53
N ASP A 189 20.28 -3.06 38.77
CA ASP A 189 19.04 -3.25 38.01
C ASP A 189 19.21 -2.80 36.55
N ALA A 190 19.90 -1.68 36.29
CA ALA A 190 20.20 -1.24 34.93
C ALA A 190 21.08 -2.22 34.14
N LEU A 191 21.95 -2.99 34.82
CA LEU A 191 22.73 -4.06 34.19
C LEU A 191 21.85 -5.27 33.82
N MET A 192 20.94 -5.68 34.71
CA MET A 192 20.12 -6.88 34.55
C MET A 192 18.93 -6.64 33.62
N SER A 193 18.14 -5.57 33.86
CA SER A 193 16.93 -5.23 33.08
C SER A 193 17.22 -4.97 31.59
N ASN A 194 18.40 -4.43 31.28
CA ASN A 194 18.85 -4.21 29.90
C ASN A 194 19.74 -5.34 29.37
N SER A 195 19.95 -6.42 30.14
CA SER A 195 20.79 -7.56 29.77
C SER A 195 22.15 -7.15 29.19
N LEU A 196 22.90 -6.30 29.89
CA LEU A 196 24.19 -5.77 29.41
C LEU A 196 25.36 -6.75 29.60
N MET A 197 25.18 -7.82 30.37
CA MET A 197 26.17 -8.84 30.67
C MET A 197 25.68 -10.21 30.19
N ALA A 198 26.60 -11.05 29.72
CA ALA A 198 26.28 -12.45 29.46
C ALA A 198 25.95 -13.17 30.78
N PRO A 199 25.09 -14.20 30.79
CA PRO A 199 24.70 -14.92 32.00
C PRO A 199 25.87 -15.34 32.91
N ASP A 200 26.94 -15.86 32.32
CA ASP A 200 28.16 -16.25 33.06
C ASP A 200 28.94 -15.05 33.63
N GLU A 201 28.91 -13.91 32.93
CA GLU A 201 29.51 -12.67 33.42
C GLU A 201 28.73 -12.13 34.63
N GLU A 202 27.40 -12.24 34.62
CA GLU A 202 26.54 -11.81 35.73
C GLU A 202 26.85 -12.55 37.03
N TRP A 203 27.00 -13.89 36.97
CA TRP A 203 27.36 -14.71 38.12
C TRP A 203 28.75 -14.38 38.66
N LYS A 204 29.76 -14.27 37.78
CA LYS A 204 31.12 -13.86 38.16
C LYS A 204 31.13 -12.48 38.79
N PHE A 205 30.30 -11.57 38.28
CA PHE A 205 30.17 -10.23 38.83
C PHE A 205 29.57 -10.26 40.24
N LEU A 206 28.47 -10.99 40.45
CA LEU A 206 27.85 -11.14 41.78
C LEU A 206 28.82 -11.74 42.80
N GLU A 207 29.60 -12.75 42.40
CA GLU A 207 30.64 -13.37 43.23
C GLU A 207 31.79 -12.41 43.58
N SER A 208 32.05 -11.41 42.73
CA SER A 208 33.09 -10.39 42.96
C SER A 208 32.70 -9.29 43.96
N LEU A 209 31.40 -9.13 44.26
CA LEU A 209 30.89 -8.06 45.11
C LEU A 209 31.17 -8.30 46.60
N ASN A 210 31.54 -7.24 47.31
CA ASN A 210 31.85 -7.29 48.73
C ASN A 210 30.66 -6.86 49.61
N PHE A 211 29.77 -7.82 49.91
CA PHE A 211 28.58 -7.60 50.73
C PHE A 211 28.88 -7.28 52.21
N ASP A 212 30.09 -7.55 52.70
CA ASP A 212 30.49 -7.27 54.08
C ASP A 212 30.60 -5.75 54.38
N THR A 213 30.50 -4.92 53.35
CA THR A 213 30.43 -3.44 53.46
C THR A 213 29.11 -2.96 54.09
N ILE A 214 28.06 -3.79 54.12
CA ILE A 214 26.76 -3.45 54.69
C ILE A 214 26.86 -3.43 56.22
N ASN A 215 26.68 -2.25 56.82
CA ASN A 215 26.71 -2.08 58.27
C ASN A 215 25.35 -1.61 58.81
N VAL A 216 24.70 -2.46 59.62
CA VAL A 216 23.45 -2.14 60.29
C VAL A 216 23.72 -1.90 61.78
N SER A 217 23.59 -0.66 62.22
CA SER A 217 23.64 -0.28 63.65
C SER A 217 24.89 -0.75 64.43
N ASN A 218 26.02 -0.95 63.75
CA ASN A 218 27.26 -1.50 64.32
C ASN A 218 27.13 -2.89 64.96
N ASN A 219 26.10 -3.67 64.60
CA ASN A 219 25.89 -5.03 65.09
C ASN A 219 26.38 -6.06 64.05
N PRO A 220 27.49 -6.80 64.30
CA PRO A 220 28.07 -7.71 63.31
C PRO A 220 27.12 -8.82 62.85
N SER A 221 26.24 -9.31 63.74
CA SER A 221 25.30 -10.38 63.41
C SER A 221 24.23 -9.94 62.42
N LEU A 222 23.60 -8.79 62.68
CA LEU A 222 22.60 -8.19 61.80
C LEU A 222 23.20 -7.71 60.48
N SER A 223 24.45 -7.21 60.50
CA SER A 223 25.18 -6.85 59.29
C SER A 223 25.45 -8.06 58.40
N GLN A 224 25.84 -9.21 58.97
CA GLN A 224 26.06 -10.43 58.20
C GLN A 224 24.75 -11.00 57.62
N GLU A 225 23.67 -10.95 58.40
CA GLU A 225 22.34 -11.34 57.93
C GLU A 225 21.87 -10.43 56.78
N ALA A 226 22.00 -9.10 56.92
CA ALA A 226 21.69 -8.14 55.87
C ALA A 226 22.53 -8.33 54.60
N ALA A 227 23.82 -8.66 54.75
CA ALA A 227 24.71 -9.01 53.64
C ALA A 227 24.21 -10.25 52.89
N SER A 228 23.88 -11.32 53.62
CA SER A 228 23.34 -12.56 53.04
C SER A 228 21.98 -12.36 52.35
N PHE A 229 21.11 -11.55 52.96
CA PHE A 229 19.80 -11.21 52.42
C PHE A 229 19.93 -10.41 51.11
N THR A 230 20.77 -9.37 51.09
CA THR A 230 21.02 -8.54 49.90
C THR A 230 21.59 -9.37 48.75
N LYS A 231 22.54 -10.27 49.05
CA LYS A 231 23.08 -11.20 48.05
C LYS A 231 21.99 -12.10 47.45
N THR A 232 21.12 -12.64 48.31
CA THR A 232 20.01 -13.52 47.88
C THR A 232 18.99 -12.77 47.00
N LEU A 233 18.69 -11.50 47.30
CA LEU A 233 17.85 -10.63 46.46
C LEU A 233 18.50 -10.34 45.09
N TYR A 234 19.82 -10.18 45.05
CA TYR A 234 20.52 -9.96 43.77
C TYR A 234 20.54 -11.24 42.94
N THR A 235 20.66 -12.41 43.58
CA THR A 235 20.55 -13.71 42.91
C THR A 235 19.20 -13.86 42.19
N THR A 236 18.09 -13.36 42.74
CA THR A 236 16.79 -13.47 42.06
C THR A 236 16.66 -12.61 40.80
N ARG A 237 17.52 -11.61 40.61
CA ARG A 237 17.51 -10.69 39.46
C ARG A 237 18.42 -11.10 38.29
N LEU A 238 19.35 -12.03 38.50
CA LEU A 238 20.22 -12.59 37.45
C LEU A 238 19.43 -13.28 36.33
N SER A 239 20.01 -13.51 35.17
CA SER A 239 19.39 -14.30 34.10
C SER A 239 19.12 -15.77 34.52
N LYS A 240 18.02 -16.33 34.02
CA LYS A 240 17.48 -17.64 34.48
C LYS A 240 17.96 -18.82 33.63
N TYR A 241 18.74 -18.54 32.59
CA TYR A 241 19.26 -19.53 31.64
C TYR A 241 20.36 -20.42 32.26
N THR A 242 21.07 -19.91 33.27
CA THR A 242 22.25 -20.55 33.86
C THR A 242 22.06 -20.71 35.37
N ARG A 243 22.32 -21.92 35.88
CA ARG A 243 22.17 -22.31 37.31
C ARG A 243 20.76 -22.13 37.91
N PRO A 244 19.71 -22.76 37.37
CA PRO A 244 18.34 -22.65 37.89
C PRO A 244 18.18 -23.18 39.33
N GLU A 245 19.02 -24.13 39.77
CA GLU A 245 18.99 -24.68 41.13
C GLU A 245 19.35 -23.64 42.20
N GLU A 246 20.37 -22.82 41.95
CA GLU A 246 20.78 -21.75 42.88
C GLU A 246 19.68 -20.68 43.00
N PHE A 247 19.02 -20.38 41.89
CA PHE A 247 17.84 -19.51 41.88
C PHE A 247 16.68 -20.10 42.68
N ALA A 248 16.38 -21.40 42.51
CA ALA A 248 15.33 -22.08 43.26
C ALA A 248 15.59 -22.00 44.77
N SER A 249 16.83 -22.29 45.20
CA SER A 249 17.26 -22.18 46.59
C SER A 249 17.13 -20.74 47.15
N ALA A 250 17.51 -19.73 46.37
CA ALA A 250 17.35 -18.33 46.73
C ALA A 250 15.87 -17.94 46.92
N THR A 251 15.00 -18.32 45.97
CA THR A 251 13.56 -18.02 46.07
C THR A 251 12.87 -18.77 47.19
N GLU A 252 13.26 -20.02 47.47
CA GLU A 252 12.76 -20.80 48.61
C GLU A 252 13.17 -20.16 49.93
N THR A 253 14.43 -19.75 50.06
CA THR A 253 14.94 -19.04 51.25
C THR A 253 14.17 -17.74 51.48
N LEU A 254 13.97 -16.92 50.44
CA LEU A 254 13.20 -15.67 50.55
C LEU A 254 11.72 -15.92 50.89
N THR A 255 11.14 -17.00 50.38
CA THR A 255 9.74 -17.37 50.63
C THR A 255 9.55 -17.89 52.07
N THR A 256 10.44 -18.76 52.55
CA THR A 256 10.28 -19.49 53.82
C THR A 256 10.88 -18.75 55.01
N HIS A 257 12.13 -18.29 54.90
CA HIS A 257 12.86 -17.64 55.98
C HIS A 257 12.48 -16.16 56.13
N TYR A 258 12.25 -15.47 55.00
CA TYR A 258 11.95 -14.02 54.99
C TYR A 258 10.48 -13.69 54.66
N HIS A 259 9.63 -14.69 54.40
CA HIS A 259 8.20 -14.53 54.12
C HIS A 259 7.86 -13.62 52.93
N LEU A 260 8.71 -13.59 51.90
CA LEU A 260 8.54 -12.76 50.69
C LEU A 260 7.84 -13.50 49.53
N GLY A 261 7.11 -14.59 49.82
CA GLY A 261 6.49 -15.44 48.79
C GLY A 261 5.45 -14.73 47.90
N GLU A 262 4.72 -13.76 48.47
CA GLU A 262 3.69 -12.97 47.78
C GLU A 262 4.24 -11.67 47.18
N ASN A 263 5.54 -11.38 47.36
CA ASN A 263 6.13 -10.15 46.85
C ASN A 263 6.17 -10.17 45.31
N PRO A 264 5.69 -9.11 44.62
CA PRO A 264 5.62 -9.06 43.16
C PRO A 264 6.96 -9.31 42.45
N ASP A 265 8.09 -8.85 42.99
CA ASP A 265 9.41 -9.04 42.37
C ASP A 265 9.88 -10.51 42.43
N ILE A 266 9.53 -11.22 43.51
CA ILE A 266 9.84 -12.64 43.67
C ILE A 266 8.94 -13.48 42.76
N VAL A 267 7.65 -13.13 42.67
CA VAL A 267 6.71 -13.79 41.74
C VAL A 267 7.09 -13.50 40.29
N LEU A 268 7.51 -12.28 39.96
CA LEU A 268 8.06 -11.91 38.65
C LEU A 268 9.28 -12.78 38.29
N SER A 269 10.21 -12.93 39.23
CA SER A 269 11.40 -13.74 39.01
C SER A 269 11.07 -15.23 38.79
N LYS A 270 10.04 -15.75 39.49
CA LYS A 270 9.52 -17.12 39.25
C LYS A 270 8.83 -17.22 37.88
N ALA A 271 8.07 -16.19 37.49
CA ALA A 271 7.41 -16.12 36.19
C ALA A 271 8.42 -16.02 35.02
N ASP A 272 9.53 -15.29 35.20
CA ASP A 272 10.66 -15.28 34.27
C ASP A 272 11.22 -16.69 34.05
N LEU A 273 11.48 -17.43 35.14
CA LEU A 273 11.97 -18.80 35.04
C LEU A 273 10.98 -19.69 34.29
N THR A 274 9.70 -19.69 34.66
CA THR A 274 8.70 -20.52 33.98
C THR A 274 8.50 -20.11 32.51
N PHE A 275 8.66 -18.82 32.18
CA PHE A 275 8.64 -18.34 30.80
C PHE A 275 9.84 -18.85 30.00
N THR A 276 11.04 -18.79 30.56
CA THR A 276 12.25 -19.34 29.91
C THR A 276 12.19 -20.85 29.70
N LEU A 277 11.47 -21.58 30.57
CA LEU A 277 11.19 -23.01 30.42
C LEU A 277 10.02 -23.30 29.46
N CYS A 278 9.48 -22.28 28.78
CA CYS A 278 8.33 -22.36 27.87
C CYS A 278 7.03 -22.88 28.52
N ARG A 279 6.88 -22.75 29.84
CA ARG A 279 5.66 -23.07 30.59
C ARG A 279 4.71 -21.87 30.63
N PHE A 280 4.23 -21.44 29.46
CA PHE A 280 3.49 -20.18 29.32
C PHE A 280 2.18 -20.14 30.14
N ARG A 281 1.52 -21.28 30.38
CA ARG A 281 0.30 -21.34 31.20
C ARG A 281 0.58 -21.04 32.68
N ASP A 282 1.65 -21.60 33.23
CA ASP A 282 2.07 -21.36 34.60
C ASP A 282 2.54 -19.91 34.77
N THR A 283 3.29 -19.39 33.80
CA THR A 283 3.68 -17.98 33.75
C THR A 283 2.45 -17.07 33.73
N LEU A 284 1.44 -17.38 32.92
CA LEU A 284 0.21 -16.60 32.85
C LEU A 284 -0.53 -16.62 34.21
N ALA A 285 -0.58 -17.75 34.90
CA ALA A 285 -1.20 -17.85 36.22
C ALA A 285 -0.47 -17.02 37.28
N LEU A 286 0.87 -17.09 37.32
CA LEU A 286 1.70 -16.29 38.24
C LEU A 286 1.53 -14.80 37.97
N THR A 287 1.70 -14.36 36.72
CA THR A 287 1.56 -12.95 36.35
C THR A 287 0.14 -12.41 36.59
N SER A 288 -0.89 -13.21 36.33
CA SER A 288 -2.29 -12.82 36.60
C SER A 288 -2.57 -12.66 38.09
N SER A 289 -1.93 -13.47 38.95
CA SER A 289 -2.10 -13.34 40.41
C SER A 289 -1.54 -12.03 40.95
N VAL A 290 -0.42 -11.55 40.40
CA VAL A 290 0.15 -10.24 40.73
C VAL A 290 -0.75 -9.12 40.21
N LEU A 291 -1.17 -9.19 38.94
CA LEU A 291 -2.01 -8.15 38.32
C LEU A 291 -3.42 -8.06 38.93
N ALA A 292 -3.91 -9.11 39.57
CA ALA A 292 -5.16 -9.09 40.33
C ALA A 292 -5.05 -8.21 41.61
N ASN A 293 -3.86 -8.17 42.23
CA ASN A 293 -3.58 -7.38 43.43
C ASN A 293 -3.04 -5.98 43.09
N ASP A 294 -2.13 -5.90 42.12
CA ASP A 294 -1.52 -4.68 41.63
C ASP A 294 -1.58 -4.62 40.09
N LYS A 295 -2.66 -4.00 39.61
CA LYS A 295 -2.97 -3.89 38.18
C LYS A 295 -1.95 -3.06 37.39
N TYR A 296 -1.20 -2.19 38.06
CA TYR A 296 -0.31 -1.21 37.41
C TYR A 296 1.17 -1.56 37.56
N ASN A 297 1.47 -2.83 37.88
CA ASN A 297 2.84 -3.31 37.89
C ASN A 297 3.38 -3.48 36.45
N PHE A 298 4.06 -2.46 35.93
CA PHE A 298 4.58 -2.46 34.57
C PHE A 298 5.80 -3.38 34.38
N ASN A 299 6.46 -3.83 35.46
CA ASN A 299 7.61 -4.72 35.37
C ASN A 299 7.18 -6.15 34.96
N ILE A 300 6.00 -6.61 35.41
CA ILE A 300 5.48 -7.95 35.07
C ILE A 300 4.69 -8.00 33.75
N MET A 301 4.23 -6.83 33.30
CA MET A 301 3.34 -6.68 32.15
C MET A 301 3.93 -7.21 30.82
N PRO A 302 5.23 -7.02 30.47
CA PRO A 302 5.80 -7.55 29.24
C PRO A 302 5.70 -9.08 29.14
N ILE A 303 5.99 -9.80 30.23
CA ILE A 303 5.93 -11.27 30.30
C ILE A 303 4.48 -11.74 30.25
N HIS A 304 3.57 -11.02 30.92
CA HIS A 304 2.14 -11.32 30.86
C HIS A 304 1.61 -11.20 29.43
N ILE A 305 1.94 -10.10 28.74
CA ILE A 305 1.56 -9.85 27.33
C ILE A 305 2.16 -10.90 26.39
N ALA A 306 3.44 -11.27 26.58
CA ALA A 306 4.09 -12.30 25.79
C ALA A 306 3.43 -13.67 26.01
N SER A 307 3.11 -14.02 27.26
CA SER A 307 2.41 -15.29 27.58
C SER A 307 1.02 -15.36 26.96
N LEU A 308 0.27 -14.25 26.95
CA LEU A 308 -1.02 -14.16 26.25
C LEU A 308 -0.89 -14.34 24.73
N HIS A 309 0.20 -13.85 24.14
CA HIS A 309 0.50 -14.02 22.73
C HIS A 309 0.82 -15.47 22.37
N GLU A 310 1.74 -16.10 23.11
CA GLU A 310 2.16 -17.50 22.90
C GLU A 310 1.01 -18.48 23.08
N LEU A 311 0.11 -18.22 24.04
CA LEU A 311 -1.10 -19.03 24.26
C LEU A 311 -2.25 -18.73 23.28
N GLY A 312 -2.11 -17.73 22.41
CA GLY A 312 -3.14 -17.35 21.45
C GLY A 312 -4.39 -16.69 22.07
N GLU A 313 -4.29 -16.17 23.28
CA GLU A 313 -5.37 -15.55 24.06
C GLU A 313 -5.67 -14.11 23.58
N LYS A 314 -6.15 -13.99 22.34
CA LYS A 314 -6.32 -12.70 21.64
C LYS A 314 -7.35 -11.78 22.30
N ASN A 315 -8.38 -12.35 22.93
CA ASN A 315 -9.50 -11.59 23.51
C ASN A 315 -9.09 -10.88 24.80
N THR A 316 -8.39 -11.57 25.69
CA THR A 316 -7.87 -10.98 26.94
C THR A 316 -6.79 -9.96 26.62
N LEU A 317 -5.91 -10.27 25.65
CA LEU A 317 -4.90 -9.33 25.17
C LEU A 317 -5.52 -8.06 24.56
N PHE A 318 -6.62 -8.16 23.83
CA PHE A 318 -7.37 -7.01 23.32
C PHE A 318 -7.86 -6.09 24.44
N LEU A 319 -8.51 -6.66 25.46
CA LEU A 319 -9.06 -5.92 26.59
C LEU A 319 -7.95 -5.21 27.37
N LEU A 320 -6.87 -5.93 27.67
CA LEU A 320 -5.70 -5.37 28.35
C LEU A 320 -5.07 -4.23 27.55
N ALA A 321 -4.86 -4.42 26.24
CA ALA A 321 -4.25 -3.40 25.38
C ALA A 321 -5.07 -2.10 25.31
N HIS A 322 -6.40 -2.18 25.24
CA HIS A 322 -7.26 -1.00 25.21
C HIS A 322 -7.28 -0.30 26.56
N GLU A 323 -7.36 -1.07 27.65
CA GLU A 323 -7.34 -0.50 28.98
C GLU A 323 -6.03 0.25 29.27
N LEU A 324 -4.88 -0.34 28.93
CA LEU A 324 -3.58 0.31 29.14
C LEU A 324 -3.41 1.56 28.27
N ALA A 325 -3.89 1.54 27.03
CA ALA A 325 -3.84 2.69 26.13
C ALA A 325 -4.71 3.87 26.62
N ASP A 326 -5.86 3.58 27.23
CA ASP A 326 -6.77 4.61 27.76
C ASP A 326 -6.31 5.16 29.12
N THR A 327 -5.81 4.27 30.00
CA THR A 327 -5.43 4.65 31.38
C THR A 327 -4.02 5.22 31.48
N ASN A 328 -3.05 4.64 30.74
CA ASN A 328 -1.62 4.97 30.87
C ASN A 328 -0.95 5.12 29.49
N PRO A 329 -1.32 6.14 28.69
CA PRO A 329 -0.77 6.33 27.35
C PRO A 329 0.71 6.77 27.32
N SER A 330 1.24 7.23 28.45
CA SER A 330 2.63 7.66 28.61
C SER A 330 3.62 6.51 28.82
N GLU A 331 3.12 5.31 29.09
CA GLU A 331 3.96 4.14 29.35
C GLU A 331 4.25 3.38 28.03
N PRO A 332 5.51 2.99 27.75
CA PRO A 332 5.86 2.22 26.55
C PRO A 332 5.10 0.89 26.46
N CYS A 333 4.96 0.20 27.61
CA CYS A 333 4.30 -1.11 27.70
C CYS A 333 2.86 -1.09 27.16
N SER A 334 2.13 0.02 27.31
CA SER A 334 0.78 0.17 26.78
C SER A 334 0.73 0.04 25.25
N TRP A 335 1.70 0.63 24.54
CA TRP A 335 1.78 0.54 23.08
C TRP A 335 2.38 -0.78 22.60
N PHE A 336 3.23 -1.40 23.42
CA PHE A 336 3.68 -2.77 23.21
C PHE A 336 2.49 -3.75 23.26
N ALA A 337 1.60 -3.64 24.25
CA ALA A 337 0.39 -4.47 24.33
C ALA A 337 -0.50 -4.36 23.08
N VAL A 338 -0.73 -3.12 22.61
CA VAL A 338 -1.48 -2.84 21.37
C VAL A 338 -0.77 -3.44 20.16
N GLY A 339 0.55 -3.30 20.06
CA GLY A 339 1.37 -3.89 19.00
C GLY A 339 1.26 -5.41 18.96
N THR A 340 1.41 -6.07 20.11
CA THR A 340 1.32 -7.53 20.25
C THR A 340 -0.07 -8.05 19.93
N TYR A 341 -1.14 -7.34 20.32
CA TYR A 341 -2.51 -7.67 19.89
C TYR A 341 -2.64 -7.67 18.37
N TYR A 342 -2.20 -6.60 17.70
CA TYR A 342 -2.28 -6.49 16.24
C TYR A 342 -1.43 -7.56 15.53
N LEU A 343 -0.28 -7.92 16.11
CA LEU A 343 0.55 -9.02 15.63
C LEU A 343 -0.20 -10.37 15.73
N ALA A 344 -0.83 -10.65 16.88
CA ALA A 344 -1.58 -11.89 17.13
C ALA A 344 -2.79 -12.09 16.20
N ILE A 345 -3.41 -11.00 15.73
CA ILE A 345 -4.52 -11.07 14.75
C ILE A 345 -4.05 -11.00 13.28
N GLY A 346 -2.75 -10.95 13.03
CA GLY A 346 -2.16 -10.91 11.68
C GLY A 346 -2.25 -9.55 10.97
N ARG A 347 -2.50 -8.45 11.70
CA ARG A 347 -2.51 -7.08 11.13
C ARG A 347 -1.14 -6.42 11.32
N ILE A 348 -0.17 -6.90 10.54
CA ILE A 348 1.26 -6.62 10.71
C ILE A 348 1.62 -5.12 10.59
N ALA A 349 1.07 -4.42 9.59
CA ALA A 349 1.33 -2.98 9.41
C ALA A 349 0.90 -2.11 10.60
N GLU A 350 -0.20 -2.46 11.29
CA GLU A 350 -0.64 -1.74 12.49
C GLU A 350 0.23 -2.09 13.68
N ALA A 351 0.57 -3.38 13.84
CA ALA A 351 1.50 -3.85 14.86
C ALA A 351 2.84 -3.09 14.75
N ARG A 352 3.37 -2.96 13.53
CA ARG A 352 4.62 -2.24 13.24
C ARG A 352 4.58 -0.79 13.73
N ARG A 353 3.48 -0.09 13.47
CA ARG A 353 3.29 1.30 13.91
C ARG A 353 3.33 1.43 15.44
N TYR A 354 2.67 0.51 16.15
CA TYR A 354 2.58 0.58 17.61
C TYR A 354 3.86 0.09 18.30
N PHE A 355 4.56 -0.90 17.75
CA PHE A 355 5.90 -1.27 18.23
C PHE A 355 6.91 -0.13 18.00
N SER A 356 6.89 0.52 16.84
CA SER A 356 7.71 1.71 16.58
C SER A 356 7.38 2.85 17.56
N LYS A 357 6.10 3.05 17.88
CA LYS A 357 5.70 4.03 18.90
C LYS A 357 6.26 3.69 20.27
N SER A 358 6.15 2.42 20.68
CA SER A 358 6.70 1.94 21.95
C SER A 358 8.21 2.11 22.03
N SER A 359 8.96 1.77 20.97
CA SER A 359 10.42 1.90 20.95
C SER A 359 10.92 3.34 20.84
N MET A 360 10.12 4.26 20.28
CA MET A 360 10.43 5.69 20.31
C MET A 360 10.20 6.33 21.70
N MET A 361 9.28 5.76 22.50
CA MET A 361 8.99 6.26 23.84
C MET A 361 10.11 5.89 24.82
N ASP A 362 10.55 4.64 24.78
CA ASP A 362 11.79 4.22 25.44
C ASP A 362 12.65 3.38 24.49
N PRO A 363 13.77 3.95 23.99
CA PRO A 363 14.71 3.22 23.15
C PRO A 363 15.33 1.97 23.80
N HIS A 364 15.32 1.87 25.14
CA HIS A 364 15.86 0.73 25.88
C HIS A 364 14.80 -0.34 26.16
N PHE A 365 13.54 -0.13 25.75
CA PHE A 365 12.48 -1.12 25.93
C PHE A 365 12.57 -2.23 24.88
N GLY A 366 13.36 -3.25 25.19
CA GLY A 366 13.74 -4.33 24.27
C GLY A 366 12.64 -5.15 23.63
N PRO A 367 11.59 -5.54 24.38
CA PRO A 367 10.48 -6.28 23.82
C PRO A 367 9.83 -5.54 22.62
N ALA A 368 9.80 -4.20 22.62
CA ALA A 368 9.28 -3.45 21.49
C ALA A 368 10.18 -3.50 20.25
N TRP A 369 11.50 -3.54 20.39
CA TRP A 369 12.41 -3.71 19.24
C TRP A 369 12.31 -5.11 18.64
N ILE A 370 12.20 -6.14 19.49
CA ILE A 370 11.97 -7.51 19.06
C ILE A 370 10.61 -7.63 18.36
N GLY A 371 9.54 -7.09 18.95
CA GLY A 371 8.21 -7.03 18.32
C GLY A 371 8.21 -6.26 17.00
N PHE A 372 8.93 -5.14 16.93
CA PHE A 372 9.12 -4.36 15.70
C PHE A 372 9.82 -5.21 14.62
N ALA A 373 10.87 -5.94 14.97
CA ALA A 373 11.58 -6.83 14.06
C ALA A 373 10.73 -8.04 13.61
N HIS A 374 9.94 -8.63 14.51
CA HIS A 374 8.98 -9.70 14.18
C HIS A 374 7.96 -9.24 13.13
N THR A 375 7.55 -7.97 13.13
CA THR A 375 6.64 -7.46 12.08
C THR A 375 7.28 -7.37 10.69
N PHE A 376 8.60 -7.21 10.59
CA PHE A 376 9.29 -7.27 9.31
C PHE A 376 9.49 -8.72 8.86
N ALA A 377 9.85 -9.61 9.80
CA ALA A 377 9.98 -11.03 9.54
C ALA A 377 8.67 -11.67 9.05
N ALA A 378 7.53 -11.31 9.68
CA ALA A 378 6.20 -11.82 9.31
C ALA A 378 5.72 -11.37 7.92
N GLU A 379 6.18 -10.23 7.42
CA GLU A 379 5.90 -9.75 6.05
C GLU A 379 6.91 -10.27 5.00
N GLY A 380 7.98 -10.95 5.42
CA GLY A 380 9.07 -11.39 4.55
C GLY A 380 10.09 -10.31 4.20
N GLU A 381 10.06 -9.16 4.88
CA GLU A 381 11.03 -8.05 4.70
C GLU A 381 12.34 -8.33 5.47
N HIS A 382 13.06 -9.39 5.09
CA HIS A 382 14.22 -9.91 5.83
C HIS A 382 15.34 -8.88 6.08
N ASP A 383 15.67 -8.03 5.10
CA ASP A 383 16.72 -7.01 5.27
C ASP A 383 16.39 -5.99 6.38
N GLN A 384 15.12 -5.58 6.45
CA GLN A 384 14.64 -4.64 7.47
C GLN A 384 14.54 -5.33 8.83
N ALA A 385 14.13 -6.60 8.86
CA ALA A 385 14.14 -7.44 10.04
C ALA A 385 15.56 -7.56 10.62
N ILE A 386 16.57 -7.83 9.78
CA ILE A 386 17.99 -7.91 10.19
C ILE A 386 18.48 -6.57 10.78
N SER A 387 18.09 -5.43 10.19
CA SER A 387 18.44 -4.11 10.73
C SER A 387 17.80 -3.86 12.11
N ALA A 388 16.55 -4.26 12.29
CA ALA A 388 15.85 -4.12 13.58
C ALA A 388 16.42 -5.08 14.65
N TYR A 389 16.64 -6.35 14.32
CA TYR A 389 17.24 -7.32 15.24
C TYR A 389 18.69 -6.99 15.59
N SER A 390 19.49 -6.48 14.66
CA SER A 390 20.86 -6.02 14.96
C SER A 390 20.87 -4.81 15.89
N THR A 391 19.83 -3.98 15.86
CA THR A 391 19.64 -2.91 16.84
C THR A 391 19.25 -3.48 18.21
N ALA A 392 18.34 -4.46 18.27
CA ALA A 392 18.04 -5.19 19.50
C ALA A 392 19.28 -5.90 20.09
N ALA A 393 20.10 -6.56 19.26
CA ALA A 393 21.33 -7.24 19.69
C ALA A 393 22.39 -6.29 20.27
N ARG A 394 22.41 -5.02 19.84
CA ARG A 394 23.28 -4.00 20.42
C ARG A 394 22.78 -3.49 21.78
N LEU A 395 21.46 -3.49 21.98
CA LEU A 395 20.80 -3.02 23.20
C LEU A 395 20.82 -4.11 24.30
N PHE A 396 20.63 -5.39 23.93
CA PHE A 396 20.58 -6.54 24.84
C PHE A 396 21.72 -7.52 24.55
N GLN A 397 22.95 -7.10 24.83
CA GLN A 397 24.15 -7.88 24.50
C GLN A 397 24.21 -9.26 25.17
N GLY A 398 23.59 -9.38 26.35
CA GLY A 398 23.52 -10.59 27.16
C GLY A 398 22.35 -11.52 26.84
N SER A 399 21.41 -11.08 25.98
CA SER A 399 20.28 -11.91 25.56
C SER A 399 20.64 -12.71 24.31
N HIS A 400 20.35 -14.01 24.31
CA HIS A 400 20.60 -14.88 23.15
C HIS A 400 19.53 -14.68 22.05
N LEU A 401 18.32 -14.25 22.41
CA LEU A 401 17.17 -14.15 21.48
C LEU A 401 17.42 -13.27 20.25
N PRO A 402 17.99 -12.05 20.33
CA PRO A 402 18.27 -11.25 19.13
C PRO A 402 19.25 -11.94 18.16
N GLN A 403 20.24 -12.68 18.68
CA GLN A 403 21.20 -13.43 17.86
C GLN A 403 20.55 -14.66 17.21
N LEU A 404 19.70 -15.37 17.96
CA LEU A 404 18.84 -16.43 17.43
C LEU A 404 18.02 -15.92 16.24
N PHE A 405 17.29 -14.82 16.41
CA PHE A 405 16.45 -14.26 15.35
C PHE A 405 17.26 -13.75 14.15
N LEU A 406 18.44 -13.16 14.35
CA LEU A 406 19.37 -12.84 13.26
C LEU A 406 19.80 -14.09 12.50
N GLY A 407 20.10 -15.17 13.21
CA GLY A 407 20.40 -16.48 12.64
C GLY A 407 19.26 -17.02 11.77
N MET A 408 18.03 -16.97 12.29
CA MET A 408 16.81 -17.38 11.57
C MET A 408 16.56 -16.55 10.30
N GLN A 409 16.71 -15.22 10.36
CA GLN A 409 16.51 -14.38 9.17
C GLN A 409 17.57 -14.65 8.10
N ASN A 410 18.83 -14.86 8.49
CA ASN A 410 19.89 -15.23 7.55
C ASN A 410 19.70 -16.62 6.95
N LEU A 411 19.11 -17.56 7.71
CA LEU A 411 18.73 -18.87 7.20
C LEU A 411 17.66 -18.77 6.11
N GLN A 412 16.64 -17.93 6.29
CA GLN A 412 15.60 -17.68 5.29
C GLN A 412 16.15 -17.01 4.00
N LEU A 413 17.16 -16.16 4.13
CA LEU A 413 17.91 -15.59 3.00
C LEU A 413 18.92 -16.57 2.36
N ASN A 414 19.00 -17.81 2.87
CA ASN A 414 19.95 -18.85 2.46
C ASN A 414 21.43 -18.48 2.66
N ASN A 415 21.72 -17.57 3.61
CA ASN A 415 23.07 -17.20 4.03
C ASN A 415 23.55 -18.12 5.17
N LEU A 416 23.82 -19.39 4.84
CA LEU A 416 24.11 -20.44 5.83
C LEU A 416 25.33 -20.14 6.72
N SER A 417 26.40 -19.55 6.17
CA SER A 417 27.61 -19.24 6.93
C SER A 417 27.36 -18.21 8.04
N LEU A 418 26.71 -17.10 7.70
CA LEU A 418 26.41 -16.03 8.64
C LEU A 418 25.31 -16.45 9.63
N SER A 419 24.33 -17.24 9.18
CA SER A 419 23.33 -17.85 10.05
C SER A 419 23.97 -18.72 11.13
N LYS A 420 24.92 -19.58 10.74
CA LYS A 420 25.68 -20.43 11.66
C LYS A 420 26.51 -19.63 12.66
N GLU A 421 27.14 -18.54 12.24
CA GLU A 421 27.88 -17.66 13.15
C GLU A 421 26.96 -17.04 14.22
N TYR A 422 25.81 -16.48 13.83
CA TYR A 422 24.85 -15.89 14.77
C TYR A 422 24.19 -16.92 15.69
N LEU A 423 23.87 -18.12 15.18
CA LEU A 423 23.32 -19.19 16.03
C LEU A 423 24.38 -19.75 16.97
N LYS A 424 25.65 -19.80 16.56
CA LYS A 424 26.76 -20.21 17.44
C LYS A 424 26.97 -19.19 18.57
N THR A 425 26.95 -17.89 18.28
CA THR A 425 27.04 -16.88 19.34
C THR A 425 25.83 -16.92 20.27
N SER A 426 24.64 -17.22 19.75
CA SER A 426 23.46 -17.48 20.57
C SER A 426 23.64 -18.73 21.47
N TYR A 427 24.26 -19.80 20.95
CA TYR A 427 24.51 -21.05 21.68
C TYR A 427 25.52 -20.87 22.81
N GLU A 428 26.56 -20.06 22.59
CA GLU A 428 27.53 -19.69 23.63
C GLU A 428 26.89 -18.91 24.79
N LEU A 429 25.74 -18.26 24.56
CA LEU A 429 24.98 -17.55 25.61
C LEU A 429 23.96 -18.46 26.30
N CYS A 430 23.28 -19.33 25.55
CA CYS A 430 22.29 -20.27 26.08
C CYS A 430 22.29 -21.58 25.30
N GLU A 431 22.75 -22.68 25.92
CA GLU A 431 22.83 -23.99 25.28
C GLU A 431 21.51 -24.81 25.37
N ASN A 432 20.62 -24.40 26.26
CA ASN A 432 19.44 -25.19 26.67
C ASN A 432 18.12 -24.68 26.08
N ASP A 433 18.15 -23.67 25.21
CA ASP A 433 16.95 -23.17 24.52
C ASP A 433 16.53 -24.15 23.40
N PRO A 434 15.35 -24.80 23.49
CA PRO A 434 14.95 -25.76 22.48
C PRO A 434 14.65 -25.12 21.12
N CYS A 435 14.28 -23.83 21.06
CA CYS A 435 14.09 -23.10 19.80
C CYS A 435 15.42 -22.90 19.08
N LEU A 436 16.47 -22.52 19.80
CA LEU A 436 17.81 -22.40 19.26
C LEU A 436 18.36 -23.74 18.75
N LEU A 437 18.19 -24.82 19.52
CA LEU A 437 18.61 -26.17 19.12
C LEU A 437 17.88 -26.63 17.86
N ASN A 438 16.58 -26.30 17.72
CA ASN A 438 15.85 -26.54 16.48
C ASN A 438 16.49 -25.79 15.29
N GLU A 439 16.76 -24.50 15.40
CA GLU A 439 17.35 -23.73 14.29
C GLU A 439 18.77 -24.18 13.93
N MET A 440 19.58 -24.58 14.92
CA MET A 440 20.88 -25.21 14.66
C MET A 440 20.72 -26.54 13.89
N GLY A 441 19.73 -27.35 14.25
CA GLY A 441 19.40 -28.57 13.52
C GLY A 441 18.98 -28.29 12.07
N VAL A 442 18.22 -27.22 11.83
CA VAL A 442 17.83 -26.80 10.46
C VAL A 442 19.05 -26.36 9.65
N VAL A 443 19.99 -25.60 10.22
CA VAL A 443 21.26 -25.26 9.55
C VAL A 443 22.05 -26.51 9.17
N CYS A 444 22.25 -27.45 10.11
CA CYS A 444 22.95 -28.71 9.84
C CYS A 444 22.24 -29.54 8.74
N PHE A 445 20.91 -29.53 8.71
CA PHE A 445 20.12 -30.18 7.66
C PHE A 445 20.38 -29.55 6.28
N HIS A 446 20.45 -28.22 6.18
CA HIS A 446 20.78 -27.52 4.94
C HIS A 446 22.26 -27.69 4.51
N GLU A 447 23.18 -27.85 5.46
CA GLU A 447 24.60 -28.19 5.19
C GLU A 447 24.79 -29.67 4.77
N GLY A 448 23.74 -30.50 4.88
CA GLY A 448 23.79 -31.93 4.58
C GLY A 448 24.36 -32.80 5.69
N GLN A 449 24.61 -32.23 6.88
CA GLN A 449 25.05 -32.93 8.09
C GLN A 449 23.85 -33.55 8.81
N LEU A 450 23.27 -34.59 8.20
CA LEU A 450 22.03 -35.23 8.70
C LEU A 450 22.14 -35.82 10.12
N PRO A 451 23.25 -36.50 10.51
CA PRO A 451 23.37 -37.06 11.86
C PRO A 451 23.39 -35.98 12.94
N ASP A 452 24.10 -34.88 12.69
CA ASP A 452 24.17 -33.74 13.62
C ASP A 452 22.81 -33.04 13.72
N ALA A 453 22.10 -32.86 12.59
CA ALA A 453 20.75 -32.30 12.57
C ALA A 453 19.76 -33.14 13.42
N ILE A 454 19.76 -34.47 13.26
CA ILE A 454 18.93 -35.39 14.04
C ILE A 454 19.26 -35.28 15.53
N GLN A 455 20.56 -35.20 15.88
CA GLN A 455 20.99 -35.03 17.27
C GLN A 455 20.46 -33.73 17.87
N PHE A 456 20.58 -32.61 17.17
CA PHE A 456 20.07 -31.31 17.64
C PHE A 456 18.55 -31.31 17.82
N PHE A 457 17.78 -31.84 16.88
CA PHE A 457 16.33 -31.94 17.02
C PHE A 457 15.90 -32.86 18.18
N ARG A 458 16.57 -34.01 18.36
CA ARG A 458 16.29 -34.91 19.50
C ARG A 458 16.62 -34.23 20.83
N ARG A 459 17.73 -33.49 20.91
CA ARG A 459 18.08 -32.69 22.10
C ARG A 459 17.03 -31.62 22.39
N ALA A 460 16.56 -30.90 21.37
CA ALA A 460 15.50 -29.89 21.53
C ALA A 460 14.22 -30.51 22.14
N LEU A 461 13.75 -31.64 21.60
CA LEU A 461 12.57 -32.33 22.12
C LEU A 461 12.80 -32.88 23.55
N ALA A 462 13.97 -33.45 23.83
CA ALA A 462 14.31 -33.95 25.16
C ALA A 462 14.31 -32.82 26.21
N PHE A 463 14.83 -31.64 25.88
CA PHE A 463 14.79 -30.48 26.78
C PHE A 463 13.38 -29.94 26.95
N SER A 464 12.57 -29.89 25.88
CA SER A 464 11.15 -29.54 25.99
C SER A 464 10.40 -30.47 26.97
N GLU A 465 10.62 -31.77 26.89
CA GLU A 465 9.98 -32.76 27.77
C GLU A 465 10.46 -32.64 29.22
N GLN A 466 11.76 -32.50 29.45
CA GLN A 466 12.33 -32.25 30.79
C GLN A 466 11.77 -30.96 31.42
N ASN A 467 11.56 -29.95 30.59
CA ASN A 467 11.01 -28.68 31.01
C ASN A 467 9.48 -28.70 31.13
N GLU A 468 8.79 -29.82 30.91
CA GLU A 468 7.33 -29.94 30.93
C GLU A 468 6.64 -28.86 30.06
N ALA A 469 7.27 -28.47 28.94
CA ALA A 469 6.70 -27.49 28.02
C ALA A 469 5.49 -28.08 27.29
N ASP A 470 4.57 -27.20 26.84
CA ASP A 470 3.36 -27.63 26.13
C ASP A 470 3.76 -28.43 24.86
N PRO A 471 3.34 -29.72 24.72
CA PRO A 471 3.72 -30.55 23.58
C PRO A 471 3.33 -29.96 22.22
N ASP A 472 2.31 -29.12 22.17
CA ASP A 472 1.80 -28.53 20.93
C ASP A 472 2.74 -27.44 20.36
N THR A 473 3.54 -26.79 21.22
CA THR A 473 4.49 -25.74 20.81
C THR A 473 5.62 -26.27 19.92
N TRP A 474 6.02 -27.52 20.12
CA TRP A 474 7.22 -28.11 19.49
C TRP A 474 6.92 -29.01 18.30
N ILE A 475 5.71 -28.91 17.76
CA ILE A 475 5.32 -29.63 16.54
C ILE A 475 6.23 -29.28 15.34
N PRO A 476 6.63 -28.02 15.10
CA PRO A 476 7.59 -27.70 14.04
C PRO A 476 8.91 -28.47 14.15
N THR A 477 9.44 -28.63 15.38
CA THR A 477 10.66 -29.39 15.65
C THR A 477 10.49 -30.89 15.37
N ARG A 478 9.32 -31.46 15.71
CA ARG A 478 8.98 -32.85 15.34
C ARG A 478 8.91 -33.05 13.82
N ILE A 479 8.33 -32.10 13.09
CA ILE A 479 8.28 -32.12 11.62
C ILE A 479 9.68 -32.05 11.01
N ASN A 480 10.52 -31.14 11.53
CA ASN A 480 11.91 -31.02 11.09
C ASN A 480 12.72 -32.30 11.34
N LEU A 481 12.55 -32.92 12.52
CA LEU A 481 13.14 -34.22 12.83
C LEU A 481 12.65 -35.31 11.87
N ALA A 482 11.35 -35.39 11.59
CA ALA A 482 10.78 -36.36 10.66
C ALA A 482 11.36 -36.20 9.24
N HIS A 483 11.56 -34.97 8.78
CA HIS A 483 12.21 -34.70 7.49
C HIS A 483 13.71 -35.07 7.49
N ALA A 484 14.43 -34.84 8.59
CA ALA A 484 15.82 -35.24 8.75
C ALA A 484 15.97 -36.77 8.74
N LEU A 485 15.16 -37.49 9.52
CA LEU A 485 15.12 -38.95 9.57
C LEU A 485 14.77 -39.57 8.22
N ARG A 486 13.81 -38.97 7.48
CA ARG A 486 13.48 -39.40 6.11
C ARG A 486 14.67 -39.26 5.15
N LYS A 487 15.45 -38.20 5.28
CA LYS A 487 16.63 -37.95 4.44
C LYS A 487 17.81 -38.85 4.81
N ASP A 488 17.92 -39.25 6.08
CA ASP A 488 18.88 -40.22 6.61
C ASP A 488 18.41 -41.68 6.42
N GLU A 489 17.34 -41.91 5.65
CA GLU A 489 16.77 -43.23 5.31
C GLU A 489 16.20 -44.02 6.51
N GLN A 490 16.02 -43.38 7.67
CA GLN A 490 15.38 -43.96 8.86
C GLN A 490 13.85 -43.85 8.76
N TYR A 491 13.26 -44.52 7.77
CA TYR A 491 11.85 -44.33 7.40
C TYR A 491 10.83 -44.73 8.48
N ASN A 492 11.10 -45.78 9.25
CA ASN A 492 10.19 -46.24 10.32
C ASN A 492 10.04 -45.19 11.43
N GLU A 493 11.16 -44.59 11.86
CA GLU A 493 11.15 -43.52 12.85
C GLU A 493 10.52 -42.25 12.29
N ALA A 494 10.80 -41.91 11.03
CA ALA A 494 10.17 -40.76 10.36
C ALA A 494 8.64 -40.87 10.31
N LEU A 495 8.10 -42.07 10.03
CA LEU A 495 6.65 -42.31 10.05
C LEU A 495 6.07 -42.14 11.46
N ALA A 496 6.74 -42.67 12.49
CA ALA A 496 6.30 -42.53 13.86
C ALA A 496 6.20 -41.05 14.28
N MET A 497 7.18 -40.23 13.89
CA MET A 497 7.16 -38.78 14.16
C MET A 497 6.02 -38.07 13.41
N PHE A 498 5.78 -38.40 12.13
CA PHE A 498 4.65 -37.82 11.38
C PHE A 498 3.30 -38.25 11.95
N ASP A 499 3.17 -39.49 12.43
CA ASP A 499 1.96 -39.97 13.10
C ASP A 499 1.72 -39.25 14.43
N GLU A 500 2.77 -38.97 15.19
CA GLU A 500 2.68 -38.19 16.43
C GLU A 500 2.20 -36.76 16.16
N VAL A 501 2.75 -36.08 15.14
CA VAL A 501 2.29 -34.75 14.71
C VAL A 501 0.80 -34.73 14.36
N LEU A 502 0.32 -35.74 13.63
CA LEU A 502 -1.09 -35.86 13.26
C LEU A 502 -2.01 -36.16 14.46
N ARG A 503 -1.50 -36.86 15.50
CA ARG A 503 -2.25 -37.10 16.76
C ARG A 503 -2.53 -35.82 17.56
N HIS A 504 -1.65 -34.83 17.48
CA HIS A 504 -1.84 -33.51 18.10
C HIS A 504 -2.90 -32.64 17.37
N GLY A 505 -3.57 -33.17 16.34
CA GLY A 505 -4.73 -32.52 15.71
C GLY A 505 -4.39 -31.53 14.59
N ILE A 506 -3.11 -31.39 14.23
CA ILE A 506 -2.69 -30.61 13.06
C ILE A 506 -3.03 -31.36 11.78
N LYS A 507 -3.93 -30.78 10.98
CA LYS A 507 -4.31 -31.28 9.66
C LYS A 507 -3.66 -30.41 8.59
N ASP A 508 -2.33 -30.50 8.45
CA ASP A 508 -1.59 -29.82 7.39
C ASP A 508 -1.37 -30.78 6.21
N PRO A 509 -1.86 -30.46 5.00
CA PRO A 509 -1.61 -31.26 3.79
C PRO A 509 -0.12 -31.55 3.54
N SER A 510 0.77 -30.63 3.92
CA SER A 510 2.22 -30.79 3.74
C SER A 510 2.78 -31.99 4.52
N VAL A 511 2.25 -32.23 5.73
CA VAL A 511 2.63 -33.33 6.61
C VAL A 511 2.11 -34.66 6.07
N PHE A 512 0.86 -34.70 5.58
CA PHE A 512 0.31 -35.89 4.92
C PHE A 512 1.08 -36.25 3.65
N ALA A 513 1.43 -35.25 2.83
CA ALA A 513 2.23 -35.46 1.62
C ALA A 513 3.65 -35.96 1.95
N ALA A 514 4.28 -35.40 3.00
CA ALA A 514 5.58 -35.84 3.48
C ALA A 514 5.56 -37.29 4.00
N LYS A 515 4.54 -37.65 4.79
CA LYS A 515 4.31 -39.02 5.27
C LYS A 515 4.09 -40.00 4.12
N ALA A 516 3.27 -39.63 3.14
CA ALA A 516 3.04 -40.45 1.95
C ALA A 516 4.31 -40.67 1.12
N LEU A 517 5.17 -39.65 1.02
CA LEU A 517 6.47 -39.79 0.37
C LEU A 517 7.38 -40.78 1.11
N VAL A 518 7.34 -40.85 2.45
CA VAL A 518 8.06 -41.89 3.22
C VAL A 518 7.50 -43.28 2.91
N LEU A 519 6.17 -43.43 2.88
CA LEU A 519 5.51 -44.70 2.55
C LEU A 519 5.86 -45.19 1.14
N LEU A 520 5.94 -44.28 0.15
CA LEU A 520 6.40 -44.61 -1.20
C LEU A 520 7.85 -45.07 -1.22
N ASN A 521 8.75 -44.41 -0.49
CA ASN A 521 10.15 -44.83 -0.37
C ASN A 521 10.32 -46.20 0.32
N MET A 522 9.34 -46.62 1.13
CA MET A 522 9.27 -47.94 1.77
C MET A 522 8.54 -49.00 0.93
N ASN A 523 8.14 -48.68 -0.31
CA ASN A 523 7.30 -49.52 -1.18
C ASN A 523 5.94 -49.90 -0.56
N ARG A 524 5.41 -49.09 0.36
CA ARG A 524 4.04 -49.22 0.89
C ARG A 524 3.09 -48.33 0.08
N THR A 525 2.96 -48.66 -1.20
CA THR A 525 2.24 -47.87 -2.22
C THR A 525 0.77 -47.65 -1.89
N TRP A 526 0.08 -48.69 -1.42
CA TRP A 526 -1.34 -48.58 -1.05
C TRP A 526 -1.58 -47.65 0.15
N ASP A 527 -0.78 -47.76 1.20
CA ASP A 527 -0.88 -46.89 2.38
C ASP A 527 -0.57 -45.43 2.02
N ALA A 528 0.35 -45.21 1.06
CA ALA A 528 0.65 -43.88 0.55
C ALA A 528 -0.55 -43.27 -0.20
N ILE A 529 -1.24 -44.05 -1.04
CA ILE A 529 -2.46 -43.62 -1.75
C ILE A 529 -3.54 -43.18 -0.75
N VAL A 530 -3.79 -43.98 0.29
CA VAL A 530 -4.76 -43.64 1.35
C VAL A 530 -4.37 -42.33 2.04
N THR A 531 -3.11 -42.17 2.42
CA THR A 531 -2.60 -40.96 3.10
C THR A 531 -2.70 -39.72 2.19
N LEU A 532 -2.48 -39.86 0.88
CA LEU A 532 -2.60 -38.76 -0.09
C LEU A 532 -4.06 -38.37 -0.35
N HIS A 533 -4.99 -39.32 -0.30
CA HIS A 533 -6.42 -39.01 -0.31
C HIS A 533 -6.85 -38.27 0.96
N GLU A 534 -6.30 -38.61 2.13
CA GLU A 534 -6.50 -37.82 3.36
C GLU A 534 -5.94 -36.40 3.21
N ALA A 535 -4.77 -36.23 2.58
CA ALA A 535 -4.20 -34.92 2.28
C ALA A 535 -5.13 -34.07 1.38
N LEU A 536 -5.66 -34.68 0.32
CA LEU A 536 -6.58 -34.03 -0.62
C LEU A 536 -7.98 -33.80 -0.03
N ALA A 537 -8.38 -34.57 0.98
CA ALA A 537 -9.61 -34.30 1.74
C ALA A 537 -9.47 -33.02 2.58
N VAL A 538 -8.27 -32.73 3.08
CA VAL A 538 -7.95 -31.49 3.81
C VAL A 538 -7.78 -30.31 2.84
N ALA A 539 -6.99 -30.47 1.79
CA ALA A 539 -6.78 -29.45 0.75
C ALA A 539 -6.93 -30.05 -0.67
N PRO A 540 -8.11 -29.93 -1.30
CA PRO A 540 -8.39 -30.56 -2.60
C PRO A 540 -7.58 -30.04 -3.79
N GLN A 541 -6.81 -28.97 -3.62
CA GLN A 541 -6.00 -28.33 -4.68
C GLN A 541 -4.50 -28.40 -4.41
N ASP A 542 -4.04 -29.22 -3.45
CA ASP A 542 -2.61 -29.32 -3.15
C ASP A 542 -1.85 -30.00 -4.32
N PRO A 543 -0.93 -29.29 -4.99
CA PRO A 543 -0.25 -29.80 -6.18
C PRO A 543 0.74 -30.92 -5.84
N MET A 544 1.37 -30.86 -4.67
CA MET A 544 2.34 -31.87 -4.24
C MET A 544 1.66 -33.20 -3.94
N ALA A 545 0.54 -33.19 -3.20
CA ALA A 545 -0.24 -34.39 -2.93
C ALA A 545 -0.83 -35.00 -4.22
N THR A 546 -1.27 -34.16 -5.17
CA THR A 546 -1.78 -34.63 -6.47
C THR A 546 -0.69 -35.30 -7.31
N ASP A 547 0.49 -34.70 -7.39
CA ASP A 547 1.65 -35.26 -8.11
C ASP A 547 2.11 -36.59 -7.50
N LEU A 548 2.29 -36.62 -6.17
CA LEU A 548 2.67 -37.83 -5.45
C LEU A 548 1.62 -38.95 -5.58
N LEU A 549 0.33 -38.61 -5.69
CA LEU A 549 -0.74 -39.59 -5.88
C LEU A 549 -0.70 -40.20 -7.27
N ASN A 550 -0.50 -39.40 -8.31
CA ASN A 550 -0.34 -39.92 -9.67
C ASN A 550 0.87 -40.87 -9.75
N ARG A 551 2.01 -40.47 -9.16
CA ARG A 551 3.20 -41.31 -9.08
C ARG A 551 2.95 -42.60 -8.29
N ALA A 552 2.21 -42.54 -7.19
CA ALA A 552 1.85 -43.72 -6.40
C ALA A 552 0.95 -44.70 -7.19
N LEU A 553 0.00 -44.17 -7.96
CA LEU A 553 -0.91 -44.96 -8.80
C LEU A 553 -0.18 -45.64 -9.97
N GLU A 554 0.75 -44.94 -10.64
CA GLU A 554 1.58 -45.51 -11.70
C GLU A 554 2.46 -46.68 -11.21
N VAL A 555 3.08 -46.52 -10.03
CA VAL A 555 3.89 -47.59 -9.42
C VAL A 555 3.01 -48.79 -9.05
N ASN A 556 1.82 -48.56 -8.49
CA ASN A 556 0.87 -49.62 -8.15
C ASN A 556 0.36 -50.40 -9.38
N GLU A 557 0.08 -49.71 -10.50
CA GLU A 557 -0.25 -50.35 -11.78
C GLU A 557 0.90 -51.22 -12.30
N SER A 558 2.15 -50.76 -12.16
CA SER A 558 3.33 -51.51 -12.61
C SER A 558 3.64 -52.76 -11.77
N GLU A 559 3.40 -52.73 -10.45
CA GLU A 559 3.57 -53.89 -9.57
C GLU A 559 2.47 -54.94 -9.79
N SER A 560 1.25 -54.51 -10.08
CA SER A 560 0.13 -55.41 -10.38
C SER A 560 0.25 -56.14 -11.72
N GLY A 561 1.12 -55.67 -12.63
CA GLY A 561 1.40 -56.30 -13.92
C GLY A 561 2.47 -57.42 -13.92
N LEU A 562 3.11 -57.70 -12.77
CA LEU A 562 4.26 -58.64 -12.70
C LEU A 562 3.94 -60.04 -12.11
N LEU A 563 2.67 -60.38 -11.92
CA LEU A 563 2.21 -61.66 -11.34
C LEU A 563 1.28 -62.43 -12.28
N GLU A 564 1.84 -62.99 -13.35
CA GLU A 564 1.26 -64.17 -14.00
C GLU A 564 2.33 -65.24 -14.22
N LEU A 565 2.20 -66.38 -13.51
CA LEU A 565 2.34 -67.76 -13.99
C LEU A 565 2.28 -68.73 -12.77
N GLY A 566 1.19 -69.52 -12.69
CA GLY A 566 0.89 -70.48 -11.61
C GLY A 566 1.68 -71.81 -11.68
N PRO A 567 1.12 -73.00 -11.33
CA PRO A 567 -0.11 -73.32 -10.59
C PRO A 567 0.11 -74.31 -9.41
N SER A 568 -0.65 -74.24 -8.31
CA SER A 568 -1.23 -75.44 -7.66
C SER A 568 -2.15 -75.12 -6.47
N ALA A 569 -3.20 -75.93 -6.38
CA ALA A 569 -3.94 -76.37 -5.20
C ALA A 569 -5.30 -75.71 -4.90
N ASN A 570 -6.30 -76.44 -5.39
CA ASN A 570 -7.74 -76.44 -5.17
C ASN A 570 -8.29 -76.29 -3.72
N SER A 571 -9.55 -75.83 -3.74
CA SER A 571 -10.71 -76.12 -2.86
C SER A 571 -10.78 -75.34 -1.54
N ALA A 572 -11.91 -74.74 -1.15
CA ALA A 572 -13.32 -74.96 -1.48
C ALA A 572 -14.09 -73.63 -1.25
N ALA A 573 -14.95 -73.15 -2.15
CA ALA A 573 -16.38 -73.47 -2.29
C ALA A 573 -17.25 -72.21 -2.10
N ILE A 574 -18.26 -72.11 -2.98
CA ILE A 574 -19.44 -71.24 -2.99
C ILE A 574 -19.24 -69.86 -3.64
N GLU A 575 -19.52 -69.84 -4.95
CA GLU A 575 -19.68 -68.68 -5.82
C GLU A 575 -21.08 -68.09 -5.65
N ASP A 576 -21.15 -66.81 -5.26
CA ASP A 576 -22.34 -65.97 -5.40
C ASP A 576 -22.21 -65.14 -6.68
N ALA A 577 -23.14 -65.39 -7.60
CA ALA A 577 -23.37 -64.60 -8.80
C ALA A 577 -24.33 -63.46 -8.43
N ASP A 578 -23.81 -62.23 -8.26
CA ASP A 578 -24.61 -60.99 -8.33
C ASP A 578 -23.76 -59.70 -8.49
N GLU A 579 -22.43 -59.75 -8.39
CA GLU A 579 -21.59 -58.54 -8.53
C GLU A 579 -21.11 -58.24 -9.96
N SER A 580 -21.10 -59.23 -10.86
CA SER A 580 -20.62 -59.04 -12.24
C SER A 580 -21.60 -58.22 -13.10
N GLU A 581 -22.90 -58.33 -12.86
CA GLU A 581 -23.91 -57.47 -13.52
C GLU A 581 -23.86 -56.03 -12.98
N ALA A 582 -23.56 -55.84 -11.70
CA ALA A 582 -23.41 -54.52 -11.08
C ALA A 582 -22.14 -53.80 -11.56
N ILE A 583 -21.04 -54.53 -11.75
CA ILE A 583 -19.76 -54.01 -12.26
C ILE A 583 -19.86 -53.73 -13.76
N GLU A 584 -20.52 -54.59 -14.55
CA GLU A 584 -20.77 -54.28 -15.96
C GLU A 584 -21.73 -53.11 -16.15
N GLU A 585 -22.72 -52.93 -15.26
CA GLU A 585 -23.60 -51.76 -15.28
C GLU A 585 -22.87 -50.50 -14.78
N LEU A 586 -21.91 -50.65 -13.86
CA LEU A 586 -21.01 -49.57 -13.43
C LEU A 586 -20.05 -49.18 -14.55
N GLU A 587 -19.44 -50.15 -15.25
CA GLU A 587 -18.57 -49.92 -16.41
C GLU A 587 -19.36 -49.38 -17.59
N ARG A 588 -20.61 -49.79 -17.81
CA ARG A 588 -21.51 -49.12 -18.77
C ARG A 588 -21.84 -47.69 -18.36
N LYS A 589 -22.03 -47.42 -17.06
CA LYS A 589 -22.22 -46.05 -16.53
C LYS A 589 -20.93 -45.23 -16.56
N MET A 590 -19.77 -45.88 -16.41
CA MET A 590 -18.45 -45.25 -16.35
C MET A 590 -17.89 -45.00 -17.75
N ASN A 591 -18.07 -45.91 -18.70
CA ASN A 591 -17.79 -45.74 -20.13
C ASN A 591 -18.82 -44.86 -20.82
N GLY A 592 -20.08 -44.86 -20.35
CA GLY A 592 -21.09 -43.86 -20.70
C GLY A 592 -20.67 -42.46 -20.26
N LYS A 593 -20.16 -42.32 -19.02
CA LYS A 593 -19.57 -41.07 -18.52
C LYS A 593 -18.23 -40.72 -19.17
N LEU A 594 -17.40 -41.68 -19.55
CA LEU A 594 -16.12 -41.44 -20.22
C LEU A 594 -16.35 -40.90 -21.64
N ARG A 595 -17.36 -41.40 -22.35
CA ARG A 595 -17.83 -40.80 -23.61
C ARG A 595 -18.48 -39.43 -23.42
N GLU A 596 -19.14 -39.20 -22.29
CA GLU A 596 -19.62 -37.88 -21.87
C GLU A 596 -18.43 -36.93 -21.59
N ILE A 597 -17.31 -37.43 -21.06
CA ILE A 597 -16.07 -36.67 -20.77
C ILE A 597 -15.30 -36.36 -22.06
N GLU A 598 -15.21 -37.31 -23.00
CA GLU A 598 -14.58 -37.07 -24.31
C GLU A 598 -15.40 -36.10 -25.18
N GLN A 599 -16.74 -36.16 -25.12
CA GLN A 599 -17.60 -35.15 -25.75
C GLN A 599 -17.56 -33.80 -25.03
N ASN A 600 -17.21 -33.76 -23.74
CA ASN A 600 -17.03 -32.53 -22.96
C ASN A 600 -15.65 -31.85 -23.16
N ARG A 601 -14.74 -32.44 -23.95
CA ARG A 601 -13.47 -31.80 -24.34
C ARG A 601 -13.64 -30.60 -25.29
N VAL A 602 -14.88 -30.32 -25.74
CA VAL A 602 -15.21 -29.24 -26.71
C VAL A 602 -16.03 -28.09 -26.11
N ALA A 603 -16.35 -28.06 -24.81
CA ALA A 603 -16.97 -26.87 -24.24
C ALA A 603 -16.70 -26.68 -22.75
N GLY A 604 -15.96 -25.61 -22.43
CA GLY A 604 -15.84 -25.11 -21.07
C GLY A 604 -17.18 -24.99 -20.35
N ARG A 605 -17.25 -25.60 -19.17
CA ARG A 605 -18.30 -25.41 -18.17
C ARG A 605 -17.68 -25.43 -16.78
N THR A 606 -17.32 -24.26 -16.26
CA THR A 606 -17.55 -23.97 -14.84
C THR A 606 -18.95 -23.35 -14.74
N GLY A 607 -19.85 -24.05 -14.06
CA GLY A 607 -21.22 -23.61 -13.83
C GLY A 607 -21.98 -24.65 -13.02
N ARG A 608 -22.08 -24.42 -11.71
CA ARG A 608 -22.88 -25.21 -10.76
C ARG A 608 -24.31 -25.44 -11.28
N ARG A 609 -24.73 -26.70 -11.26
CA ARG A 609 -26.14 -27.12 -11.22
C ARG A 609 -26.84 -26.48 -10.01
N ARG A 610 -28.01 -25.91 -10.26
CA ARG A 610 -28.98 -25.43 -9.26
C ARG A 610 -29.45 -26.64 -8.44
N ARG A 611 -29.03 -26.77 -7.18
CA ARG A 611 -29.70 -27.64 -6.21
C ARG A 611 -30.97 -26.94 -5.73
N HIS A 612 -32.06 -27.70 -5.73
CA HIS A 612 -33.40 -27.45 -5.20
C HIS A 612 -33.64 -26.15 -4.42
N ALA A 613 -34.49 -25.30 -4.98
CA ALA A 613 -35.30 -24.35 -4.22
C ALA A 613 -36.53 -25.06 -3.66
N GLN A 614 -36.35 -25.83 -2.59
CA GLN A 614 -37.40 -26.17 -1.61
C GLN A 614 -36.73 -26.89 -0.44
N GLY A 615 -36.65 -26.20 0.69
CA GLY A 615 -36.24 -26.78 1.98
C GLY A 615 -34.78 -26.60 2.35
N MET A 616 -34.39 -25.41 2.78
CA MET A 616 -33.52 -25.15 3.94
C MET A 616 -33.29 -23.63 4.05
N GLY A 617 -33.68 -23.07 5.18
CA GLY A 617 -33.45 -21.67 5.51
C GLY A 617 -31.98 -21.42 5.82
N ALA A 618 -31.53 -20.22 5.46
CA ALA A 618 -30.41 -19.46 6.03
C ALA A 618 -29.11 -20.25 6.30
N GLU A 619 -28.18 -20.28 5.33
CA GLU A 619 -26.72 -20.25 5.61
C GLU A 619 -25.78 -20.09 4.39
N ASP A 620 -26.26 -20.17 3.13
CA ASP A 620 -25.40 -20.05 1.92
C ASP A 620 -25.45 -18.66 1.23
N SER A 621 -25.30 -17.55 1.96
CA SER A 621 -25.27 -16.17 1.39
C SER A 621 -23.88 -15.68 0.94
N THR A 622 -22.84 -16.49 1.16
CA THR A 622 -21.42 -16.09 1.10
C THR A 622 -20.93 -15.44 -0.21
N PRO A 623 -21.46 -15.72 -1.42
CA PRO A 623 -21.00 -15.05 -2.65
C PRO A 623 -21.50 -13.60 -2.77
N ARG A 624 -22.72 -13.31 -2.30
CA ARG A 624 -23.30 -11.96 -2.41
C ARG A 624 -22.72 -11.05 -1.34
N ASP A 625 -22.45 -11.58 -0.16
CA ASP A 625 -21.82 -10.85 0.94
C ASP A 625 -20.39 -10.41 0.57
N LEU A 626 -19.62 -11.29 -0.08
CA LEU A 626 -18.29 -10.95 -0.61
C LEU A 626 -18.38 -9.83 -1.65
N LEU A 627 -19.31 -9.95 -2.60
CA LEU A 627 -19.49 -8.93 -3.64
C LEU A 627 -19.94 -7.60 -3.03
N GLY A 628 -20.89 -7.61 -2.10
CA GLY A 628 -21.36 -6.40 -1.44
C GLY A 628 -20.29 -5.73 -0.56
N ASN A 629 -19.39 -6.52 0.04
CA ASN A 629 -18.22 -5.98 0.73
C ASN A 629 -17.20 -5.38 -0.25
N ALA A 630 -16.99 -6.00 -1.42
CA ALA A 630 -16.11 -5.47 -2.45
C ALA A 630 -16.64 -4.14 -3.02
N VAL A 631 -17.95 -4.02 -3.22
CA VAL A 631 -18.62 -2.76 -3.61
C VAL A 631 -18.37 -1.68 -2.54
N TYR A 632 -18.58 -2.00 -1.27
CA TYR A 632 -18.32 -1.07 -0.17
C TYR A 632 -16.85 -0.59 -0.14
N LYS A 633 -15.89 -1.52 -0.23
CA LYS A 633 -14.46 -1.22 -0.29
C LYS A 633 -14.12 -0.35 -1.51
N SER A 634 -14.74 -0.60 -2.66
CA SER A 634 -14.56 0.23 -3.86
C SER A 634 -15.03 1.68 -3.61
N ARG A 635 -16.17 1.89 -2.96
CA ARG A 635 -16.67 3.24 -2.62
C ARG A 635 -15.78 3.96 -1.61
N VAL A 636 -15.28 3.25 -0.60
CA VAL A 636 -14.32 3.81 0.37
C VAL A 636 -13.02 4.20 -0.35
N LYS A 637 -12.55 3.37 -1.28
CA LYS A 637 -11.39 3.68 -2.13
C LYS A 637 -11.64 4.95 -2.94
N ASP A 638 -12.78 5.06 -3.60
CA ASP A 638 -13.13 6.27 -4.37
C ASP A 638 -13.18 7.52 -3.48
N TRP A 639 -13.64 7.38 -2.23
CA TRP A 639 -13.64 8.48 -1.26
C TRP A 639 -12.23 8.90 -0.83
N LEU A 640 -11.36 7.94 -0.52
CA LEU A 640 -9.97 8.20 -0.13
C LEU A 640 -9.16 8.91 -1.23
N TYR A 641 -9.49 8.66 -2.49
CA TYR A 641 -8.87 9.31 -3.64
C TYR A 641 -9.60 10.59 -4.07
N GLY A 642 -10.62 11.04 -3.32
CA GLY A 642 -11.34 12.27 -3.58
C GLY A 642 -12.25 12.24 -4.81
N ILE A 643 -12.53 11.06 -5.38
CA ILE A 643 -13.48 10.87 -6.49
C ILE A 643 -14.90 11.05 -5.98
N THR A 644 -15.20 10.43 -4.83
CA THR A 644 -16.43 10.72 -4.06
C THR A 644 -16.07 11.57 -2.86
N LYS A 645 -16.93 12.53 -2.50
CA LYS A 645 -16.64 13.47 -1.41
C LYS A 645 -17.11 12.99 -0.04
N ASN A 646 -18.22 12.25 -0.05
CA ASN A 646 -18.88 11.81 1.16
C ASN A 646 -18.42 10.39 1.47
N HIS A 647 -18.02 10.15 2.71
CA HIS A 647 -17.71 8.81 3.17
C HIS A 647 -18.98 7.93 3.04
N PRO A 648 -18.91 6.72 2.47
CA PRO A 648 -20.08 5.87 2.26
C PRO A 648 -20.75 5.38 3.56
N GLY A 649 -20.05 5.50 4.71
CA GLY A 649 -20.55 5.14 6.04
C GLY A 649 -20.43 3.64 6.34
N GLY A 650 -20.20 3.26 7.60
CA GLY A 650 -20.02 1.86 7.99
C GLY A 650 -18.56 1.47 8.27
N THR A 651 -18.33 0.19 8.56
CA THR A 651 -17.04 -0.40 8.92
C THR A 651 -16.47 -1.26 7.78
N ALA A 652 -15.22 -1.75 7.90
CA ALA A 652 -14.57 -2.57 6.86
C ALA A 652 -15.31 -3.87 6.47
N LYS A 653 -16.24 -4.33 7.31
CA LYS A 653 -17.10 -5.50 7.09
C LYS A 653 -18.48 -5.14 6.54
N SER A 654 -18.75 -3.88 6.26
CA SER A 654 -20.05 -3.47 5.70
C SER A 654 -20.27 -4.14 4.34
N ILE A 655 -21.48 -4.63 4.15
CA ILE A 655 -21.93 -5.27 2.92
C ILE A 655 -22.99 -4.34 2.35
N VAL A 656 -22.78 -3.85 1.13
CA VAL A 656 -23.69 -2.94 0.46
C VAL A 656 -23.93 -3.41 -0.96
N ASP A 657 -25.18 -3.42 -1.40
CA ASP A 657 -25.50 -3.72 -2.79
C ASP A 657 -24.96 -2.63 -3.75
N GLY A 658 -24.53 -3.05 -4.94
CA GLY A 658 -24.31 -2.13 -6.05
C GLY A 658 -25.57 -1.30 -6.32
N ALA A 659 -25.39 0.00 -6.52
CA ALA A 659 -26.48 0.91 -6.87
C ALA A 659 -27.06 0.57 -8.26
N PHE A 660 -26.28 -0.09 -9.10
CA PHE A 660 -26.65 -0.54 -10.43
C PHE A 660 -25.76 -1.71 -10.89
N GLU A 661 -26.20 -2.43 -11.92
CA GLU A 661 -25.57 -3.66 -12.41
C GLU A 661 -24.10 -3.49 -12.80
N ALA A 662 -23.75 -2.38 -13.46
CA ALA A 662 -22.36 -2.10 -13.84
C ALA A 662 -21.41 -1.90 -12.63
N GLU A 663 -21.90 -1.45 -11.47
CA GLU A 663 -21.08 -1.32 -10.25
C GLU A 663 -20.74 -2.69 -9.64
N ASP A 664 -21.74 -3.59 -9.60
CA ASP A 664 -21.55 -4.97 -9.17
C ASP A 664 -20.59 -5.72 -10.12
N LEU A 665 -20.78 -5.57 -11.44
CA LEU A 665 -19.92 -6.19 -12.45
C LEU A 665 -18.48 -5.64 -12.42
N LEU A 666 -18.29 -4.33 -12.23
CA LEU A 666 -16.97 -3.72 -12.06
C LEU A 666 -16.26 -4.30 -10.83
N SER A 667 -16.97 -4.41 -9.70
CA SER A 667 -16.39 -4.94 -8.46
C SER A 667 -16.03 -6.42 -8.60
N MET A 668 -16.86 -7.21 -9.30
CA MET A 668 -16.54 -8.60 -9.64
C MET A 668 -15.33 -8.71 -10.57
N TYR A 669 -15.24 -7.85 -11.58
CA TYR A 669 -14.10 -7.81 -12.48
C TYR A 669 -12.79 -7.49 -11.73
N HIS A 670 -12.83 -6.55 -10.78
CA HIS A 670 -11.71 -6.27 -9.89
C HIS A 670 -11.31 -7.48 -9.04
N LEU A 671 -12.28 -8.21 -8.46
CA LEU A 671 -12.00 -9.44 -7.70
C LEU A 671 -11.32 -10.52 -8.53
N LEU A 672 -11.54 -10.57 -9.85
CA LEU A 672 -10.91 -11.55 -10.74
C LEU A 672 -9.52 -11.09 -11.21
N VAL A 673 -9.42 -9.85 -11.68
CA VAL A 673 -8.24 -9.36 -12.43
C VAL A 673 -7.18 -8.75 -11.52
N TRP A 674 -7.56 -8.11 -10.42
CA TRP A 674 -6.58 -7.47 -9.53
C TRP A 674 -5.65 -8.50 -8.91
N GLN A 675 -4.39 -8.11 -8.71
CA GLN A 675 -3.41 -8.95 -8.03
C GLN A 675 -3.87 -9.30 -6.61
N LYS A 676 -3.33 -10.40 -6.07
CA LYS A 676 -3.68 -10.89 -4.72
C LYS A 676 -3.40 -9.86 -3.62
N GLU A 677 -2.33 -9.09 -3.75
CA GLU A 677 -1.97 -7.97 -2.87
C GLU A 677 -3.07 -6.89 -2.78
N LEU A 678 -3.84 -6.72 -3.86
CA LEU A 678 -4.93 -5.75 -3.96
C LEU A 678 -6.30 -6.36 -3.60
N GLY A 679 -6.33 -7.63 -3.19
CA GLY A 679 -7.53 -8.37 -2.81
C GLY A 679 -8.27 -9.05 -3.98
N GLY A 680 -7.63 -9.23 -5.14
CA GLY A 680 -8.19 -9.98 -6.28
C GLY A 680 -7.51 -11.33 -6.53
N ALA A 681 -7.96 -12.07 -7.54
CA ALA A 681 -7.46 -13.41 -7.87
C ALA A 681 -6.21 -13.40 -8.77
N GLY A 682 -5.89 -12.28 -9.41
CA GLY A 682 -4.74 -12.12 -10.30
C GLY A 682 -4.87 -12.84 -11.64
N ILE A 683 -6.09 -13.03 -12.15
CA ILE A 683 -6.35 -13.70 -13.42
C ILE A 683 -6.23 -12.70 -14.56
N THR A 684 -5.13 -12.77 -15.31
CA THR A 684 -4.85 -11.88 -16.44
C THR A 684 -4.83 -12.66 -17.76
N PRO A 685 -5.88 -12.55 -18.61
CA PRO A 685 -5.95 -13.29 -19.88
C PRO A 685 -4.71 -13.07 -20.77
N GLY A 686 -4.18 -14.15 -21.33
CA GLY A 686 -3.07 -14.09 -22.29
C GLY A 686 -1.71 -13.68 -21.70
N TYR A 687 -1.54 -13.72 -20.38
CA TYR A 687 -0.30 -13.29 -19.73
C TYR A 687 0.08 -14.16 -18.52
N GLY A 688 1.36 -14.51 -18.42
CA GLY A 688 1.94 -15.28 -17.32
C GLY A 688 1.31 -16.67 -17.19
N LEU A 689 0.94 -17.05 -15.96
CA LEU A 689 0.30 -18.34 -15.65
C LEU A 689 -1.07 -18.55 -16.33
N TRP A 690 -1.68 -17.48 -16.85
CA TRP A 690 -3.02 -17.49 -17.45
C TRP A 690 -3.00 -17.27 -18.96
N GLU A 691 -1.90 -17.64 -19.63
CA GLU A 691 -1.77 -17.58 -21.09
C GLU A 691 -2.90 -18.33 -21.83
N ASN A 692 -3.38 -19.43 -21.26
CA ASN A 692 -4.46 -20.25 -21.81
C ASN A 692 -5.86 -19.69 -21.54
N VAL A 693 -5.99 -18.64 -20.72
CA VAL A 693 -7.26 -17.93 -20.54
C VAL A 693 -7.44 -16.97 -21.72
N THR A 694 -8.41 -17.30 -22.58
CA THR A 694 -8.66 -16.54 -23.83
C THR A 694 -9.35 -15.20 -23.59
N SER A 695 -10.36 -15.14 -22.73
CA SER A 695 -11.12 -13.91 -22.45
C SER A 695 -11.92 -14.01 -21.15
N ILE A 696 -12.18 -12.86 -20.53
CA ILE A 696 -13.10 -12.70 -19.38
C ILE A 696 -14.11 -11.61 -19.77
N PHE A 697 -15.40 -11.93 -19.83
CA PHE A 697 -16.43 -10.97 -20.21
C PHE A 697 -17.76 -11.22 -19.48
N PRO A 698 -18.52 -10.15 -19.14
CA PRO A 698 -19.84 -10.29 -18.53
C PRO A 698 -20.92 -10.74 -19.54
N LEU A 699 -22.00 -11.37 -19.06
CA LEU A 699 -23.13 -11.77 -19.91
C LEU A 699 -24.10 -10.61 -20.16
N HIS A 700 -24.75 -10.62 -21.32
CA HIS A 700 -25.77 -9.60 -21.66
C HIS A 700 -27.09 -9.81 -20.94
N ASN A 701 -27.66 -8.73 -20.38
CA ASN A 701 -28.99 -8.72 -19.76
C ASN A 701 -30.09 -8.45 -20.80
N LYS A 702 -30.46 -9.47 -21.57
CA LYS A 702 -31.38 -9.34 -22.73
C LYS A 702 -32.71 -8.64 -22.43
N PRO A 703 -33.44 -8.92 -21.33
CA PRO A 703 -34.69 -8.24 -21.03
C PRO A 703 -34.52 -6.72 -20.89
N ILE A 704 -33.50 -6.28 -20.14
CA ILE A 704 -33.23 -4.85 -19.96
C ILE A 704 -32.73 -4.22 -21.26
N ASN A 705 -31.84 -4.90 -22.00
CA ASN A 705 -31.36 -4.43 -23.29
C ASN A 705 -32.52 -4.22 -24.29
N GLY A 706 -33.48 -5.16 -24.36
CA GLY A 706 -34.65 -5.05 -25.24
C GLY A 706 -35.61 -3.93 -24.83
N ALA A 707 -35.85 -3.78 -23.53
CA ALA A 707 -36.68 -2.70 -23.01
C ALA A 707 -36.04 -1.32 -23.26
N LEU A 708 -34.74 -1.20 -23.04
CA LEU A 708 -33.98 0.03 -23.29
C LEU A 708 -33.95 0.35 -24.79
N LEU A 709 -33.64 -0.62 -25.66
CA LEU A 709 -33.66 -0.45 -27.12
C LEU A 709 -35.03 0.06 -27.61
N THR A 710 -36.12 -0.53 -27.11
CA THR A 710 -37.49 -0.11 -27.47
C THR A 710 -37.80 1.30 -27.00
N ARG A 711 -37.22 1.74 -25.88
CA ARG A 711 -37.39 3.11 -25.38
C ARG A 711 -36.56 4.11 -26.20
N LEU A 712 -35.31 3.78 -26.50
CA LEU A 712 -34.38 4.62 -27.26
C LEU A 712 -34.86 4.81 -28.72
N SER A 713 -35.45 3.78 -29.32
CA SER A 713 -35.96 3.83 -30.70
C SER A 713 -37.20 4.73 -30.86
N LYS A 714 -37.99 4.93 -29.78
CA LYS A 714 -39.17 5.81 -29.80
C LYS A 714 -38.84 7.28 -29.60
N LYS A 715 -37.67 7.59 -29.02
CA LYS A 715 -37.25 8.97 -28.75
C LYS A 715 -36.42 9.51 -29.92
N PHE A 716 -36.64 10.78 -30.25
CA PHE A 716 -35.82 11.48 -31.24
C PHE A 716 -34.46 11.88 -30.64
N PHE A 717 -34.46 12.58 -29.51
CA PHE A 717 -33.28 12.90 -28.71
C PHE A 717 -33.29 12.12 -27.39
N LEU A 718 -32.10 11.70 -26.93
CA LEU A 718 -31.93 11.07 -25.63
C LEU A 718 -31.83 12.10 -24.50
N ASP A 719 -32.46 11.79 -23.36
CA ASP A 719 -32.38 12.60 -22.16
C ASP A 719 -31.24 12.13 -21.25
N HIS A 720 -30.90 12.96 -20.25
CA HIS A 720 -29.89 12.58 -19.25
C HIS A 720 -30.21 11.28 -18.51
N ALA A 721 -31.49 10.98 -18.28
CA ALA A 721 -31.91 9.72 -17.65
C ALA A 721 -31.64 8.50 -18.54
N ASP A 722 -31.73 8.64 -19.88
CA ASP A 722 -31.41 7.54 -20.80
C ASP A 722 -29.91 7.23 -20.77
N LEU A 723 -29.08 8.28 -20.76
CA LEU A 723 -27.62 8.16 -20.65
C LEU A 723 -27.19 7.53 -19.30
N ASP A 724 -27.86 7.90 -18.21
CA ASP A 724 -27.63 7.28 -16.89
C ASP A 724 -27.97 5.79 -16.91
N GLN A 725 -28.98 5.35 -17.67
CA GLN A 725 -29.30 3.93 -17.80
C GLN A 725 -28.27 3.16 -18.64
N ILE A 726 -27.72 3.78 -19.69
CA ILE A 726 -26.61 3.19 -20.46
C ILE A 726 -25.39 3.02 -19.55
N ARG A 727 -25.05 4.04 -18.75
CA ARG A 727 -23.99 3.96 -17.72
C ARG A 727 -24.23 2.83 -16.73
N ASN A 728 -25.47 2.67 -16.27
CA ASN A 728 -25.83 1.65 -15.29
C ASN A 728 -25.64 0.21 -15.80
N LEU A 729 -25.59 0.00 -17.12
CA LEU A 729 -25.42 -1.31 -17.73
C LEU A 729 -23.98 -1.59 -18.18
N TRP A 730 -23.32 -0.61 -18.82
CA TRP A 730 -22.01 -0.80 -19.47
C TRP A 730 -20.87 0.05 -18.91
N GLY A 731 -21.14 0.87 -17.89
CA GLY A 731 -20.14 1.74 -17.28
C GLY A 731 -20.01 3.11 -17.96
N ALA A 732 -19.16 3.96 -17.38
CA ALA A 732 -19.05 5.36 -17.78
C ALA A 732 -18.36 5.55 -19.13
N LYS A 733 -17.37 4.71 -19.50
CA LYS A 733 -16.63 4.82 -20.77
C LYS A 733 -17.56 4.74 -21.98
N VAL A 734 -18.45 3.73 -22.01
CA VAL A 734 -19.49 3.57 -23.04
C VAL A 734 -20.51 4.70 -22.97
N ALA A 735 -20.92 5.12 -21.77
CA ALA A 735 -21.90 6.20 -21.62
C ALA A 735 -21.38 7.56 -22.12
N PHE A 736 -20.08 7.84 -21.99
CA PHE A 736 -19.46 9.05 -22.55
C PHE A 736 -19.55 9.09 -24.07
N TYR A 737 -19.41 7.95 -24.76
CA TYR A 737 -19.62 7.86 -26.20
C TYR A 737 -21.06 8.25 -26.58
N PHE A 738 -22.06 7.59 -25.99
CA PHE A 738 -23.47 7.91 -26.26
C PHE A 738 -23.83 9.35 -25.89
N ALA A 739 -23.24 9.89 -24.83
CA ALA A 739 -23.41 11.29 -24.46
C ALA A 739 -22.77 12.25 -25.48
N PHE A 740 -21.60 11.89 -26.02
CA PHE A 740 -20.91 12.64 -27.06
C PHE A 740 -21.72 12.68 -28.35
N ILE A 741 -22.06 11.51 -28.91
CA ILE A 741 -22.83 11.43 -30.16
C ILE A 741 -24.20 12.11 -30.02
N GLN A 742 -24.90 11.97 -28.88
CA GLN A 742 -26.16 12.67 -28.63
C GLN A 742 -25.97 14.20 -28.58
N THR A 743 -24.88 14.68 -27.98
CA THR A 743 -24.60 16.12 -27.90
C THR A 743 -24.21 16.68 -29.26
N TYR A 744 -23.41 15.93 -30.02
CA TYR A 744 -23.01 16.24 -31.39
C TYR A 744 -24.20 16.24 -32.36
N PHE A 745 -25.04 15.20 -32.31
CA PHE A 745 -26.29 15.12 -33.08
C PHE A 745 -27.20 16.33 -32.79
N ARG A 746 -27.35 16.71 -31.52
CA ARG A 746 -28.15 17.89 -31.15
C ARG A 746 -27.53 19.19 -31.65
N SER A 747 -26.21 19.36 -31.55
CA SER A 747 -25.54 20.59 -32.00
C SER A 747 -25.52 20.73 -33.52
N LEU A 748 -25.52 19.62 -34.28
CA LEU A 748 -25.60 19.58 -35.75
C LEU A 748 -26.87 20.20 -36.33
N SER A 749 -27.93 20.35 -35.53
CA SER A 749 -29.15 21.06 -35.95
C SER A 749 -28.88 22.47 -36.46
N PHE A 750 -27.93 23.21 -35.85
CA PHE A 750 -27.57 24.56 -36.29
C PHE A 750 -26.84 24.57 -37.65
N PRO A 751 -25.77 23.78 -37.86
CA PRO A 751 -25.15 23.63 -39.18
C PRO A 751 -26.11 23.15 -40.26
N CYS A 752 -27.11 22.32 -39.95
CA CYS A 752 -28.12 21.91 -40.92
C CYS A 752 -28.94 23.11 -41.44
N VAL A 753 -29.46 23.94 -40.52
CA VAL A 753 -30.24 25.13 -40.88
C VAL A 753 -29.36 26.14 -41.62
N ALA A 754 -28.15 26.39 -41.13
CA ALA A 754 -27.20 27.28 -41.77
C ALA A 754 -26.75 26.77 -43.16
N GLY A 755 -26.61 25.46 -43.31
CA GLY A 755 -26.25 24.77 -44.55
C GLY A 755 -27.34 24.85 -45.61
N VAL A 756 -28.60 24.63 -45.25
CA VAL A 756 -29.76 24.83 -46.15
C VAL A 756 -29.83 26.29 -46.60
N PHE A 757 -29.67 27.23 -45.66
CA PHE A 757 -29.65 28.66 -45.98
C PHE A 757 -28.50 29.01 -46.93
N ALA A 758 -27.29 28.54 -46.64
CA ALA A 758 -26.13 28.78 -47.48
C ALA A 758 -26.29 28.19 -48.88
N TRP A 759 -26.80 26.97 -48.99
CA TRP A 759 -27.06 26.33 -50.26
C TRP A 759 -28.14 27.04 -51.09
N ALA A 760 -29.18 27.58 -50.45
CA ALA A 760 -30.29 28.25 -51.13
C ALA A 760 -30.00 29.71 -51.51
N PHE A 761 -29.21 30.44 -50.71
CA PHE A 761 -29.07 31.90 -50.82
C PHE A 761 -27.63 32.42 -50.97
N LEU A 762 -26.60 31.64 -50.62
CA LEU A 762 -25.21 32.06 -50.75
C LEU A 762 -24.57 31.46 -52.00
N GLU A 763 -23.48 32.10 -52.44
CA GLU A 763 -22.69 31.61 -53.57
C GLU A 763 -21.96 30.30 -53.23
N LYS A 764 -21.61 29.53 -54.26
CA LYS A 764 -20.77 28.34 -54.11
C LYS A 764 -19.44 28.73 -53.44
N TYR A 765 -18.97 27.90 -52.52
CA TYR A 765 -17.73 28.17 -51.76
C TYR A 765 -17.78 29.48 -50.94
N SER A 766 -18.94 29.79 -50.33
CA SER A 766 -19.13 31.02 -49.56
C SER A 766 -18.19 31.14 -48.34
N LEU A 767 -17.48 32.27 -48.27
CA LEU A 767 -16.69 32.67 -47.09
C LEU A 767 -17.53 32.79 -45.83
N ALA A 768 -18.74 33.37 -45.93
CA ALA A 768 -19.63 33.58 -44.80
C ALA A 768 -20.03 32.25 -44.15
N PHE A 769 -20.30 31.23 -44.98
CA PHE A 769 -20.60 29.89 -44.48
C PHE A 769 -19.37 29.22 -43.84
N ALA A 770 -18.19 29.34 -44.45
CA ALA A 770 -16.95 28.80 -43.90
C ALA A 770 -16.63 29.36 -42.50
N VAL A 771 -16.77 30.69 -42.32
CA VAL A 771 -16.58 31.35 -41.02
C VAL A 771 -17.63 30.89 -40.01
N LEU A 772 -18.89 30.77 -40.41
CA LEU A 772 -19.97 30.31 -39.54
C LEU A 772 -19.75 28.88 -39.03
N ILE A 773 -19.30 27.97 -39.90
CA ILE A 773 -18.98 26.59 -39.50
C ILE A 773 -17.74 26.56 -38.61
N GLY A 774 -16.69 27.32 -38.92
CA GLY A 774 -15.50 27.44 -38.05
C GLY A 774 -15.83 27.94 -36.64
N ILE A 775 -16.73 28.93 -36.56
CA ILE A 775 -17.28 29.42 -35.29
C ILE A 775 -18.04 28.30 -34.57
N TRP A 776 -18.94 27.61 -35.27
CA TRP A 776 -19.72 26.53 -34.68
C TRP A 776 -18.85 25.39 -34.16
N CYS A 777 -17.85 24.92 -34.92
CA CYS A 777 -16.93 23.88 -34.50
C CYS A 777 -16.23 24.26 -33.20
N THR A 778 -15.76 25.51 -33.11
CA THR A 778 -15.10 26.05 -31.92
C THR A 778 -16.03 26.08 -30.71
N VAL A 779 -17.26 26.59 -30.89
CA VAL A 779 -18.27 26.68 -29.82
C VAL A 779 -18.69 25.28 -29.37
N PHE A 780 -18.91 24.34 -30.29
CA PHE A 780 -19.27 22.96 -29.99
C PHE A 780 -18.18 22.28 -29.15
N LEU A 781 -16.91 22.39 -29.53
CA LEU A 781 -15.82 21.75 -28.80
C LEU A 781 -15.64 22.31 -27.39
N GLU A 782 -15.65 23.63 -27.24
CA GLU A 782 -15.55 24.24 -25.91
C GLU A 782 -16.79 23.94 -25.04
N TYR A 783 -17.98 23.87 -25.64
CA TYR A 783 -19.19 23.42 -24.97
C TYR A 783 -19.10 21.94 -24.53
N TRP A 784 -18.60 21.06 -25.40
CA TRP A 784 -18.42 19.65 -25.07
C TRP A 784 -17.45 19.45 -23.89
N LYS A 785 -16.34 20.20 -23.82
CA LYS A 785 -15.42 20.14 -22.67
C LYS A 785 -16.11 20.47 -21.35
N ILE A 786 -16.98 21.48 -21.33
CA ILE A 786 -17.78 21.83 -20.16
C ILE A 786 -18.75 20.69 -19.84
N LYS A 787 -19.44 20.16 -20.86
CA LYS A 787 -20.41 19.08 -20.70
C LYS A 787 -19.79 17.77 -20.22
N GLN A 788 -18.60 17.44 -20.70
CA GLN A 788 -17.83 16.28 -20.27
C GLN A 788 -17.50 16.38 -18.78
N ASN A 789 -17.05 17.56 -18.31
CA ASN A 789 -16.79 17.81 -16.90
C ASN A 789 -18.06 17.70 -16.05
N ASP A 790 -19.19 18.23 -16.52
CA ASP A 790 -20.50 18.04 -15.86
C ASP A 790 -20.84 16.55 -15.72
N LEU A 791 -20.74 15.78 -16.80
CA LEU A 791 -21.03 14.34 -16.75
C LEU A 791 -20.07 13.58 -15.83
N ALA A 792 -18.79 13.94 -15.82
CA ALA A 792 -17.80 13.34 -14.92
C ALA A 792 -18.11 13.60 -13.44
N ILE A 793 -18.62 14.78 -13.09
CA ILE A 793 -19.08 15.11 -11.73
C ILE A 793 -20.38 14.35 -11.44
N ARG A 794 -21.39 14.42 -12.33
CA ARG A 794 -22.68 13.72 -12.17
C ARG A 794 -22.51 12.21 -11.96
N TRP A 795 -21.54 11.60 -12.63
CA TRP A 795 -21.29 10.16 -12.56
C TRP A 795 -20.25 9.77 -11.51
N ASN A 796 -19.69 10.71 -10.73
CA ASN A 796 -18.63 10.46 -9.74
C ASN A 796 -17.43 9.70 -10.33
N VAL A 797 -16.95 10.13 -11.50
CA VAL A 797 -15.79 9.52 -12.19
C VAL A 797 -14.68 10.53 -12.46
N ARG A 798 -14.85 11.79 -12.07
CA ARG A 798 -13.83 12.82 -12.20
C ARG A 798 -12.54 12.43 -11.45
N GLY A 799 -11.41 12.41 -12.15
CA GLY A 799 -10.11 12.07 -11.56
C GLY A 799 -9.86 10.56 -11.41
N VAL A 800 -10.71 9.69 -11.96
CA VAL A 800 -10.54 8.22 -11.88
C VAL A 800 -9.24 7.71 -12.51
N GLY A 801 -8.58 8.51 -13.36
CA GLY A 801 -7.29 8.18 -13.97
C GLY A 801 -6.18 7.85 -12.95
N GLU A 802 -6.20 8.47 -11.76
CA GLU A 802 -5.20 8.19 -10.71
C GLU A 802 -5.39 6.82 -10.04
N LEU A 803 -6.63 6.30 -10.04
CA LEU A 803 -7.00 5.04 -9.43
C LEU A 803 -6.62 3.83 -10.29
N LYS A 804 -6.35 4.04 -11.58
CA LYS A 804 -6.08 2.95 -12.53
C LYS A 804 -4.78 2.24 -12.22
N LEU A 805 -4.87 0.91 -12.22
CA LEU A 805 -3.76 0.01 -11.94
C LEU A 805 -2.73 0.01 -13.06
N ASN A 806 -1.54 -0.45 -12.70
CA ASN A 806 -0.47 -0.69 -13.65
C ASN A 806 -0.82 -1.91 -14.51
N ARG A 807 -0.50 -1.85 -15.80
CA ARG A 807 -0.59 -3.00 -16.69
C ARG A 807 0.46 -4.05 -16.28
N PRO A 808 0.18 -5.35 -16.44
CA PRO A 808 1.18 -6.38 -16.18
C PRO A 808 2.47 -6.20 -17.00
N GLN A 809 2.37 -5.67 -18.22
CA GLN A 809 3.53 -5.43 -19.09
C GLN A 809 4.33 -4.16 -18.74
N PHE A 810 3.87 -3.34 -17.78
CA PHE A 810 4.50 -2.07 -17.44
C PHE A 810 5.82 -2.29 -16.68
N ARG A 811 6.92 -1.82 -17.26
CA ARG A 811 8.25 -1.89 -16.65
C ARG A 811 8.57 -0.58 -15.94
N TYR A 812 8.82 -0.62 -14.64
CA TYR A 812 9.19 0.56 -13.85
C TYR A 812 10.69 0.58 -13.53
N GLU A 813 11.23 1.77 -13.24
CA GLU A 813 12.66 1.93 -12.91
C GLU A 813 12.89 2.31 -11.45
N LYS A 814 11.90 2.96 -10.82
CA LYS A 814 11.97 3.41 -9.44
C LYS A 814 10.63 3.20 -8.76
N GLU A 815 10.70 2.81 -7.50
CA GLU A 815 9.57 2.78 -6.59
C GLU A 815 9.69 3.96 -5.64
N ILE A 816 8.61 4.74 -5.50
CA ILE A 816 8.55 5.85 -4.56
C ILE A 816 7.34 5.64 -3.68
N ILE A 817 7.54 5.76 -2.37
CA ILE A 817 6.46 5.75 -1.40
C ILE A 817 5.87 7.17 -1.34
N ASP A 818 4.59 7.28 -1.68
CA ASP A 818 3.84 8.54 -1.60
C ASP A 818 3.74 9.00 -0.14
N SER A 819 3.42 10.28 0.09
CA SER A 819 3.14 10.89 1.41
C SER A 819 2.12 10.12 2.26
N VAL A 820 1.29 9.30 1.62
CA VAL A 820 0.24 8.45 2.23
C VAL A 820 0.73 7.00 2.46
N GLY A 821 2.01 6.70 2.23
CA GLY A 821 2.58 5.36 2.42
C GLY A 821 2.35 4.36 1.28
N ARG A 822 1.93 4.82 0.09
CA ARG A 822 1.64 3.95 -1.07
C ARG A 822 2.85 3.82 -2.00
N VAL A 823 3.17 2.60 -2.41
CA VAL A 823 4.21 2.35 -3.43
C VAL A 823 3.69 2.78 -4.81
N ARG A 824 4.36 3.76 -5.43
CA ARG A 824 4.12 4.17 -6.82
C ARG A 824 5.27 3.70 -7.70
N HIS A 825 4.95 2.85 -8.68
CA HIS A 825 5.89 2.42 -9.73
C HIS A 825 6.03 3.52 -10.77
N ILE A 826 7.24 4.06 -10.91
CA ILE A 826 7.52 5.22 -11.76
C ILE A 826 8.47 4.84 -12.90
N PHE A 827 8.06 5.23 -14.10
CA PHE A 827 8.90 5.32 -15.28
C PHE A 827 9.14 6.81 -15.61
N PRO A 828 10.39 7.28 -15.75
CA PRO A 828 10.67 8.70 -15.97
C PRO A 828 9.96 9.27 -17.21
N ARG A 829 9.23 10.38 -17.04
CA ARG A 829 8.45 11.00 -18.13
C ARG A 829 9.31 11.42 -19.31
N TRP A 830 10.52 11.94 -19.08
CA TRP A 830 11.43 12.36 -20.15
C TRP A 830 11.85 11.19 -21.06
N LYS A 831 12.10 9.99 -20.49
CA LYS A 831 12.39 8.79 -21.27
C LYS A 831 11.22 8.41 -22.16
N ARG A 832 9.98 8.50 -21.63
CA ARG A 832 8.78 8.27 -22.41
C ARG A 832 8.64 9.29 -23.55
N ILE A 833 8.86 10.57 -23.28
CA ILE A 833 8.82 11.63 -24.31
C ILE A 833 9.83 11.34 -25.43
N VAL A 834 11.07 10.95 -25.09
CA VAL A 834 12.09 10.56 -26.08
C VAL A 834 11.64 9.36 -26.91
N ARG A 835 11.02 8.34 -26.29
CA ARG A 835 10.45 7.20 -27.04
C ARG A 835 9.28 7.61 -27.92
N GLN A 836 8.44 8.54 -27.46
CA GLN A 836 7.31 9.09 -28.23
C GLN A 836 7.76 9.94 -29.42
N LEU A 837 8.98 10.49 -29.43
CA LEU A 837 9.50 11.19 -30.61
C LEU A 837 9.60 10.27 -31.84
N VAL A 838 9.67 8.95 -31.67
CA VAL A 838 9.63 7.96 -32.78
C VAL A 838 8.27 7.97 -33.51
N VAL A 839 7.23 8.51 -32.89
CA VAL A 839 5.94 8.72 -33.56
C VAL A 839 6.06 9.70 -34.73
N ILE A 840 6.97 10.69 -34.66
CA ILE A 840 7.16 11.66 -35.75
C ILE A 840 7.64 10.99 -37.05
N PRO A 841 8.76 10.23 -37.06
CA PRO A 841 9.16 9.50 -38.26
C PRO A 841 8.14 8.43 -38.67
N PHE A 842 7.43 7.80 -37.73
CA PHE A 842 6.32 6.89 -38.07
C PHE A 842 5.23 7.62 -38.87
N VAL A 843 4.76 8.78 -38.41
CA VAL A 843 3.75 9.59 -39.10
C VAL A 843 4.24 10.04 -40.47
N LEU A 844 5.51 10.43 -40.60
CA LEU A 844 6.10 10.80 -41.90
C LEU A 844 6.14 9.62 -42.87
N VAL A 845 6.59 8.45 -42.41
CA VAL A 845 6.65 7.22 -43.22
C VAL A 845 5.26 6.73 -43.58
N SER A 846 4.31 6.74 -42.65
CA SER A 846 2.93 6.31 -42.92
C SER A 846 2.24 7.25 -43.91
N THR A 847 2.44 8.56 -43.77
CA THR A 847 1.92 9.56 -44.73
C THR A 847 2.54 9.37 -46.10
N LEU A 848 3.84 9.07 -46.18
CA LEU A 848 4.52 8.82 -47.45
C LEU A 848 4.02 7.51 -48.10
N LEU A 849 3.96 6.40 -47.36
CA LEU A 849 3.54 5.10 -47.90
C LEU A 849 2.07 5.12 -48.35
N LEU A 850 1.16 5.56 -47.48
CA LEU A 850 -0.26 5.68 -47.82
C LEU A 850 -0.48 6.75 -48.88
N GLY A 851 0.25 7.87 -48.80
CA GLY A 851 0.19 8.95 -49.79
C GLY A 851 0.62 8.47 -51.18
N ILE A 852 1.71 7.70 -51.30
CA ILE A 852 2.16 7.11 -52.57
C ILE A 852 1.10 6.16 -53.12
N LEU A 853 0.55 5.26 -52.29
CA LEU A 853 -0.49 4.32 -52.72
C LEU A 853 -1.73 5.06 -53.23
N ILE A 854 -2.26 6.00 -52.44
CA ILE A 854 -3.47 6.75 -52.78
C ILE A 854 -3.23 7.61 -54.02
N THR A 855 -2.09 8.29 -54.11
CA THR A 855 -1.73 9.10 -55.30
C THR A 855 -1.58 8.22 -56.54
N PHE A 856 -1.01 7.02 -56.41
CA PHE A 856 -0.87 6.07 -57.51
C PHE A 856 -2.22 5.57 -58.02
N VAL A 857 -3.13 5.20 -57.11
CA VAL A 857 -4.50 4.80 -57.48
C VAL A 857 -5.26 5.97 -58.11
N PHE A 858 -5.17 7.16 -57.51
CA PHE A 858 -5.80 8.38 -58.02
C PHE A 858 -5.28 8.78 -59.41
N ALA A 859 -3.99 8.57 -59.67
CA ALA A 859 -3.37 8.76 -60.98
C ALA A 859 -3.97 7.83 -62.03
N ILE A 860 -4.12 6.53 -61.72
CA ILE A 860 -4.74 5.54 -62.61
C ILE A 860 -6.22 5.87 -62.83
N GLU A 861 -6.95 6.20 -61.77
CA GLU A 861 -8.36 6.60 -61.84
C GLU A 861 -8.56 7.79 -62.79
N THR A 862 -7.76 8.84 -62.58
CA THR A 862 -7.84 10.06 -63.40
C THR A 862 -7.45 9.79 -64.85
N PHE A 863 -6.46 8.93 -65.10
CA PHE A 863 -6.10 8.51 -66.46
C PHE A 863 -7.23 7.72 -67.15
N ILE A 864 -7.84 6.76 -66.46
CA ILE A 864 -8.90 5.93 -67.07
C ILE A 864 -10.16 6.77 -67.34
N ALA A 865 -10.53 7.65 -66.40
CA ALA A 865 -11.70 8.51 -66.54
C ALA A 865 -11.54 9.53 -67.68
N GLU A 866 -10.42 10.26 -67.71
CA GLU A 866 -10.24 11.44 -68.57
C GLU A 866 -9.42 11.17 -69.85
N ALA A 867 -8.44 10.26 -69.81
CA ALA A 867 -7.46 10.06 -70.88
C ALA A 867 -7.73 8.84 -71.76
N TYR A 868 -8.51 7.86 -71.28
CA TYR A 868 -8.70 6.57 -71.95
C TYR A 868 -10.06 6.50 -72.66
N GLU A 869 -10.02 6.30 -73.98
CA GLU A 869 -11.21 6.07 -74.84
C GLU A 869 -11.20 4.66 -75.47
N GLY A 870 -10.36 3.74 -74.97
CA GLY A 870 -10.25 2.39 -75.51
C GLY A 870 -11.43 1.47 -75.15
N PRO A 871 -11.46 0.24 -75.70
CA PRO A 871 -12.49 -0.75 -75.38
C PRO A 871 -12.48 -1.11 -73.89
N TYR A 872 -13.65 -1.47 -73.35
CA TYR A 872 -13.86 -1.85 -71.93
C TYR A 872 -13.65 -0.74 -70.90
N LYS A 873 -13.69 0.55 -71.30
CA LYS A 873 -13.61 1.71 -70.37
C LYS A 873 -14.47 1.53 -69.12
N PHE A 874 -15.74 1.14 -69.28
CA PHE A 874 -16.67 0.89 -68.17
C PHE A 874 -16.16 -0.12 -67.12
N TYR A 875 -15.47 -1.19 -67.54
CA TYR A 875 -14.92 -2.17 -66.61
C TYR A 875 -13.60 -1.68 -66.00
N LEU A 876 -12.80 -0.95 -66.77
CA LEU A 876 -11.53 -0.39 -66.31
C LEU A 876 -11.72 0.74 -65.29
N GLU A 877 -12.83 1.45 -65.31
CA GLU A 877 -13.17 2.48 -64.30
C GLU A 877 -13.25 1.92 -62.87
N TYR A 878 -13.54 0.62 -62.70
CA TYR A 878 -13.53 -0.04 -61.39
C TYR A 878 -12.15 -0.54 -60.97
N LEU A 879 -11.16 -0.56 -61.87
CA LEU A 879 -9.81 -1.05 -61.57
C LEU A 879 -9.13 -0.30 -60.40
N PRO A 880 -9.14 1.05 -60.32
CA PRO A 880 -8.57 1.77 -59.20
C PRO A 880 -9.21 1.37 -57.86
N THR A 881 -10.54 1.22 -57.84
CA THR A 881 -11.29 0.80 -56.67
C THR A 881 -10.90 -0.62 -56.22
N VAL A 882 -10.73 -1.55 -57.16
CA VAL A 882 -10.25 -2.91 -56.86
C VAL A 882 -8.82 -2.89 -56.32
N LEU A 883 -7.92 -2.12 -56.94
CA LEU A 883 -6.54 -1.98 -56.46
C LEU A 883 -6.50 -1.41 -55.05
N LEU A 884 -7.27 -0.35 -54.77
CA LEU A 884 -7.37 0.23 -53.44
C LEU A 884 -7.93 -0.78 -52.43
N ALA A 885 -9.02 -1.48 -52.75
CA ALA A 885 -9.64 -2.46 -51.87
C ALA A 885 -8.73 -3.66 -51.55
N VAL A 886 -7.83 -4.03 -52.48
CA VAL A 886 -6.85 -5.10 -52.26
C VAL A 886 -5.63 -4.59 -51.48
N PHE A 887 -4.99 -3.50 -51.93
CA PHE A 887 -3.71 -3.07 -51.37
C PHE A 887 -3.83 -2.27 -50.08
N LEU A 888 -4.91 -1.49 -49.90
CA LEU A 888 -5.08 -0.65 -48.72
C LEU A 888 -5.06 -1.48 -47.42
N PRO A 889 -5.82 -2.59 -47.28
CA PRO A 889 -5.77 -3.42 -46.07
C PRO A 889 -4.39 -4.00 -45.77
N TYR A 890 -3.60 -4.39 -46.78
CA TYR A 890 -2.25 -4.90 -46.53
C TYR A 890 -1.32 -3.83 -45.97
N VAL A 891 -1.38 -2.61 -46.52
CA VAL A 891 -0.54 -1.49 -46.06
C VAL A 891 -1.01 -1.00 -44.69
N THR A 892 -2.31 -0.88 -44.46
CA THR A 892 -2.83 -0.47 -43.16
C THR A 892 -2.49 -1.52 -42.10
N ASN A 893 -2.75 -2.81 -42.32
CA ASN A 893 -2.41 -3.86 -41.35
C ASN A 893 -0.92 -3.86 -40.97
N LEU A 894 -0.02 -3.67 -41.96
CA LEU A 894 1.41 -3.51 -41.69
C LEU A 894 1.71 -2.31 -40.78
N LEU A 895 1.08 -1.17 -41.05
CA LEU A 895 1.25 0.05 -40.25
C LEU A 895 0.60 -0.06 -38.86
N GLU A 896 -0.49 -0.82 -38.72
CA GLU A 896 -1.14 -1.13 -37.45
C GLU A 896 -0.26 -2.02 -36.57
N ASP A 897 0.39 -3.03 -37.14
CA ASP A 897 1.37 -3.87 -36.44
C ASP A 897 2.55 -3.02 -35.94
N ILE A 898 3.07 -2.13 -36.79
CA ILE A 898 4.13 -1.18 -36.41
C ILE A 898 3.64 -0.22 -35.30
N ALA A 899 2.42 0.30 -35.41
CA ALA A 899 1.83 1.19 -34.41
C ALA A 899 1.66 0.50 -33.05
N THR A 900 1.27 -0.77 -33.06
CA THR A 900 1.13 -1.62 -31.87
C THR A 900 2.49 -1.83 -31.20
N GLY A 901 3.51 -2.20 -31.97
CA GLY A 901 4.89 -2.32 -31.47
C GLY A 901 5.45 -1.02 -30.90
N LEU A 902 5.16 0.12 -31.54
CA LEU A 902 5.55 1.45 -31.02
C LEU A 902 4.84 1.79 -29.71
N ALA A 903 3.54 1.51 -29.60
CA ALA A 903 2.77 1.76 -28.38
C ALA A 903 3.27 0.90 -27.20
N GLU A 904 3.72 -0.33 -27.46
CA GLU A 904 4.38 -1.17 -26.46
C GLU A 904 5.75 -0.61 -26.06
N TYR A 905 6.55 -0.15 -27.03
CA TYR A 905 7.85 0.47 -26.79
C TYR A 905 7.77 1.71 -25.88
N GLU A 906 6.71 2.51 -25.99
CA GLU A 906 6.46 3.69 -25.14
C GLU A 906 6.25 3.37 -23.65
N ASN A 907 5.96 2.11 -23.30
CA ASN A 907 5.85 1.62 -21.92
C ASN A 907 4.87 2.43 -21.05
N HIS A 908 3.59 2.40 -21.45
CA HIS A 908 2.49 3.05 -20.74
C HIS A 908 2.11 2.35 -19.44
N ARG A 909 1.84 3.14 -18.40
CA ARG A 909 1.51 2.64 -17.05
C ARG A 909 0.17 1.89 -17.02
N THR A 910 -0.89 2.48 -17.55
CA THR A 910 -2.28 1.98 -17.44
C THR A 910 -2.82 1.53 -18.80
N ALA A 911 -3.79 0.62 -18.82
CA ALA A 911 -4.44 0.12 -20.04
C ALA A 911 -5.01 1.26 -20.89
N ASP A 912 -5.74 2.19 -20.28
CA ASP A 912 -6.31 3.34 -20.98
C ASP A 912 -5.29 4.21 -21.72
N HIS A 913 -4.17 4.58 -21.09
CA HIS A 913 -3.15 5.39 -21.77
C HIS A 913 -2.49 4.64 -22.95
N TYR A 914 -2.35 3.32 -22.84
CA TYR A 914 -1.88 2.50 -23.95
C TYR A 914 -2.90 2.49 -25.10
N GLU A 915 -4.16 2.20 -24.81
CA GLU A 915 -5.25 2.27 -25.79
C GLU A 915 -5.30 3.64 -26.45
N MET A 916 -5.29 4.72 -25.67
CA MET A 916 -5.31 6.10 -26.16
C MET A 916 -4.13 6.39 -27.11
N SER A 917 -2.91 5.97 -26.77
CA SER A 917 -1.72 6.18 -27.61
C SER A 917 -1.79 5.37 -28.91
N LEU A 918 -2.27 4.13 -28.85
CA LEU A 918 -2.46 3.28 -30.03
C LEU A 918 -3.51 3.89 -30.95
N THR A 919 -4.67 4.23 -30.40
CA THR A 919 -5.78 4.85 -31.14
C THR A 919 -5.37 6.17 -31.81
N GLN A 920 -4.56 7.01 -31.17
CA GLN A 920 -4.04 8.23 -31.81
C GLN A 920 -3.17 7.92 -33.04
N LYS A 921 -2.35 6.86 -33.02
CA LYS A 921 -1.55 6.44 -34.17
C LYS A 921 -2.43 5.92 -35.30
N LEU A 922 -3.40 5.07 -34.97
CA LEU A 922 -4.39 4.54 -35.92
C LEU A 922 -5.22 5.66 -36.54
N PHE A 923 -5.60 6.67 -35.76
CA PHE A 923 -6.33 7.82 -36.23
C PHE A 923 -5.56 8.63 -37.28
N VAL A 924 -4.23 8.74 -37.18
CA VAL A 924 -3.42 9.38 -38.23
C VAL A 924 -3.53 8.62 -39.54
N LEU A 925 -3.46 7.28 -39.49
CA LEU A 925 -3.64 6.43 -40.67
C LEU A 925 -5.03 6.62 -41.28
N ASN A 926 -6.07 6.60 -40.44
CA ASN A 926 -7.45 6.82 -40.87
C ASN A 926 -7.66 8.22 -41.45
N SER A 927 -7.03 9.25 -40.88
CA SER A 927 -7.12 10.63 -41.39
C SER A 927 -6.47 10.75 -42.77
N ILE A 928 -5.31 10.12 -42.98
CA ILE A 928 -4.64 10.11 -44.29
C ILE A 928 -5.51 9.41 -45.32
N THR A 929 -6.02 8.21 -45.00
CA THR A 929 -6.82 7.42 -45.94
C THR A 929 -8.16 8.09 -46.31
N ASN A 930 -8.79 8.79 -45.36
CA ASN A 930 -10.09 9.44 -45.58
C ASN A 930 -10.00 10.83 -46.19
N TYR A 931 -8.96 11.63 -45.89
CA TYR A 931 -8.87 13.03 -46.34
C TYR A 931 -7.92 13.25 -47.51
N MET A 932 -6.90 12.39 -47.70
CA MET A 932 -5.92 12.56 -48.78
C MET A 932 -6.55 12.56 -50.19
N PRO A 933 -7.54 11.70 -50.52
CA PRO A 933 -8.20 11.76 -51.84
C PRO A 933 -8.79 13.16 -52.14
N ILE A 934 -9.53 13.72 -51.18
CA ILE A 934 -10.11 15.06 -51.30
C ILE A 934 -9.02 16.13 -51.42
N PHE A 935 -7.92 16.02 -50.66
CA PHE A 935 -6.80 16.95 -50.78
C PHE A 935 -6.10 16.87 -52.14
N LEU A 936 -5.93 15.68 -52.71
CA LEU A 936 -5.39 15.51 -54.06
C LEU A 936 -6.32 16.14 -55.09
N THR A 937 -7.63 15.98 -54.97
CA THR A 937 -8.58 16.62 -55.88
C THR A 937 -8.57 18.14 -55.75
N ALA A 938 -8.61 18.67 -54.53
CA ALA A 938 -8.68 20.11 -54.26
C ALA A 938 -7.39 20.86 -54.59
N PHE A 939 -6.23 20.30 -54.28
CA PHE A 939 -4.95 21.02 -54.34
C PHE A 939 -4.00 20.55 -55.46
N VAL A 940 -4.27 19.39 -56.09
CA VAL A 940 -3.46 18.88 -57.21
C VAL A 940 -4.27 18.83 -58.50
N TYR A 941 -5.40 18.11 -58.52
CA TYR A 941 -6.17 17.88 -59.74
C TYR A 941 -6.77 19.15 -60.32
N VAL A 942 -7.58 19.89 -59.55
CA VAL A 942 -8.26 21.07 -60.10
C VAL A 942 -7.26 22.19 -60.45
N PRO A 943 -6.27 22.54 -59.61
CA PRO A 943 -5.39 23.65 -59.91
C PRO A 943 -4.27 23.33 -60.93
N PHE A 944 -3.78 22.08 -60.96
CA PHE A 944 -2.62 21.68 -61.76
C PHE A 944 -2.91 20.53 -62.74
N GLY A 945 -4.17 20.13 -62.94
CA GLY A 945 -4.52 19.02 -63.82
C GLY A 945 -3.98 19.18 -65.25
N SER A 946 -4.02 20.40 -65.79
CA SER A 946 -3.51 20.69 -67.14
C SER A 946 -2.00 20.47 -67.30
N THR A 947 -1.22 20.52 -66.22
CA THR A 947 0.22 20.23 -66.24
C THR A 947 0.52 18.79 -65.85
N VAL A 948 -0.22 18.24 -64.87
CA VAL A 948 0.00 16.88 -64.34
C VAL A 948 -0.49 15.80 -65.30
N LEU A 949 -1.67 15.95 -65.91
CA LEU A 949 -2.25 14.90 -66.76
C LEU A 949 -1.42 14.58 -68.00
N PRO A 950 -0.84 15.55 -68.75
CA PRO A 950 0.03 15.24 -69.89
C PRO A 950 1.30 14.48 -69.48
N LEU A 951 1.89 14.81 -68.33
CA LEU A 951 3.05 14.09 -67.78
C LEU A 951 2.69 12.65 -67.41
N LEU A 952 1.53 12.49 -66.78
CA LEU A 952 0.99 11.21 -66.38
C LEU A 952 0.66 10.33 -67.59
N GLN A 953 0.07 10.93 -68.63
CA GLN A 953 -0.16 10.29 -69.91
C GLN A 953 1.16 9.85 -70.57
N GLN A 954 2.19 10.71 -70.59
CA GLN A 954 3.48 10.33 -71.16
C GLN A 954 4.13 9.16 -70.39
N ALA A 955 4.02 9.16 -69.06
CA ALA A 955 4.50 8.06 -68.22
C ALA A 955 3.72 6.76 -68.47
N MET A 956 2.39 6.84 -68.54
CA MET A 956 1.53 5.67 -68.78
C MET A 956 1.62 5.14 -70.21
N ASN A 957 1.76 6.00 -71.21
CA ASN A 957 1.97 5.59 -72.59
C ASN A 957 3.30 4.87 -72.76
N ARG A 958 4.35 5.27 -72.01
CA ARG A 958 5.62 4.52 -71.94
C ARG A 958 5.47 3.17 -71.24
N ALA A 959 4.65 3.10 -70.19
CA ALA A 959 4.47 1.88 -69.41
C ALA A 959 3.55 0.85 -70.09
N LEU A 960 2.51 1.30 -70.78
CA LEU A 960 1.40 0.45 -71.28
C LEU A 960 1.28 0.44 -72.82
N GLY A 961 2.03 1.27 -73.55
CA GLY A 961 2.03 1.30 -75.02
C GLY A 961 0.72 1.80 -75.65
N VAL A 962 -0.15 2.47 -74.88
CA VAL A 962 -1.46 2.97 -75.35
C VAL A 962 -1.28 4.36 -75.97
N GLN A 963 -1.84 4.58 -77.17
CA GLN A 963 -1.93 5.91 -77.79
C GLN A 963 -3.29 6.52 -77.49
N SER A 964 -3.32 7.56 -76.66
CA SER A 964 -4.51 8.37 -76.37
C SER A 964 -4.37 9.79 -76.91
N LYS A 965 -5.47 10.37 -77.42
CA LYS A 965 -5.60 11.79 -77.72
C LYS A 965 -6.28 12.46 -76.53
N LEU A 966 -5.84 13.66 -76.16
CA LEU A 966 -6.37 14.33 -74.98
C LEU A 966 -6.53 15.84 -75.26
N GLU A 967 -7.78 16.30 -75.25
CA GLU A 967 -8.13 17.70 -75.04
C GLU A 967 -8.64 17.81 -73.60
N PHE A 968 -7.79 18.26 -72.67
CA PHE A 968 -8.14 18.29 -71.24
C PHE A 968 -8.81 19.61 -70.87
N SER A 969 -9.97 19.51 -70.22
CA SER A 969 -10.52 20.58 -69.40
C SER A 969 -10.75 20.03 -68.00
N ALA A 970 -10.14 20.62 -66.98
CA ALA A 970 -10.32 20.18 -65.61
C ALA A 970 -11.79 20.40 -65.19
N ASP A 971 -12.50 19.33 -64.83
CA ASP A 971 -13.87 19.45 -64.30
C ASP A 971 -13.85 20.18 -62.94
N PRO A 972 -14.38 21.42 -62.86
CA PRO A 972 -14.39 22.18 -61.61
C PRO A 972 -15.36 21.61 -60.57
N ASP A 973 -16.31 20.76 -60.98
CA ASP A 973 -17.30 20.15 -60.10
C ASP A 973 -16.84 18.79 -59.54
N ARG A 974 -15.71 18.23 -59.99
CA ARG A 974 -15.18 16.93 -59.49
C ARG A 974 -15.02 16.92 -57.98
N LEU A 975 -14.45 17.97 -57.40
CA LEU A 975 -14.29 18.12 -55.94
C LEU A 975 -15.64 18.03 -55.22
N ARG A 976 -16.66 18.70 -55.74
CA ARG A 976 -18.00 18.68 -55.15
C ARG A 976 -18.63 17.28 -55.26
N ASN A 977 -18.52 16.65 -56.42
CA ASN A 977 -19.09 15.33 -56.65
C ASN A 977 -18.43 14.26 -55.76
N GLU A 978 -17.12 14.34 -55.57
CA GLU A 978 -16.38 13.44 -54.67
C GLU A 978 -16.80 13.63 -53.21
N VAL A 979 -16.90 14.88 -52.74
CA VAL A 979 -17.37 15.17 -51.37
C VAL A 979 -18.82 14.70 -51.16
N ILE A 980 -19.71 14.85 -52.15
CA ILE A 980 -21.08 14.32 -52.09
C ILE A 980 -21.05 12.79 -52.00
N ALA A 981 -20.24 12.13 -52.83
CA ALA A 981 -20.13 10.67 -52.83
C ALA A 981 -19.63 10.15 -51.48
N LEU A 982 -18.61 10.76 -50.89
CA LEU A 982 -18.07 10.33 -49.59
C LEU A 982 -19.03 10.60 -48.43
N THR A 983 -19.68 11.77 -48.42
CA THR A 983 -20.54 12.19 -47.30
C THR A 983 -21.96 11.64 -47.36
N VAL A 984 -22.44 11.20 -48.52
CA VAL A 984 -23.78 10.59 -48.68
C VAL A 984 -23.65 9.10 -48.98
N THR A 985 -23.04 8.73 -50.10
CA THR A 985 -22.94 7.33 -50.54
C THR A 985 -22.07 6.53 -49.57
N GLY A 986 -20.95 7.10 -49.09
CA GLY A 986 -20.10 6.48 -48.08
C GLY A 986 -20.87 6.19 -46.79
N GLN A 987 -21.60 7.16 -46.26
CA GLN A 987 -22.40 6.99 -45.04
C GLN A 987 -23.51 5.95 -45.20
N VAL A 988 -24.17 5.91 -46.36
CA VAL A 988 -25.17 4.87 -46.65
C VAL A 988 -24.51 3.49 -46.74
N SER A 989 -23.33 3.38 -47.35
CA SER A 989 -22.57 2.13 -47.40
C SER A 989 -22.19 1.66 -46.00
N SER A 990 -21.66 2.56 -45.16
CA SER A 990 -21.34 2.28 -43.76
C SER A 990 -22.59 1.81 -43.00
N ALA A 991 -23.70 2.55 -43.08
CA ALA A 991 -24.94 2.16 -42.41
C ALA A 991 -25.43 0.76 -42.85
N VAL A 992 -25.28 0.39 -44.12
CA VAL A 992 -25.61 -0.96 -44.63
C VAL A 992 -24.63 -2.01 -44.08
N GLU A 993 -23.34 -1.72 -44.08
CA GLU A 993 -22.31 -2.59 -43.50
C GLU A 993 -22.51 -2.79 -41.99
N GLU A 994 -23.06 -1.80 -41.29
CA GLU A 994 -23.27 -1.89 -39.85
C GLU A 994 -24.62 -2.49 -39.43
N LEU A 995 -25.69 -2.20 -40.18
CA LEU A 995 -27.04 -2.68 -39.85
C LEU A 995 -27.37 -4.00 -40.53
N ALA A 996 -27.08 -4.10 -41.83
CA ALA A 996 -27.50 -5.24 -42.64
C ALA A 996 -26.50 -6.39 -42.58
N LEU A 997 -25.19 -6.10 -42.68
CA LEU A 997 -24.17 -7.15 -42.74
C LEU A 997 -24.13 -8.04 -41.49
N PRO A 998 -24.21 -7.52 -40.24
CA PRO A 998 -24.18 -8.39 -39.06
C PRO A 998 -25.43 -9.24 -38.98
N TRP A 999 -26.60 -8.70 -39.34
CA TRP A 999 -27.83 -9.47 -39.43
C TRP A 999 -27.73 -10.61 -40.46
N VAL A 1000 -27.24 -10.31 -41.66
CA VAL A 1000 -27.02 -11.32 -42.72
C VAL A 1000 -25.99 -12.35 -42.27
N LYS A 1001 -24.84 -11.93 -41.71
CA LYS A 1001 -23.77 -12.81 -41.22
C LYS A 1001 -24.29 -13.74 -40.13
N ILE A 1002 -25.11 -13.24 -39.21
CA ILE A 1002 -25.75 -14.03 -38.15
C ILE A 1002 -26.72 -15.04 -38.75
N GLN A 1003 -27.57 -14.64 -39.70
CA GLN A 1003 -28.54 -15.53 -40.35
C GLN A 1003 -27.85 -16.60 -41.20
N VAL A 1004 -26.86 -16.23 -42.02
CA VAL A 1004 -26.09 -17.16 -42.86
C VAL A 1004 -25.29 -18.12 -41.99
N LYS A 1005 -24.65 -17.65 -40.91
CA LYS A 1005 -23.90 -18.52 -39.98
C LYS A 1005 -24.82 -19.44 -39.19
N GLN A 1006 -26.04 -18.99 -38.87
CA GLN A 1006 -27.08 -19.85 -38.27
C GLN A 1006 -27.59 -20.87 -39.28
N TRP A 1007 -27.99 -20.46 -40.47
CA TRP A 1007 -28.43 -21.34 -41.56
C TRP A 1007 -27.37 -22.39 -41.92
N TRP A 1008 -26.10 -21.99 -42.03
CA TRP A 1008 -25.00 -22.91 -42.33
C TRP A 1008 -24.77 -23.93 -41.21
N ARG A 1009 -24.88 -23.51 -39.95
CA ARG A 1009 -24.83 -24.40 -38.78
C ARG A 1009 -26.05 -25.30 -38.65
N ASP A 1010 -27.25 -24.79 -38.91
CA ASP A 1010 -28.49 -25.56 -38.91
C ASP A 1010 -28.49 -26.59 -40.05
N ARG A 1011 -27.85 -26.27 -41.18
CA ARG A 1011 -27.61 -27.20 -42.30
C ARG A 1011 -26.51 -28.23 -41.99
N GLN A 1012 -25.44 -27.85 -41.28
CA GLN A 1012 -24.42 -28.77 -40.78
C GLN A 1012 -24.98 -29.74 -39.73
N THR A 1013 -25.79 -29.24 -38.79
CA THR A 1013 -26.44 -30.07 -37.76
C THR A 1013 -27.52 -30.97 -38.35
N SER A 1014 -28.26 -30.52 -39.38
CA SER A 1014 -29.17 -31.38 -40.15
C SER A 1014 -28.44 -32.49 -40.92
N ARG A 1015 -27.22 -32.23 -41.44
CA ARG A 1015 -26.36 -33.27 -42.05
C ARG A 1015 -25.68 -34.20 -41.04
N ALA A 1016 -25.41 -33.72 -39.83
CA ALA A 1016 -24.86 -34.52 -38.74
C ALA A 1016 -25.93 -35.43 -38.09
N HIS A 1017 -27.21 -35.02 -38.12
CA HIS A 1017 -28.33 -35.83 -37.64
C HIS A 1017 -28.53 -37.13 -38.43
N ASP A 1018 -28.14 -37.20 -39.70
CA ASP A 1018 -28.21 -38.42 -40.52
C ASP A 1018 -27.02 -39.39 -40.31
N ARG A 1019 -25.99 -39.03 -39.54
CA ARG A 1019 -24.74 -39.82 -39.46
C ARG A 1019 -24.28 -40.29 -38.09
N THR A 1020 -24.85 -39.81 -36.98
CA THR A 1020 -24.44 -40.24 -35.64
C THR A 1020 -25.59 -40.31 -34.66
N SER A 1021 -26.00 -41.54 -34.30
CA SER A 1021 -27.03 -41.88 -33.30
C SER A 1021 -26.61 -41.70 -31.82
N TYR A 1022 -25.65 -40.82 -31.50
CA TYR A 1022 -25.06 -40.72 -30.16
C TYR A 1022 -25.47 -39.50 -29.31
N ASP A 1023 -26.36 -38.61 -29.79
CA ASP A 1023 -26.65 -37.33 -29.13
C ASP A 1023 -27.97 -37.32 -28.31
N LYS A 1024 -28.32 -38.42 -27.65
CA LYS A 1024 -29.40 -38.48 -26.67
C LYS A 1024 -28.87 -38.86 -25.28
N MET A 1025 -28.30 -37.89 -24.57
CA MET A 1025 -28.21 -37.95 -23.11
C MET A 1025 -29.41 -37.19 -22.50
N PRO A 1026 -30.14 -37.80 -21.54
CA PRO A 1026 -31.24 -37.16 -20.85
C PRO A 1026 -30.73 -36.29 -19.69
N PHE A 1027 -31.49 -35.23 -19.35
CA PHE A 1027 -31.33 -34.27 -18.24
C PHE A 1027 -30.58 -32.96 -18.52
N GLU A 1028 -31.25 -32.03 -19.19
CA GLU A 1028 -31.14 -30.60 -18.88
C GLU A 1028 -32.54 -29.98 -18.84
N ASP A 1029 -32.80 -29.13 -17.84
CA ASP A 1029 -33.96 -28.22 -17.86
C ASP A 1029 -33.93 -27.42 -19.19
N PRO A 1030 -35.03 -27.35 -19.97
CA PRO A 1030 -35.09 -26.54 -21.19
C PRO A 1030 -34.62 -25.09 -21.01
N ALA A 1031 -34.63 -24.57 -19.80
CA ALA A 1031 -34.05 -23.26 -19.46
C ALA A 1031 -32.50 -23.26 -19.47
N GLU A 1032 -31.85 -24.31 -18.95
CA GLU A 1032 -30.39 -24.43 -18.83
C GLU A 1032 -29.71 -24.59 -20.20
N THR A 1033 -30.25 -25.45 -21.07
CA THR A 1033 -29.74 -25.61 -22.44
C THR A 1033 -29.85 -24.30 -23.23
N ARG A 1034 -30.95 -23.55 -23.04
CA ARG A 1034 -31.13 -22.21 -23.64
C ARG A 1034 -30.10 -21.20 -23.11
N PHE A 1035 -29.74 -21.28 -21.83
CA PHE A 1035 -28.69 -20.44 -21.23
C PHE A 1035 -27.31 -20.78 -21.78
N LEU A 1036 -26.91 -22.05 -21.81
CA LEU A 1036 -25.56 -22.48 -22.23
C LEU A 1036 -25.33 -22.28 -23.73
N ARG A 1037 -26.35 -22.54 -24.56
CA ARG A 1037 -26.33 -22.19 -25.99
C ARG A 1037 -26.14 -20.68 -26.19
N ARG A 1038 -26.73 -19.85 -25.33
CA ARG A 1038 -26.57 -18.38 -25.37
C ARG A 1038 -25.16 -17.97 -24.97
N THR A 1039 -24.63 -18.51 -23.87
CA THR A 1039 -23.28 -18.20 -23.37
C THR A 1039 -22.20 -18.57 -24.38
N ARG A 1040 -22.24 -19.78 -24.97
CA ARG A 1040 -21.30 -20.20 -26.02
C ARG A 1040 -21.36 -19.31 -27.26
N ARG A 1041 -22.57 -18.88 -27.66
CA ARG A 1041 -22.75 -17.94 -28.79
C ARG A 1041 -22.16 -16.57 -28.49
N GLN A 1042 -22.25 -16.11 -27.25
CA GLN A 1042 -21.69 -14.83 -26.84
C GLN A 1042 -20.16 -14.88 -26.76
N ALA A 1043 -19.58 -15.99 -26.29
CA ALA A 1043 -18.12 -16.17 -26.21
C ALA A 1043 -17.40 -16.11 -27.57
N LEU A 1044 -18.07 -16.48 -28.65
CA LEU A 1044 -17.52 -16.44 -30.02
C LEU A 1044 -17.53 -15.05 -30.66
N ARG A 1045 -18.06 -14.04 -29.98
CA ARG A 1045 -18.12 -12.66 -30.47
C ARG A 1045 -16.82 -11.92 -30.16
N PRO A 1046 -16.43 -10.91 -30.96
CA PRO A 1046 -15.31 -10.05 -30.63
C PRO A 1046 -15.60 -9.16 -29.40
N ALA A 1047 -14.54 -8.68 -28.75
CA ALA A 1047 -14.63 -7.68 -27.69
C ALA A 1047 -14.98 -6.30 -28.28
N TYR A 1048 -15.77 -5.52 -27.55
CA TYR A 1048 -16.21 -4.19 -28.02
C TYR A 1048 -15.19 -3.10 -27.65
N ASN A 1049 -14.73 -2.33 -28.63
CA ASN A 1049 -13.82 -1.21 -28.44
C ASN A 1049 -14.49 0.13 -28.74
N VAL A 1050 -14.83 0.88 -27.68
CA VAL A 1050 -15.49 2.21 -27.79
C VAL A 1050 -14.67 3.22 -28.60
N GLN A 1051 -13.35 3.07 -28.65
CA GLN A 1051 -12.49 4.04 -29.32
C GLN A 1051 -12.66 4.03 -30.84
N GLU A 1052 -13.03 2.89 -31.43
CA GLU A 1052 -13.28 2.77 -32.87
C GLU A 1052 -14.50 3.60 -33.28
N ASP A 1053 -15.62 3.45 -32.54
CA ASP A 1053 -16.83 4.23 -32.80
C ASP A 1053 -16.63 5.74 -32.57
N ILE A 1054 -15.83 6.13 -31.56
CA ILE A 1054 -15.48 7.55 -31.38
C ILE A 1054 -14.62 8.05 -32.56
N ALA A 1055 -13.69 7.23 -33.07
CA ALA A 1055 -12.84 7.60 -34.20
C ALA A 1055 -13.68 7.93 -35.44
N GLU A 1056 -14.69 7.11 -35.72
CA GLU A 1056 -15.62 7.33 -36.84
C GLU A 1056 -16.33 8.69 -36.71
N MET A 1057 -16.85 9.01 -35.53
CA MET A 1057 -17.52 10.29 -35.30
C MET A 1057 -16.56 11.48 -35.40
N VAL A 1058 -15.30 11.31 -34.98
CA VAL A 1058 -14.27 12.35 -35.11
C VAL A 1058 -13.87 12.54 -36.58
N ILE A 1059 -13.83 11.48 -37.38
CA ILE A 1059 -13.59 11.57 -38.82
C ILE A 1059 -14.75 12.31 -39.51
N GLN A 1060 -15.99 11.98 -39.15
CA GLN A 1060 -17.19 12.68 -39.61
C GLN A 1060 -17.14 14.18 -39.27
N PHE A 1061 -16.74 14.51 -38.04
CA PHE A 1061 -16.51 15.91 -37.62
C PHE A 1061 -15.42 16.59 -38.46
N GLY A 1062 -14.36 15.88 -38.82
CA GLY A 1062 -13.30 16.40 -39.68
C GLY A 1062 -13.78 16.74 -41.09
N TYR A 1063 -14.67 15.95 -41.69
CA TYR A 1063 -15.28 16.31 -42.98
C TYR A 1063 -16.04 17.65 -42.90
N LEU A 1064 -16.75 17.89 -41.79
CA LEU A 1064 -17.43 19.15 -41.55
C LEU A 1064 -16.45 20.31 -41.29
N ALA A 1065 -15.37 20.09 -40.56
CA ALA A 1065 -14.39 21.15 -40.25
C ALA A 1065 -13.50 21.53 -41.44
N LEU A 1066 -13.12 20.56 -42.28
CA LEU A 1066 -12.15 20.73 -43.36
C LEU A 1066 -12.80 21.11 -44.70
N PHE A 1067 -13.97 20.54 -45.00
CA PHE A 1067 -14.52 20.53 -46.37
C PHE A 1067 -15.96 21.06 -46.49
N SER A 1068 -16.57 21.59 -45.42
CA SER A 1068 -17.95 22.09 -45.48
C SER A 1068 -18.24 23.14 -46.56
N PRO A 1069 -17.32 24.07 -46.92
CA PRO A 1069 -17.62 25.09 -47.93
C PRO A 1069 -17.84 24.51 -49.33
N VAL A 1070 -17.32 23.30 -49.60
CA VAL A 1070 -17.48 22.61 -50.90
C VAL A 1070 -18.94 22.27 -51.14
N TRP A 1071 -19.63 21.78 -50.11
CA TRP A 1071 -21.04 21.43 -50.19
C TRP A 1071 -21.75 21.73 -48.86
N PRO A 1072 -22.48 22.85 -48.75
CA PRO A 1072 -23.11 23.27 -47.49
C PRO A 1072 -24.16 22.32 -46.91
N LEU A 1073 -24.63 21.31 -47.66
CA LEU A 1073 -25.63 20.35 -47.20
C LEU A 1073 -25.06 19.12 -46.48
N ILE A 1074 -23.72 18.96 -46.41
CA ILE A 1074 -23.05 17.89 -45.65
C ILE A 1074 -23.64 17.68 -44.24
N PRO A 1075 -23.92 18.73 -43.44
CA PRO A 1075 -24.45 18.54 -42.09
C PRO A 1075 -25.76 17.78 -42.03
N ILE A 1076 -26.60 17.87 -43.07
CA ILE A 1076 -27.90 17.18 -43.12
C ILE A 1076 -27.67 15.66 -43.25
N GLY A 1077 -26.73 15.25 -44.08
CA GLY A 1077 -26.33 13.85 -44.22
C GLY A 1077 -25.88 13.28 -42.88
N PHE A 1078 -24.98 14.00 -42.19
CA PHE A 1078 -24.50 13.58 -40.86
C PHE A 1078 -25.56 13.64 -39.77
N PHE A 1079 -26.50 14.58 -39.83
CA PHE A 1079 -27.61 14.63 -38.89
C PHE A 1079 -28.53 13.41 -39.02
N VAL A 1080 -28.86 13.01 -40.26
CA VAL A 1080 -29.62 11.78 -40.50
C VAL A 1080 -28.81 10.56 -40.10
N ASN A 1081 -27.52 10.50 -40.47
CA ASN A 1081 -26.63 9.41 -40.10
C ASN A 1081 -26.59 9.22 -38.58
N ASN A 1082 -26.29 10.27 -37.82
CA ASN A 1082 -26.10 10.18 -36.37
C ASN A 1082 -27.39 9.83 -35.62
N TRP A 1083 -28.56 10.07 -36.22
CA TRP A 1083 -29.82 9.57 -35.69
C TRP A 1083 -29.90 8.04 -35.78
N PHE A 1084 -29.54 7.45 -36.93
CA PHE A 1084 -29.42 6.00 -37.09
C PHE A 1084 -28.26 5.42 -36.28
N GLU A 1085 -27.11 6.08 -36.30
CA GLU A 1085 -25.84 5.64 -35.71
C GLU A 1085 -25.97 5.35 -34.21
N LEU A 1086 -26.59 6.30 -33.51
CA LEU A 1086 -26.84 6.16 -32.08
C LEU A 1086 -27.67 4.89 -31.74
N ARG A 1087 -28.46 4.37 -32.68
CA ARG A 1087 -29.23 3.13 -32.51
C ARG A 1087 -28.50 1.91 -33.08
N SER A 1088 -27.82 2.01 -34.22
CA SER A 1088 -26.99 0.92 -34.77
C SER A 1088 -25.92 0.52 -33.76
N ASP A 1089 -25.20 1.47 -33.17
CA ASP A 1089 -24.15 1.19 -32.17
C ASP A 1089 -24.70 0.51 -30.92
N PHE A 1090 -25.88 0.94 -30.48
CA PHE A 1090 -26.54 0.27 -29.36
C PHE A 1090 -26.85 -1.20 -29.70
N ILE A 1091 -27.32 -1.47 -30.93
CA ILE A 1091 -27.60 -2.82 -31.43
C ILE A 1091 -26.29 -3.61 -31.59
N LYS A 1092 -25.24 -2.99 -32.12
CA LYS A 1092 -23.88 -3.50 -32.31
C LYS A 1092 -23.32 -4.04 -30.98
N ILE A 1093 -23.42 -3.27 -29.90
CA ILE A 1093 -23.04 -3.70 -28.54
C ILE A 1093 -23.88 -4.90 -28.05
N CYS A 1094 -25.20 -4.87 -28.27
CA CYS A 1094 -26.11 -5.89 -27.74
C CYS A 1094 -26.01 -7.24 -28.49
N ILE A 1095 -25.75 -7.21 -29.79
CA ILE A 1095 -25.93 -8.36 -30.68
C ILE A 1095 -24.63 -8.83 -31.31
N GLU A 1096 -23.72 -7.94 -31.68
CA GLU A 1096 -22.52 -8.31 -32.43
C GLU A 1096 -21.35 -8.63 -31.51
N HIS A 1097 -21.20 -7.85 -30.44
CA HIS A 1097 -20.06 -7.95 -29.54
C HIS A 1097 -20.37 -8.71 -28.25
N GLN A 1098 -19.29 -9.10 -27.56
CA GLN A 1098 -19.35 -9.42 -26.13
C GLN A 1098 -19.80 -8.18 -25.36
N ARG A 1099 -20.39 -8.38 -24.18
CA ARG A 1099 -20.71 -7.23 -23.33
C ARG A 1099 -19.37 -6.65 -22.84
N PRO A 1100 -19.10 -5.35 -23.05
CA PRO A 1100 -17.89 -4.75 -22.52
C PRO A 1100 -17.89 -4.84 -20.99
N ASP A 1101 -16.72 -5.06 -20.41
CA ASP A 1101 -16.53 -4.91 -18.98
C ASP A 1101 -16.79 -3.44 -18.59
N PRO A 1102 -17.51 -3.18 -17.49
CA PRO A 1102 -17.78 -1.81 -17.10
C PRO A 1102 -16.49 -1.10 -16.70
N SER A 1103 -16.05 -0.13 -17.49
CA SER A 1103 -14.86 0.66 -17.22
C SER A 1103 -15.22 2.12 -16.94
N ARG A 1104 -14.41 2.76 -16.08
CA ARG A 1104 -14.59 4.16 -15.67
C ARG A 1104 -13.62 5.06 -16.42
N SER A 1105 -14.14 6.10 -17.05
CA SER A 1105 -13.36 7.22 -17.60
C SER A 1105 -13.99 8.54 -17.14
N ASP A 1106 -13.25 9.64 -17.22
CA ASP A 1106 -13.71 11.00 -16.98
C ASP A 1106 -13.98 11.78 -18.27
N GLY A 1107 -14.03 11.06 -19.40
CA GLY A 1107 -14.29 11.62 -20.72
C GLY A 1107 -14.10 10.65 -21.87
N ILE A 1108 -14.12 11.21 -23.09
CA ILE A 1108 -13.81 10.48 -24.32
C ILE A 1108 -12.29 10.32 -24.55
N GLY A 1109 -11.45 11.02 -23.78
CA GLY A 1109 -9.99 10.89 -23.85
C GLY A 1109 -9.35 11.77 -24.93
N PRO A 1110 -8.41 11.25 -25.75
CA PRO A 1110 -7.56 12.05 -26.65
C PRO A 1110 -8.33 12.69 -27.81
N TRP A 1111 -9.57 12.26 -28.05
CA TRP A 1111 -10.40 12.70 -29.16
C TRP A 1111 -10.76 14.18 -29.11
N VAL A 1112 -10.80 14.78 -27.92
CA VAL A 1112 -10.98 16.23 -27.80
C VAL A 1112 -9.81 16.96 -28.45
N ASP A 1113 -8.59 16.52 -28.19
CA ASP A 1113 -7.37 17.11 -28.77
C ASP A 1113 -7.30 16.85 -30.29
N SER A 1114 -7.72 15.67 -30.75
CA SER A 1114 -7.83 15.37 -32.19
C SER A 1114 -8.83 16.29 -32.90
N MET A 1115 -10.02 16.51 -32.34
CA MET A 1115 -11.01 17.42 -32.92
C MET A 1115 -10.54 18.89 -32.89
N GLU A 1116 -9.79 19.30 -31.86
CA GLU A 1116 -9.15 20.62 -31.85
C GLU A 1116 -8.15 20.77 -32.98
N CYS A 1117 -7.32 19.75 -33.22
CA CYS A 1117 -6.39 19.72 -34.34
C CYS A 1117 -7.13 19.79 -35.68
N LEU A 1118 -8.19 19.01 -35.86
CA LEU A 1118 -9.04 19.05 -37.06
C LEU A 1118 -9.71 20.42 -37.25
N THR A 1119 -10.13 21.09 -36.19
CA THR A 1119 -10.73 22.42 -36.28
C THR A 1119 -9.71 23.49 -36.67
N TRP A 1120 -8.48 23.39 -36.15
CA TRP A 1120 -7.38 24.24 -36.56
C TRP A 1120 -7.00 23.99 -38.03
N LEU A 1121 -6.82 22.73 -38.43
CA LEU A 1121 -6.62 22.36 -39.85
C LEU A 1121 -7.80 22.82 -40.71
N GLY A 1122 -9.02 22.83 -40.16
CA GLY A 1122 -10.23 23.36 -40.79
C GLY A 1122 -10.13 24.83 -41.12
N SER A 1123 -9.58 25.64 -40.22
CA SER A 1123 -9.36 27.08 -40.44
C SER A 1123 -8.38 27.37 -41.58
N VAL A 1124 -7.43 26.45 -41.83
CA VAL A 1124 -6.45 26.53 -42.92
C VAL A 1124 -7.05 26.01 -44.22
N SER A 1125 -7.58 24.79 -44.21
CA SER A 1125 -8.11 24.11 -45.40
C SER A 1125 -9.36 24.78 -45.96
N SER A 1126 -10.34 25.12 -45.12
CA SER A 1126 -11.55 25.82 -45.56
C SER A 1126 -11.23 27.19 -46.16
N ALA A 1127 -10.27 27.92 -45.58
CA ALA A 1127 -9.82 29.20 -46.14
C ALA A 1127 -9.12 29.03 -47.48
N ALA A 1128 -8.27 28.00 -47.62
CA ALA A 1128 -7.62 27.68 -48.89
C ALA A 1128 -8.62 27.28 -49.97
N ILE A 1129 -9.63 26.46 -49.63
CA ILE A 1129 -10.70 26.07 -50.56
C ILE A 1129 -11.52 27.30 -50.99
N VAL A 1130 -11.95 28.14 -50.06
CA VAL A 1130 -12.70 29.37 -50.40
C VAL A 1130 -11.85 30.32 -51.26
N HIS A 1131 -10.55 30.43 -51.00
CA HIS A 1131 -9.65 31.29 -51.78
C HIS A 1131 -9.42 30.79 -53.20
N LEU A 1132 -9.26 29.46 -53.38
CA LEU A 1132 -8.98 28.86 -54.68
C LEU A 1132 -10.24 28.68 -55.54
N PHE A 1133 -11.39 28.36 -54.93
CA PHE A 1133 -12.62 28.00 -55.63
C PHE A 1133 -13.75 29.04 -55.50
N GLY A 1134 -13.57 30.05 -54.64
CA GLY A 1134 -14.54 31.13 -54.45
C GLY A 1134 -14.67 32.05 -55.67
N THR A 1135 -15.85 32.62 -55.81
CA THR A 1135 -16.24 33.58 -56.85
C THR A 1135 -15.51 34.93 -56.75
N HIS A 1136 -15.12 35.35 -55.54
CA HIS A 1136 -14.49 36.65 -55.30
C HIS A 1136 -13.09 36.51 -54.67
N GLN A 1137 -12.04 36.93 -55.40
CA GLN A 1137 -10.66 36.92 -54.92
C GLN A 1137 -10.31 38.23 -54.20
N PHE A 1138 -10.94 38.46 -53.05
CA PHE A 1138 -10.87 39.74 -52.30
C PHE A 1138 -9.43 40.28 -52.10
N LEU A 1139 -8.50 39.42 -51.69
CA LEU A 1139 -7.11 39.80 -51.42
C LEU A 1139 -6.25 39.90 -52.70
N GLY A 1140 -6.50 39.03 -53.68
CA GLY A 1140 -5.77 39.03 -54.96
C GLY A 1140 -6.06 40.31 -55.75
N ASP A 1141 -7.33 40.69 -55.83
CA ASP A 1141 -7.79 41.87 -56.55
C ASP A 1141 -7.34 43.18 -55.87
N TYR A 1142 -7.33 43.22 -54.53
CA TYR A 1142 -6.92 44.42 -53.78
C TYR A 1142 -5.41 44.64 -53.76
N LEU A 1143 -4.61 43.56 -53.70
CA LEU A 1143 -3.14 43.64 -53.63
C LEU A 1143 -2.45 43.50 -55.00
N GLY A 1144 -3.19 43.19 -56.07
CA GLY A 1144 -2.63 42.93 -57.40
C GLY A 1144 -1.73 41.69 -57.47
N LEU A 1145 -1.95 40.72 -56.57
CA LEU A 1145 -1.15 39.50 -56.46
C LEU A 1145 -1.84 38.33 -57.18
N SER A 1146 -1.06 37.38 -57.71
CA SER A 1146 -1.63 36.15 -58.26
C SER A 1146 -2.38 35.35 -57.18
N THR A 1147 -3.34 34.52 -57.58
CA THR A 1147 -4.13 33.67 -56.66
C THR A 1147 -3.23 32.86 -55.73
N TRP A 1148 -2.11 32.35 -56.24
CA TRP A 1148 -1.13 31.58 -55.47
C TRP A 1148 -0.25 32.43 -54.55
N ALA A 1149 0.10 33.66 -54.94
CA ALA A 1149 0.90 34.56 -54.11
C ALA A 1149 0.07 35.13 -52.93
N SER A 1150 -1.24 35.29 -53.11
CA SER A 1150 -2.17 35.76 -52.07
C SER A 1150 -2.67 34.66 -51.13
N LEU A 1151 -2.60 33.37 -51.52
CA LEU A 1151 -3.06 32.24 -50.72
C LEU A 1151 -2.41 32.15 -49.32
N PRO A 1152 -1.08 32.26 -49.14
CA PRO A 1152 -0.46 32.21 -47.82
C PRO A 1152 -0.93 33.35 -46.91
N ILE A 1153 -1.23 34.52 -47.47
CA ILE A 1153 -1.73 35.67 -46.73
C ILE A 1153 -3.15 35.38 -46.23
N THR A 1154 -4.01 34.84 -47.10
CA THR A 1154 -5.37 34.41 -46.72
C THR A 1154 -5.35 33.36 -45.60
N ILE A 1155 -4.46 32.36 -45.71
CA ILE A 1155 -4.29 31.32 -44.68
C ILE A 1155 -3.84 31.95 -43.36
N LEU A 1156 -2.82 32.80 -43.39
CA LEU A 1156 -2.30 33.46 -42.18
C LEU A 1156 -3.38 34.31 -41.50
N ILE A 1157 -4.14 35.10 -42.26
CA ILE A 1157 -5.23 35.92 -41.73
C ILE A 1157 -6.32 35.03 -41.12
N SER A 1158 -6.77 33.99 -41.84
CA SER A 1158 -7.79 33.06 -41.36
C SER A 1158 -7.37 32.39 -40.05
N GLU A 1159 -6.14 31.88 -40.00
CA GLU A 1159 -5.60 31.20 -38.82
C GLU A 1159 -5.54 32.14 -37.60
N HIS A 1160 -5.08 33.38 -37.77
CA HIS A 1160 -5.01 34.34 -36.67
C HIS A 1160 -6.39 34.78 -36.17
N ILE A 1161 -7.34 34.98 -37.08
CA ILE A 1161 -8.74 35.26 -36.72
C ILE A 1161 -9.33 34.08 -35.95
N PHE A 1162 -9.10 32.86 -36.41
CA PHE A 1162 -9.54 31.64 -35.72
C PHE A 1162 -8.95 31.52 -34.31
N MET A 1163 -7.63 31.71 -34.16
CA MET A 1163 -6.97 31.68 -32.85
C MET A 1163 -7.55 32.74 -31.89
N GLY A 1164 -7.73 33.98 -32.38
CA GLY A 1164 -8.34 35.06 -31.60
C GLY A 1164 -9.78 34.76 -31.19
N PHE A 1165 -10.60 34.26 -32.13
CA PHE A 1165 -11.98 33.87 -31.87
C PHE A 1165 -12.07 32.73 -30.86
N ARG A 1166 -11.25 31.69 -31.02
CA ARG A 1166 -11.18 30.56 -30.09
C ARG A 1166 -10.79 31.01 -28.69
N ALA A 1167 -9.82 31.91 -28.55
CA ALA A 1167 -9.46 32.50 -27.27
C ALA A 1167 -10.65 33.25 -26.64
N ALA A 1168 -11.39 34.03 -27.44
CA ALA A 1168 -12.58 34.75 -26.98
C ALA A 1168 -13.72 33.81 -26.53
N VAL A 1169 -14.03 32.76 -27.30
CA VAL A 1169 -15.05 31.76 -26.95
C VAL A 1169 -14.65 31.02 -25.67
N ARG A 1170 -13.40 30.57 -25.57
CA ARG A 1170 -12.89 29.91 -24.36
C ARG A 1170 -12.99 30.82 -23.14
N PHE A 1171 -12.65 32.10 -23.29
CA PHE A 1171 -12.83 33.10 -22.23
C PHE A 1171 -14.30 33.25 -21.83
N ALA A 1172 -15.20 33.45 -22.79
CA ALA A 1172 -16.63 33.63 -22.53
C ALA A 1172 -17.27 32.40 -21.86
N LEU A 1173 -17.02 31.20 -22.38
CA LEU A 1173 -17.57 29.96 -21.84
C LEU A 1173 -16.95 29.59 -20.48
N SER A 1174 -15.67 29.92 -20.24
CA SER A 1174 -15.06 29.73 -18.91
C SER A 1174 -15.68 30.64 -17.84
N ARG A 1175 -16.20 31.82 -18.23
CA ARG A 1175 -16.91 32.75 -17.33
C ARG A 1175 -18.32 32.26 -17.01
N ILE A 1176 -19.02 31.71 -18.00
CA ILE A 1176 -20.32 31.05 -17.78
C ILE A 1176 -20.09 29.86 -16.83
N GLY A 1177 -19.08 29.03 -17.10
CA GLY A 1177 -18.68 27.92 -16.26
C GLY A 1177 -19.77 26.84 -16.10
N SER A 1178 -19.41 25.75 -15.42
CA SER A 1178 -20.32 24.64 -15.13
C SER A 1178 -21.10 24.89 -13.84
N GLU A 1179 -22.44 24.75 -13.91
CA GLU A 1179 -23.31 24.82 -12.73
C GLU A 1179 -22.97 23.72 -11.72
N GLN A 1180 -22.66 22.51 -12.21
CA GLN A 1180 -22.29 21.40 -11.34
C GLN A 1180 -20.96 21.63 -10.63
N THR A 1181 -19.98 22.24 -11.28
CA THR A 1181 -18.71 22.61 -10.65
C THR A 1181 -18.91 23.66 -9.56
N ARG A 1182 -19.84 24.61 -9.75
CA ARG A 1182 -20.20 25.60 -8.72
C ARG A 1182 -20.87 24.93 -7.53
N ARG A 1183 -21.84 24.05 -7.78
CA ARG A 1183 -22.50 23.24 -6.74
C ARG A 1183 -21.50 22.38 -5.99
N GLU A 1184 -20.58 21.76 -6.73
CA GLU A 1184 -19.51 20.93 -6.18
C GLU A 1184 -18.62 21.73 -5.22
N LYS A 1185 -18.17 22.91 -5.63
CA LYS A 1185 -17.38 23.83 -4.79
C LYS A 1185 -18.18 24.32 -3.58
N ALA A 1186 -19.47 24.62 -3.76
CA ALA A 1186 -20.36 25.05 -2.68
C ALA A 1186 -20.54 23.94 -1.62
N GLU A 1187 -20.74 22.70 -2.05
CA GLU A 1187 -20.80 21.53 -1.14
C GLU A 1187 -19.48 21.30 -0.42
N GLN A 1188 -18.33 21.45 -1.10
CA GLN A 1188 -17.03 21.32 -0.47
C GLN A 1188 -16.80 22.41 0.59
N TYR A 1189 -17.19 23.65 0.29
CA TYR A 1189 -17.17 24.75 1.25
C TYR A 1189 -18.10 24.47 2.43
N ALA A 1190 -19.32 23.99 2.18
CA ALA A 1190 -20.28 23.64 3.23
C ALA A 1190 -19.76 22.52 4.16
N ASN A 1191 -19.14 21.47 3.61
CA ASN A 1191 -18.53 20.39 4.41
C ASN A 1191 -17.35 20.89 5.25
N ARG A 1192 -16.47 21.73 4.68
CA ARG A 1192 -15.36 22.36 5.42
C ARG A 1192 -15.87 23.27 6.54
N LYS A 1193 -16.93 24.03 6.26
CA LYS A 1193 -17.60 24.88 7.24
C LYS A 1193 -18.19 24.04 8.37
N LYS A 1194 -18.93 22.96 8.05
CA LYS A 1194 -19.49 22.05 9.04
C LYS A 1194 -18.41 21.47 9.97
N HIS A 1195 -17.29 21.03 9.40
CA HIS A 1195 -16.18 20.51 10.20
C HIS A 1195 -15.53 21.60 11.07
N LEU A 1196 -15.41 22.82 10.54
CA LEU A 1196 -14.94 23.97 11.32
C LEU A 1196 -15.89 24.28 12.48
N ASP A 1197 -17.20 24.32 12.23
CA ASP A 1197 -18.24 24.57 13.23
C ASP A 1197 -18.24 23.46 14.32
N GLU A 1198 -18.03 22.19 13.93
CA GLU A 1198 -17.87 21.07 14.87
C GLU A 1198 -16.61 21.21 15.73
N LEU A 1199 -15.48 21.60 15.13
CA LEU A 1199 -14.23 21.87 15.84
C LEU A 1199 -14.39 23.06 16.80
N GLU A 1200 -15.09 24.12 16.39
CA GLU A 1200 -15.39 25.27 17.24
C GLU A 1200 -16.30 24.88 18.40
N ALA A 1201 -17.38 24.13 18.15
CA ALA A 1201 -18.30 23.64 19.20
C ALA A 1201 -17.61 22.69 20.19
N ASN A 1202 -16.74 21.80 19.72
CA ASN A 1202 -15.94 20.93 20.59
C ASN A 1202 -14.93 21.73 21.40
N ALA A 1203 -14.30 22.74 20.78
CA ALA A 1203 -13.46 23.67 21.52
C ALA A 1203 -14.28 24.45 22.56
N GLU A 1204 -15.50 24.90 22.24
CA GLU A 1204 -16.39 25.64 23.18
C GLU A 1204 -16.70 24.80 24.42
N LYS A 1205 -17.03 23.52 24.24
CA LYS A 1205 -17.25 22.58 25.34
C LYS A 1205 -16.00 22.36 26.21
N ALA A 1206 -14.81 22.44 25.62
CA ALA A 1206 -13.55 22.25 26.31
C ALA A 1206 -13.02 23.50 27.05
N SER A 1207 -13.60 24.69 26.84
CA SER A 1207 -13.10 25.93 27.46
C SER A 1207 -14.13 26.58 28.39
N HIS A 1208 -13.77 26.78 29.66
CA HIS A 1208 -14.54 27.55 30.66
C HIS A 1208 -14.58 29.08 30.41
N LEU A 1209 -14.28 29.54 29.19
CA LEU A 1209 -14.12 30.96 28.84
C LEU A 1209 -15.38 31.49 28.13
N GLY A 1210 -15.85 32.66 28.54
CA GLY A 1210 -17.02 33.32 27.92
C GLY A 1210 -16.77 33.73 26.45
N VAL A 1211 -17.86 33.81 25.67
CA VAL A 1211 -17.84 34.05 24.20
C VAL A 1211 -17.04 35.30 23.81
N ALA A 1212 -17.19 36.40 24.56
CA ALA A 1212 -16.50 37.67 24.28
C ALA A 1212 -14.98 37.62 24.55
N GLU A 1213 -14.56 36.86 25.56
CA GLU A 1213 -13.14 36.66 25.92
C GLU A 1213 -12.43 35.81 24.84
N ARG A 1214 -13.19 34.90 24.21
CA ARG A 1214 -12.71 33.99 23.19
C ARG A 1214 -12.50 34.67 21.84
N GLU A 1215 -13.43 35.53 21.41
CA GLU A 1215 -13.28 36.28 20.16
C GLU A 1215 -12.10 37.25 20.19
N ARG A 1216 -11.80 37.88 21.34
CA ARG A 1216 -10.59 38.69 21.50
C ARG A 1216 -9.30 37.88 21.38
N ARG A 1217 -9.31 36.63 21.82
CA ARG A 1217 -8.14 35.73 21.73
C ARG A 1217 -8.02 35.06 20.36
N LYS A 1218 -9.11 34.98 19.57
CA LYS A 1218 -9.09 34.44 18.19
C LYS A 1218 -8.16 35.26 17.26
N SER A 1219 -7.98 36.57 17.48
CA SER A 1219 -7.08 37.41 16.67
C SER A 1219 -5.59 37.28 17.04
N ILE A 1220 -5.26 36.55 18.11
CA ILE A 1220 -3.89 36.37 18.61
C ILE A 1220 -3.54 34.88 18.52
N ARG A 1221 -3.37 34.37 17.30
CA ARG A 1221 -2.70 33.09 17.07
C ARG A 1221 -1.44 33.33 16.26
N ILE A 1222 -0.28 33.31 16.90
CA ILE A 1222 1.02 32.89 16.32
C ILE A 1222 1.95 32.46 17.48
N ASN A 1223 2.67 31.35 17.23
CA ASN A 1223 3.85 30.74 17.88
C ASN A 1223 4.33 31.18 19.27
N ALA A 1224 4.86 30.20 20.02
CA ALA A 1224 5.46 30.34 21.36
C ALA A 1224 6.64 31.35 21.48
N ALA A 1225 7.05 32.00 20.39
CA ALA A 1225 8.11 33.01 20.37
C ALA A 1225 7.63 34.43 20.74
N ASP A 1226 6.32 34.73 20.68
CA ASP A 1226 5.79 36.11 20.83
C ASP A 1226 5.10 36.38 22.19
N PHE A 1227 5.76 36.04 23.30
CA PHE A 1227 5.26 36.26 24.67
C PHE A 1227 5.13 37.76 25.06
N PHE A 1228 5.62 38.67 24.22
CA PHE A 1228 5.59 40.11 24.44
C PHE A 1228 4.17 40.71 24.32
N TRP A 1229 3.35 40.18 23.40
CA TRP A 1229 2.05 40.76 23.06
C TRP A 1229 0.87 40.22 23.90
N THR A 1230 1.11 39.26 24.79
CA THR A 1230 0.05 38.52 25.51
C THR A 1230 -0.20 38.99 26.95
N LYS A 1231 0.68 39.79 27.55
CA LYS A 1231 0.58 40.21 28.98
C LYS A 1231 -0.51 41.25 29.28
N GLN A 1232 -1.13 41.86 28.28
CA GLN A 1232 -2.04 42.99 28.47
C GLN A 1232 -3.40 42.84 27.75
N ALA A 1233 -3.82 41.59 27.47
CA ALA A 1233 -5.03 41.32 26.71
C ALA A 1233 -6.35 41.51 27.52
N GLU A 1234 -6.28 41.60 28.85
CA GLU A 1234 -7.45 41.78 29.71
C GLU A 1234 -7.87 43.26 29.79
N THR A 1235 -9.17 43.54 29.64
CA THR A 1235 -9.73 44.89 29.75
C THR A 1235 -9.40 45.50 31.11
N GLY A 1236 -8.57 46.55 31.12
CA GLY A 1236 -8.11 47.23 32.34
C GLY A 1236 -6.67 46.88 32.78
N ALA A 1237 -6.06 45.82 32.25
CA ALA A 1237 -4.70 45.41 32.60
C ALA A 1237 -3.63 46.42 32.13
N SER A 1238 -3.76 46.98 30.91
CA SER A 1238 -2.87 48.06 30.44
C SER A 1238 -3.01 49.34 31.26
N SER A 1239 -4.24 49.66 31.71
CA SER A 1239 -4.48 50.82 32.57
C SER A 1239 -3.86 50.62 33.95
N ALA A 1240 -4.04 49.44 34.56
CA ALA A 1240 -3.44 49.09 35.84
C ALA A 1240 -1.90 49.03 35.78
N ALA A 1241 -1.34 48.49 34.70
CA ALA A 1241 0.11 48.49 34.45
C ALA A 1241 0.64 49.92 34.25
N GLY A 1242 -0.05 50.75 33.45
CA GLY A 1242 0.29 52.16 33.24
C GLY A 1242 0.27 52.97 34.54
N ILE A 1243 -0.74 52.76 35.40
CA ILE A 1243 -0.83 53.41 36.72
C ILE A 1243 0.32 52.97 37.64
N ARG A 1244 0.72 51.69 37.61
CA ARG A 1244 1.87 51.18 38.38
C ARG A 1244 3.19 51.78 37.90
N ILE A 1245 3.39 51.89 36.59
CA ILE A 1245 4.59 52.50 35.99
C ILE A 1245 4.67 53.99 36.34
N ILE A 1246 3.56 54.73 36.27
CA ILE A 1246 3.51 56.15 36.65
C ILE A 1246 3.82 56.34 38.15
N LYS A 1247 3.30 55.47 39.02
CA LYS A 1247 3.65 55.50 40.45
C LYS A 1247 5.11 55.18 40.71
N ALA A 1248 5.67 54.18 40.01
CA ALA A 1248 7.06 53.78 40.14
C ALA A 1248 8.04 54.87 39.65
N LEU A 1249 7.70 55.57 38.56
CA LEU A 1249 8.48 56.70 38.05
C LEU A 1249 8.45 57.88 39.01
N LYS A 1250 7.29 58.22 39.57
CA LYS A 1250 7.18 59.29 40.58
C LYS A 1250 7.94 58.97 41.87
N SER A 1251 7.96 57.70 42.31
CA SER A 1251 8.77 57.30 43.47
C SER A 1251 10.26 57.35 43.16
N ALA A 1252 10.68 56.95 41.96
CA ALA A 1252 12.07 57.01 41.52
C ALA A 1252 12.57 58.46 41.33
N GLU A 1253 11.74 59.37 40.83
CA GLU A 1253 12.04 60.82 40.80
C GLU A 1253 12.20 61.41 42.21
N HIS A 1254 11.42 60.92 43.17
CA HIS A 1254 11.54 61.35 44.57
C HIS A 1254 12.80 60.78 45.22
N GLU A 1255 13.16 59.53 44.94
CA GLU A 1255 14.37 58.87 45.42
C GLU A 1255 15.65 59.47 44.82
N THR A 1256 15.65 59.79 43.53
CA THR A 1256 16.76 60.48 42.84
C THR A 1256 16.95 61.91 43.37
N ALA A 1257 15.87 62.64 43.65
CA ALA A 1257 15.94 63.97 44.27
C ALA A 1257 16.50 63.94 45.71
N ILE A 1258 16.32 62.83 46.44
CA ILE A 1258 16.81 62.66 47.83
C ILE A 1258 18.25 62.11 47.85
N THR A 1259 18.62 61.25 46.90
CA THR A 1259 19.88 60.46 46.96
C THR A 1259 20.91 60.78 45.88
N GLY A 1260 20.54 61.51 44.82
CA GLY A 1260 21.44 61.95 43.75
C GLY A 1260 22.00 60.84 42.84
N ARG A 1261 21.47 59.60 42.90
CA ARG A 1261 21.90 58.48 42.05
C ARG A 1261 20.80 58.09 41.07
N ASP A 1262 21.12 58.12 39.77
CA ASP A 1262 20.25 57.61 38.70
C ASP A 1262 20.02 56.10 38.85
N THR A 1263 18.88 55.71 39.39
CA THR A 1263 18.42 54.32 39.39
C THR A 1263 17.65 54.05 38.09
N LYS A 1264 18.24 53.29 37.17
CA LYS A 1264 17.50 52.73 36.03
C LYS A 1264 16.47 51.73 36.54
N ILE A 1265 15.23 51.89 36.10
CA ILE A 1265 14.11 50.98 36.37
C ILE A 1265 14.12 49.92 35.26
N ASP A 1266 14.33 48.64 35.60
CA ASP A 1266 14.09 47.49 34.70
C ASP A 1266 12.65 47.00 34.79
#